data_AF-R6QQH9-F1
#
_entry.id   AF-R6QQH9-F1
#
_cell.length_a   1.000
_cell.length_b   1.000
_cell.length_c   1.000
_cell.angle_alpha   90.00
_cell.angle_beta   90.00
_cell.angle_gamma   90.00
#
_symmetry.space_group_name_H-M   'P 1'
#
loop_
_entity.id
_entity.type
_entity.pdbx_description
1 polymer ?
#
loop_
_entity_poly.entity_id
_entity_poly.type
_entity_poly.pdbx_seq_one_letter_code
_entity_poly.pdbx_strand_id
1 'polypeptide(L)'
;MREKIDLFLPFEALEKGEETLLELHENKTVQHINLLVSSDFASQHQVPEGCTFVVIDRMESSNTVMSIAENTDADYLLLCTRMASVRWGLYALERFLRTADDTGAVMVYSDHYSLEEGALTKHPAIDYQAGSLRDDFDFGSLWLIKSQALLDYVAQTDRVDYQYAGLYDLRLYLSRKGEIFHLNEYLYTEAELDTRKSGEKQFDYVNPRNREVQIEMERACTAHLEKVGAIVDTNFYRQPDFDEQDFACEASVVIPVFNREKTIADAVKSALSQKTNFPYNVIVVNNHSTDSTGEILDSIDDERLIQIVPGRTDLGIGGCWNVAVNSDHCGKFAVQLDSDDLYSSPKTLQKIVDAFHEQKAAMIIGSYRMCDFDLNTLPPGLIDHKEWTEDNGCNNALRINGLGAPRAFFTPLVRQIQFPNTSYGEDYALGLAFSRRYRIGRIYDELYLCRRWGGNSDAALSVERVNANNLYKDRLRTMELKARQQMLQGKADIMEDSSISRFFNRQLEMWEDARHRFRDLKHVEVRQLSDQLKVQFNPARIVSTGAKIDKHTLGERPCFLCERNRPKEQMTKQIDDHFQLLVNPFPILPVHFTIPATKHQPQSIYRHYGEMHRLLSLHSELMVFYNGPKCGASAPDHLHFQAGTSGVLPLQTNWQRLSRNLTDVISLTDEEKISVLRDFLVPAFVIISKSEDSDEELFHRLYRSMPMRSDESEPMMNIIAWRKGDEFISVVIPREKHRPDAYFAEGEAQMMVSPGALDMAGLIITPREEDFSKINLDKATALLRECGISAEKMEAIVSNLKASAATTHEHPLQLLAGKGKQPNVNVGIVSGQKIHFSLNKPYLAKGEMVTGEQEVAFSEGGILWNGNQYSSLTFHPQSADASFSLSDVTIGVNFHWERKETQTFLGTLHFVVESDKICAINELPVERYLESVISSEMSATSSLELLKAHAVISRSWLLAQMKKRREVAESGNNFFSFVKKDDRLIRWYDREDHTIFDVCADDHCQRYQGITKETSPHVAEAIRQTKGQILMDGDDICDARFSKCCGGVTEEFQYCWEDTPKNYLSSVRDIIQGVKSVGSASPAPLPSLQDEAAADAWIRSNPPAFCNTTDKKILSQVLNDYDQETADFYRWKVTLTQEKLKQLLNEKLKMNFGDILDLQAEERGKSGRISKLRIVGTEKTFVIGKELEIRRALSDTHLYSSAFVVDRCDIDEKGVPQRFDIIGAGWGHGVGLCQIGAAVMGEEGFDYDAILLHYYQGAEIKKVYK
;
A
#
# COMPACT_ATOMS: atom_id res chain seq x y z
N MET A 1 -65.83 -21.65 10.88
CA MET A 1 -64.78 -21.10 9.99
C MET A 1 -64.94 -21.73 8.62
N ARG A 2 -64.65 -20.99 7.55
CA ARG A 2 -64.71 -21.54 6.17
C ARG A 2 -63.43 -22.29 5.80
N GLU A 3 -62.32 -21.87 6.39
CA GLU A 3 -61.00 -22.42 6.12
C GLU A 3 -60.82 -23.81 6.74
N LYS A 4 -59.91 -24.59 6.14
CA LYS A 4 -59.65 -25.99 6.47
C LYS A 4 -58.16 -26.28 6.70
N ILE A 5 -57.89 -27.41 7.35
CA ILE A 5 -56.55 -27.88 7.69
C ILE A 5 -56.30 -29.29 7.12
N ASP A 6 -55.17 -29.46 6.44
CA ASP A 6 -54.58 -30.78 6.18
C ASP A 6 -53.59 -31.14 7.29
N LEU A 7 -53.83 -32.25 7.98
CA LEU A 7 -52.99 -32.70 9.09
C LEU A 7 -51.89 -33.63 8.57
N PHE A 8 -50.65 -33.41 9.00
CA PHE A 8 -49.51 -34.28 8.71
C PHE A 8 -48.92 -34.80 10.03
N LEU A 9 -49.21 -36.06 10.34
CA LEU A 9 -48.90 -36.69 11.63
C LEU A 9 -47.91 -37.85 11.44
N PRO A 10 -46.75 -37.84 12.09
CA PRO A 10 -45.84 -38.98 12.11
C PRO A 10 -46.49 -40.21 12.74
N PHE A 11 -46.38 -41.37 12.09
CA PHE A 11 -47.12 -42.57 12.48
C PHE A 11 -46.26 -43.83 12.38
N GLU A 12 -46.01 -44.47 13.53
CA GLU A 12 -45.15 -45.66 13.62
C GLU A 12 -45.85 -46.90 14.24
N ALA A 13 -47.04 -46.75 14.82
CA ALA A 13 -47.79 -47.86 15.42
C ALA A 13 -49.30 -47.61 15.47
N LEU A 14 -50.10 -48.56 14.99
CA LEU A 14 -51.58 -48.48 14.92
C LEU A 14 -52.23 -48.42 16.32
N GLU A 15 -51.73 -49.21 17.28
CA GLU A 15 -52.34 -49.38 18.61
C GLU A 15 -52.33 -48.11 19.50
N LYS A 16 -51.53 -47.09 19.17
CA LYS A 16 -51.41 -45.84 19.93
C LYS A 16 -52.20 -44.65 19.35
N GLY A 17 -52.82 -44.81 18.18
CA GLY A 17 -53.39 -43.70 17.40
C GLY A 17 -54.90 -43.71 17.20
N GLU A 18 -55.61 -44.82 17.45
CA GLU A 18 -57.03 -44.95 17.09
C GLU A 18 -57.94 -43.91 17.77
N GLU A 19 -57.75 -43.65 19.07
CA GLU A 19 -58.56 -42.66 19.82
C GLU A 19 -58.31 -41.23 19.30
N THR A 20 -57.05 -40.88 19.02
CA THR A 20 -56.68 -39.58 18.43
C THR A 20 -57.23 -39.43 17.01
N LEU A 21 -57.20 -40.49 16.19
CA LEU A 21 -57.73 -40.45 14.84
C LEU A 21 -59.26 -40.27 14.84
N LEU A 22 -59.97 -40.93 15.75
CA LEU A 22 -61.42 -40.74 15.91
C LEU A 22 -61.77 -39.28 16.27
N GLU A 23 -61.05 -38.68 17.22
CA GLU A 23 -61.23 -37.28 17.61
C GLU A 23 -61.04 -36.32 16.41
N LEU A 24 -60.02 -36.60 15.57
CA LEU A 24 -59.69 -35.77 14.41
C LEU A 24 -60.71 -35.91 13.26
N HIS A 25 -61.26 -37.11 13.03
CA HIS A 25 -62.28 -37.35 12.00
C HIS A 25 -63.58 -36.59 12.28
N GLU A 26 -63.94 -36.43 13.55
CA GLU A 26 -65.13 -35.67 13.95
C GLU A 26 -64.93 -34.14 13.90
N ASN A 27 -63.68 -33.68 13.77
CA ASN A 27 -63.37 -32.26 13.79
C ASN A 27 -63.70 -31.57 12.44
N LYS A 28 -64.55 -30.55 12.50
CA LYS A 28 -65.01 -29.80 11.32
C LYS A 28 -63.96 -28.89 10.69
N THR A 29 -62.82 -28.63 11.31
CA THR A 29 -61.74 -27.84 10.71
C THR A 29 -60.79 -28.70 9.86
N VAL A 30 -60.77 -30.02 10.08
CA VAL A 30 -59.91 -30.94 9.34
C VAL A 30 -60.52 -31.24 7.96
N GLN A 31 -59.67 -31.31 6.94
CA GLN A 31 -60.03 -31.72 5.58
C GLN A 31 -59.40 -33.06 5.24
N HIS A 32 -58.08 -33.19 5.37
CA HIS A 32 -57.38 -34.47 5.21
C HIS A 32 -56.53 -34.83 6.43
N ILE A 33 -56.43 -36.14 6.70
CA ILE A 33 -55.50 -36.70 7.70
C ILE A 33 -54.44 -37.50 6.95
N ASN A 34 -53.25 -36.91 6.83
CA ASN A 34 -52.09 -37.50 6.19
C ASN A 34 -51.15 -38.05 7.27
N LEU A 35 -50.85 -39.35 7.18
CA LEU A 35 -49.96 -40.06 8.10
C LEU A 35 -48.59 -40.19 7.45
N LEU A 36 -47.58 -39.56 8.05
CA LEU A 36 -46.19 -39.62 7.60
C LEU A 36 -45.59 -40.95 8.06
N VAL A 37 -45.25 -41.82 7.11
CA VAL A 37 -44.82 -43.20 7.38
C VAL A 37 -43.55 -43.54 6.60
N SER A 38 -42.77 -44.49 7.11
CA SER A 38 -41.65 -45.06 6.34
C SER A 38 -42.14 -45.97 5.22
N SER A 39 -41.31 -46.18 4.20
CA SER A 39 -41.61 -47.11 3.09
C SER A 39 -41.92 -48.52 3.58
N ASP A 40 -41.17 -48.99 4.57
CA ASP A 40 -41.33 -50.31 5.15
C ASP A 40 -42.67 -50.43 5.88
N PHE A 41 -43.04 -49.41 6.66
CA PHE A 41 -44.32 -49.39 7.37
C PHE A 41 -45.51 -49.40 6.39
N ALA A 42 -45.46 -48.55 5.37
CA ALA A 42 -46.50 -48.45 4.33
C ALA A 42 -46.68 -49.77 3.56
N SER A 43 -45.61 -50.55 3.37
CA SER A 43 -45.68 -51.85 2.68
C SER A 43 -46.33 -52.97 3.51
N GLN A 44 -46.33 -52.83 4.84
CA GLN A 44 -46.77 -53.87 5.79
C GLN A 44 -48.16 -53.63 6.37
N HIS A 45 -48.69 -52.42 6.26
CA HIS A 45 -49.95 -52.02 6.88
C HIS A 45 -50.93 -51.44 5.85
N GLN A 46 -52.23 -51.60 6.11
CA GLN A 46 -53.27 -50.90 5.35
C GLN A 46 -53.48 -49.50 5.92
N VAL A 47 -53.81 -48.56 5.04
CA VAL A 47 -54.14 -47.18 5.41
C VAL A 47 -55.41 -47.21 6.28
N PRO A 48 -55.42 -46.59 7.48
CA PRO A 48 -56.62 -46.43 8.29
C PRO A 48 -57.74 -45.73 7.51
N GLU A 49 -59.00 -46.07 7.81
CA GLU A 49 -60.16 -45.46 7.15
C GLU A 49 -60.12 -43.93 7.30
N GLY A 50 -60.39 -43.21 6.21
CA GLY A 50 -60.38 -41.73 6.17
C GLY A 50 -59.01 -41.05 6.23
N CYS A 51 -57.91 -41.82 6.24
CA CYS A 51 -56.54 -41.31 6.23
C CYS A 51 -55.82 -41.56 4.89
N THR A 52 -54.67 -40.92 4.69
CA THR A 52 -53.74 -41.19 3.57
C THR A 52 -52.33 -41.45 4.11
N PHE A 53 -51.63 -42.44 3.58
CA PHE A 53 -50.19 -42.63 3.86
C PHE A 53 -49.35 -41.75 2.93
N VAL A 54 -48.50 -40.91 3.53
CA VAL A 54 -47.48 -40.12 2.84
C VAL A 54 -46.13 -40.74 3.20
N VAL A 55 -45.50 -41.38 2.21
CA VAL A 55 -44.23 -42.07 2.42
C VAL A 55 -43.10 -41.04 2.45
N ILE A 56 -42.38 -41.00 3.56
CA ILE A 56 -41.26 -40.09 3.77
C ILE A 56 -39.95 -40.85 3.94
N ASP A 57 -38.85 -40.25 3.51
CA ASP A 57 -37.50 -40.77 3.74
C ASP A 57 -37.01 -40.40 5.15
N ARG A 58 -37.13 -39.12 5.52
CA ARG A 58 -36.75 -38.56 6.81
C ARG A 58 -37.56 -37.30 7.09
N MET A 59 -37.98 -37.09 8.33
CA MET A 59 -38.80 -35.95 8.72
C MET A 59 -38.20 -34.59 8.28
N GLU A 60 -36.89 -34.41 8.40
CA GLU A 60 -36.22 -33.13 8.17
C GLU A 60 -35.77 -32.89 6.70
N SER A 61 -36.02 -33.82 5.78
CA SER A 61 -35.52 -33.75 4.39
C SER A 61 -36.34 -32.81 3.49
N SER A 62 -35.73 -32.32 2.41
CA SER A 62 -36.45 -31.58 1.37
C SER A 62 -37.47 -32.46 0.63
N ASN A 63 -37.21 -33.77 0.50
CA ASN A 63 -38.15 -34.71 -0.11
C ASN A 63 -39.46 -34.81 0.69
N THR A 64 -39.36 -34.88 2.01
CA THR A 64 -40.54 -34.88 2.89
C THR A 64 -41.34 -33.61 2.74
N VAL A 65 -40.69 -32.44 2.66
CA VAL A 65 -41.38 -31.17 2.40
C VAL A 65 -42.10 -31.18 1.05
N MET A 66 -41.50 -31.78 0.01
CA MET A 66 -42.15 -31.97 -1.29
C MET A 66 -43.38 -32.88 -1.20
N SER A 67 -43.26 -34.04 -0.54
CA SER A 67 -44.38 -34.97 -0.37
C SER A 67 -45.52 -34.38 0.44
N ILE A 68 -45.23 -33.55 1.45
CA ILE A 68 -46.24 -32.77 2.18
C ILE A 68 -46.94 -31.81 1.22
N ALA A 69 -46.19 -31.05 0.41
CA ALA A 69 -46.77 -30.11 -0.53
C ALA A 69 -47.66 -30.77 -1.61
N GLU A 70 -47.26 -31.94 -2.11
CA GLU A 70 -48.03 -32.73 -3.08
C GLU A 70 -49.37 -33.25 -2.52
N ASN A 71 -49.47 -33.39 -1.19
CA ASN A 71 -50.67 -33.88 -0.49
C ASN A 71 -51.38 -32.77 0.30
N THR A 72 -51.11 -31.50 -0.01
CA THR A 72 -51.76 -30.34 0.60
C THR A 72 -52.70 -29.68 -0.40
N ASP A 73 -53.98 -29.55 -0.04
CA ASP A 73 -55.01 -28.85 -0.84
C ASP A 73 -55.96 -27.98 0.00
N ALA A 74 -55.88 -28.03 1.34
CA ALA A 74 -56.59 -27.13 2.24
C ALA A 74 -55.90 -25.75 2.36
N ASP A 75 -56.57 -24.77 2.99
CA ASP A 75 -56.05 -23.40 3.17
C ASP A 75 -54.78 -23.36 4.04
N TYR A 76 -54.73 -24.24 5.05
CA TYR A 76 -53.59 -24.42 5.95
C TYR A 76 -53.23 -25.90 6.07
N LEU A 77 -51.99 -26.16 6.49
CA LEU A 77 -51.54 -27.48 6.90
C LEU A 77 -51.01 -27.43 8.33
N LEU A 78 -51.23 -28.48 9.12
CA LEU A 78 -50.64 -28.62 10.44
C LEU A 78 -49.65 -29.79 10.41
N LEU A 79 -48.37 -29.46 10.56
CA LEU A 79 -47.28 -30.43 10.59
C LEU A 79 -46.90 -30.76 12.03
N CYS A 80 -46.94 -32.04 12.40
CA CYS A 80 -46.32 -32.53 13.62
C CYS A 80 -44.87 -32.96 13.32
N THR A 81 -43.90 -32.31 13.95
CA THR A 81 -42.46 -32.44 13.64
C THR A 81 -41.73 -33.49 14.48
N ARG A 82 -42.35 -34.00 15.55
CA ARG A 82 -41.77 -35.03 16.41
C ARG A 82 -42.55 -36.34 16.30
N MET A 83 -41.83 -37.46 16.43
CA MET A 83 -42.40 -38.81 16.56
C MET A 83 -43.05 -39.02 17.94
N ALA A 84 -43.97 -38.15 18.35
CA ALA A 84 -44.65 -38.20 19.64
C ALA A 84 -46.17 -38.17 19.47
N SER A 85 -46.88 -38.92 20.32
CA SER A 85 -48.35 -38.85 20.37
C SER A 85 -48.77 -37.50 20.94
N VAL A 86 -49.57 -36.77 20.18
CA VAL A 86 -50.14 -35.48 20.60
C VAL A 86 -51.56 -35.68 21.12
N ARG A 87 -51.84 -35.15 22.31
CA ARG A 87 -53.18 -35.01 22.86
C ARG A 87 -53.63 -33.57 22.71
N TRP A 88 -54.75 -33.37 22.02
CA TRP A 88 -55.28 -32.06 21.70
C TRP A 88 -55.94 -31.41 22.92
N GLY A 89 -55.72 -30.10 23.07
CA GLY A 89 -56.51 -29.26 23.96
C GLY A 89 -57.89 -28.99 23.37
N LEU A 90 -58.84 -28.59 24.22
CA LEU A 90 -60.20 -28.26 23.80
C LEU A 90 -60.16 -27.10 22.78
N TYR A 91 -60.68 -27.35 21.57
CA TYR A 91 -60.68 -26.41 20.44
C TYR A 91 -59.29 -25.95 19.96
N ALA A 92 -58.25 -26.75 20.17
CA ALA A 92 -56.88 -26.39 19.79
C ALA A 92 -56.75 -26.08 18.29
N LEU A 93 -57.31 -26.92 17.41
CA LEU A 93 -57.25 -26.73 15.95
C LEU A 93 -57.99 -25.46 15.50
N GLU A 94 -59.19 -25.22 16.04
CA GLU A 94 -59.95 -23.99 15.81
C GLU A 94 -59.17 -22.76 16.27
N ARG A 95 -58.46 -22.87 17.39
CA ARG A 95 -57.68 -21.76 17.95
C ARG A 95 -56.45 -21.44 17.10
N PHE A 96 -55.73 -22.46 16.64
CA PHE A 96 -54.64 -22.30 15.68
C PHE A 96 -55.12 -21.61 14.40
N LEU A 97 -56.18 -22.15 13.79
CA LEU A 97 -56.73 -21.63 12.53
C LEU A 97 -57.19 -20.18 12.65
N ARG A 98 -57.99 -19.88 13.68
CA ARG A 98 -58.47 -18.52 13.94
C ARG A 98 -57.31 -17.55 14.16
N THR A 99 -56.26 -17.97 14.85
CA THR A 99 -55.09 -17.13 15.08
C THR A 99 -54.35 -16.85 13.77
N ALA A 100 -54.20 -17.85 12.90
CA ALA A 100 -53.58 -17.65 11.59
C ALA A 100 -54.38 -16.67 10.71
N ASP A 101 -55.71 -16.78 10.69
CA ASP A 101 -56.60 -15.86 9.96
C ASP A 101 -56.57 -14.44 10.54
N ASP A 102 -56.76 -14.30 11.87
CA ASP A 102 -56.82 -13.00 12.55
C ASP A 102 -55.48 -12.22 12.47
N THR A 103 -54.35 -12.92 12.42
CA THR A 103 -53.00 -12.31 12.34
C THR A 103 -52.47 -12.20 10.91
N GLY A 104 -52.96 -13.02 9.98
CA GLY A 104 -52.38 -13.18 8.64
C GLY A 104 -51.02 -13.88 8.64
N ALA A 105 -50.65 -14.56 9.72
CA ALA A 105 -49.37 -15.25 9.86
C ALA A 105 -49.20 -16.37 8.82
N VAL A 106 -47.98 -16.51 8.30
CA VAL A 106 -47.64 -17.62 7.38
C VAL A 106 -47.36 -18.92 8.14
N MET A 107 -47.05 -18.81 9.44
CA MET A 107 -46.89 -19.93 10.34
C MET A 107 -47.33 -19.55 11.77
N VAL A 108 -48.03 -20.44 12.46
CA VAL A 108 -48.44 -20.31 13.87
C VAL A 108 -47.95 -21.51 14.67
N TYR A 109 -47.44 -21.26 15.87
CA TYR A 109 -47.02 -22.28 16.84
C TYR A 109 -47.45 -21.86 18.25
N SER A 110 -47.42 -22.77 19.23
CA SER A 110 -47.92 -22.49 20.58
C SER A 110 -47.09 -23.09 21.70
N ASP A 111 -47.31 -22.59 22.91
CA ASP A 111 -46.89 -23.28 24.13
C ASP A 111 -47.53 -24.68 24.19
N HIS A 112 -46.89 -25.60 24.92
CA HIS A 112 -47.39 -26.96 25.09
C HIS A 112 -47.09 -27.53 26.48
N TYR A 113 -47.76 -28.63 26.81
CA TYR A 113 -47.42 -29.46 27.96
C TYR A 113 -46.58 -30.66 27.52
N SER A 114 -45.60 -31.05 28.32
CA SER A 114 -44.98 -32.37 28.24
C SER A 114 -45.54 -33.26 29.33
N LEU A 115 -45.71 -34.55 29.03
CA LEU A 115 -46.03 -35.58 30.02
C LEU A 115 -44.74 -36.32 30.39
N GLU A 116 -44.20 -35.99 31.56
CA GLU A 116 -42.96 -36.57 32.10
C GLU A 116 -43.28 -37.38 33.36
N GLU A 117 -43.00 -38.69 33.34
CA GLU A 117 -43.27 -39.61 34.48
C GLU A 117 -44.72 -39.54 35.03
N GLY A 118 -45.69 -39.17 34.17
CA GLY A 118 -47.11 -39.03 34.55
C GLY A 118 -47.49 -37.65 35.12
N ALA A 119 -46.56 -36.71 35.21
CA ALA A 119 -46.81 -35.32 35.57
C ALA A 119 -46.84 -34.42 34.31
N LEU A 120 -47.76 -33.44 34.31
CA LEU A 120 -47.83 -32.41 33.27
C LEU A 120 -46.86 -31.27 33.60
N THR A 121 -45.85 -31.08 32.75
CA THR A 121 -44.88 -29.98 32.85
C THR A 121 -45.17 -28.93 31.78
N LYS A 122 -45.01 -27.65 32.12
CA LYS A 122 -45.22 -26.53 31.18
C LYS A 122 -43.97 -26.32 30.33
N HIS A 123 -44.14 -26.25 29.01
CA HIS A 123 -43.11 -25.88 28.06
C HIS A 123 -43.53 -24.62 27.29
N PRO A 124 -43.25 -23.43 27.84
CA PRO A 124 -43.42 -22.19 27.10
C PRO A 124 -42.42 -22.09 25.95
N ALA A 125 -42.84 -21.57 24.80
CA ALA A 125 -41.95 -21.19 23.70
C ALA A 125 -41.59 -19.68 23.80
N ILE A 126 -40.79 -19.18 22.85
CA ILE A 126 -40.41 -17.76 22.77
C ILE A 126 -40.80 -17.17 21.43
N ASP A 127 -41.07 -15.87 21.41
CA ASP A 127 -41.43 -15.17 20.17
C ASP A 127 -40.32 -15.25 19.10
N TYR A 128 -40.75 -15.39 17.85
CA TYR A 128 -39.85 -15.40 16.70
C TYR A 128 -39.45 -13.96 16.32
N GLN A 129 -38.17 -13.77 15.98
CA GLN A 129 -37.64 -12.50 15.46
C GLN A 129 -36.65 -12.77 14.33
N ALA A 130 -36.27 -11.74 13.57
CA ALA A 130 -35.38 -11.92 12.41
C ALA A 130 -34.07 -12.64 12.75
N GLY A 131 -33.50 -12.40 13.93
CA GLY A 131 -32.30 -13.07 14.43
C GLY A 131 -32.52 -14.45 15.05
N SER A 132 -33.75 -14.97 15.07
CA SER A 132 -34.05 -16.36 15.44
C SER A 132 -33.65 -17.32 14.33
N LEU A 133 -32.36 -17.32 14.02
CA LEU A 133 -31.75 -18.07 12.92
C LEU A 133 -31.26 -19.43 13.36
N ARG A 134 -31.06 -19.67 14.65
CA ARG A 134 -30.56 -20.95 15.16
C ARG A 134 -31.41 -22.14 14.70
N ASP A 135 -30.76 -23.23 14.30
CA ASP A 135 -31.42 -24.47 13.88
C ASP A 135 -32.12 -25.17 15.05
N ASP A 136 -31.69 -24.90 16.29
CA ASP A 136 -32.30 -25.40 17.54
C ASP A 136 -33.41 -24.49 18.11
N PHE A 137 -34.08 -23.68 17.28
CA PHE A 137 -35.22 -22.89 17.75
C PHE A 137 -36.42 -23.77 18.05
N ASP A 138 -36.95 -23.68 19.27
CA ASP A 138 -38.09 -24.47 19.70
C ASP A 138 -39.42 -23.80 19.36
N PHE A 139 -40.16 -24.41 18.44
CA PHE A 139 -41.54 -24.04 18.08
C PHE A 139 -42.57 -24.96 18.74
N GLY A 140 -42.13 -25.91 19.57
CA GLY A 140 -42.90 -27.11 19.88
C GLY A 140 -43.06 -28.02 18.67
N SER A 141 -43.86 -29.08 18.83
CA SER A 141 -44.05 -30.12 17.82
C SER A 141 -45.00 -29.72 16.69
N LEU A 142 -45.93 -28.79 16.91
CA LEU A 142 -47.00 -28.48 15.94
C LEU A 142 -46.78 -27.15 15.21
N TRP A 143 -46.68 -27.21 13.88
CA TRP A 143 -46.51 -26.04 13.01
C TRP A 143 -47.74 -25.89 12.12
N LEU A 144 -48.57 -24.87 12.35
CA LEU A 144 -49.65 -24.53 11.41
C LEU A 144 -49.08 -23.61 10.33
N ILE A 145 -49.02 -24.03 9.08
CA ILE A 145 -48.43 -23.28 7.97
C ILE A 145 -49.51 -22.96 6.94
N LYS A 146 -49.47 -21.75 6.38
CA LYS A 146 -50.34 -21.36 5.25
C LYS A 146 -49.95 -22.16 4.00
N SER A 147 -50.87 -22.94 3.44
CA SER A 147 -50.57 -23.88 2.36
C SER A 147 -49.95 -23.21 1.14
N GLN A 148 -50.44 -22.02 0.76
CA GLN A 148 -49.87 -21.27 -0.36
C GLN A 148 -48.39 -20.93 -0.15
N ALA A 149 -47.96 -20.65 1.08
CA ALA A 149 -46.55 -20.34 1.35
C ALA A 149 -45.64 -21.57 1.19
N LEU A 150 -46.13 -22.78 1.51
CA LEU A 150 -45.43 -24.03 1.22
C LEU A 150 -45.38 -24.29 -0.29
N LEU A 151 -46.50 -24.12 -0.99
CA LEU A 151 -46.55 -24.30 -2.45
C LEU A 151 -45.60 -23.34 -3.18
N ASP A 152 -45.55 -22.07 -2.74
CA ASP A 152 -44.60 -21.08 -3.25
C ASP A 152 -43.15 -21.41 -2.89
N TYR A 153 -42.90 -22.09 -1.78
CA TYR A 153 -41.56 -22.57 -1.41
C TYR A 153 -41.09 -23.66 -2.37
N VAL A 154 -41.94 -24.67 -2.63
CA VAL A 154 -41.57 -25.80 -3.50
C VAL A 154 -41.48 -25.41 -4.98
N ALA A 155 -42.17 -24.35 -5.40
CA ALA A 155 -42.13 -23.83 -6.77
C ALA A 155 -40.87 -23.00 -7.11
N GLN A 156 -39.99 -22.71 -6.14
CA GLN A 156 -38.74 -21.99 -6.39
C GLN A 156 -37.80 -22.79 -7.31
N THR A 157 -37.28 -22.15 -8.36
CA THR A 157 -36.35 -22.77 -9.32
C THR A 157 -34.91 -22.84 -8.83
N ASP A 158 -34.56 -22.04 -7.82
CA ASP A 158 -33.22 -21.94 -7.20
C ASP A 158 -33.13 -22.72 -5.87
N ARG A 159 -34.13 -23.56 -5.57
CA ARG A 159 -34.16 -24.34 -4.32
C ARG A 159 -33.01 -25.36 -4.29
N VAL A 160 -32.40 -25.50 -3.12
CA VAL A 160 -31.40 -26.54 -2.84
C VAL A 160 -32.09 -27.68 -2.11
N ASP A 161 -31.82 -28.92 -2.54
CA ASP A 161 -32.33 -30.10 -1.83
C ASP A 161 -31.37 -30.51 -0.71
N TYR A 162 -31.94 -30.74 0.48
CA TYR A 162 -31.24 -31.07 1.71
C TYR A 162 -31.72 -32.43 2.24
N GLN A 163 -30.81 -33.21 2.82
CA GLN A 163 -31.17 -34.46 3.51
C GLN A 163 -31.57 -34.23 4.97
N TYR A 164 -31.06 -33.17 5.58
CA TYR A 164 -31.19 -32.87 7.01
C TYR A 164 -31.72 -31.46 7.30
N ALA A 165 -31.54 -30.51 6.38
CA ALA A 165 -31.90 -29.10 6.58
C ALA A 165 -33.19 -28.65 5.85
N GLY A 166 -34.00 -29.56 5.32
CA GLY A 166 -35.19 -29.24 4.51
C GLY A 166 -36.26 -28.46 5.28
N LEU A 167 -36.62 -28.90 6.49
CA LEU A 167 -37.55 -28.16 7.36
C LEU A 167 -36.97 -26.83 7.84
N TYR A 168 -35.65 -26.78 8.05
CA TYR A 168 -34.95 -25.57 8.46
C TYR A 168 -34.93 -24.52 7.35
N ASP A 169 -34.65 -24.92 6.10
CA ASP A 169 -34.74 -24.03 4.93
C ASP A 169 -36.17 -23.55 4.68
N LEU A 170 -37.17 -24.43 4.80
CA LEU A 170 -38.59 -24.05 4.72
C LEU A 170 -38.92 -22.96 5.75
N ARG A 171 -38.57 -23.15 7.03
CA ARG A 171 -38.79 -22.15 8.08
C ARG A 171 -38.08 -20.82 7.76
N LEU A 172 -36.82 -20.87 7.34
CA LEU A 172 -36.05 -19.68 6.94
C LEU A 172 -36.65 -18.99 5.71
N TYR A 173 -37.36 -19.72 4.85
CA TYR A 173 -38.13 -19.15 3.75
C TYR A 173 -39.40 -18.47 4.25
N LEU A 174 -40.18 -19.13 5.12
CA LEU A 174 -41.42 -18.58 5.67
C LEU A 174 -41.16 -17.24 6.38
N SER A 175 -40.06 -17.13 7.13
CA SER A 175 -39.69 -15.87 7.80
C SER A 175 -39.38 -14.71 6.84
N ARG A 176 -39.07 -14.99 5.57
CA ARG A 176 -38.92 -13.96 4.51
C ARG A 176 -40.24 -13.59 3.86
N LYS A 177 -41.25 -14.46 3.94
CA LYS A 177 -42.55 -14.29 3.27
C LYS A 177 -43.61 -13.64 4.13
N GLY A 178 -43.56 -13.84 5.44
CA GLY A 178 -44.51 -13.23 6.36
C GLY A 178 -44.18 -13.48 7.82
N GLU A 179 -45.15 -13.19 8.68
CA GLU A 179 -45.01 -13.31 10.13
C GLU A 179 -45.10 -14.78 10.57
N ILE A 180 -44.17 -15.20 11.43
CA ILE A 180 -44.24 -16.45 12.19
C ILE A 180 -44.73 -16.09 13.58
N PHE A 181 -45.97 -16.44 13.89
CA PHE A 181 -46.68 -15.95 15.07
C PHE A 181 -46.67 -16.98 16.21
N HIS A 182 -46.26 -16.52 17.39
CA HIS A 182 -46.29 -17.30 18.61
C HIS A 182 -47.62 -17.09 19.35
N LEU A 183 -48.33 -18.18 19.61
CA LEU A 183 -49.52 -18.19 20.44
C LEU A 183 -49.18 -18.71 21.84
N ASN A 184 -49.10 -17.79 22.80
CA ASN A 184 -48.70 -18.04 24.20
C ASN A 184 -49.82 -18.74 25.00
N GLU A 185 -50.38 -19.82 24.46
CA GLU A 185 -51.45 -20.64 25.01
C GLU A 185 -51.04 -22.11 24.93
N TYR A 186 -51.28 -22.87 25.99
CA TYR A 186 -50.91 -24.28 26.07
C TYR A 186 -51.97 -25.14 25.37
N LEU A 187 -51.80 -25.37 24.06
CA LEU A 187 -52.86 -25.95 23.22
C LEU A 187 -52.82 -27.46 23.07
N TYR A 188 -51.71 -28.13 23.42
CA TYR A 188 -51.60 -29.57 23.30
C TYR A 188 -50.64 -30.15 24.34
N THR A 189 -50.71 -31.47 24.52
CA THR A 189 -49.78 -32.24 25.35
C THR A 189 -49.05 -33.26 24.49
N GLU A 190 -47.73 -33.37 24.65
CA GLU A 190 -46.91 -34.42 24.03
C GLU A 190 -46.28 -35.33 25.08
N ALA A 191 -45.97 -36.57 24.69
CA ALA A 191 -45.19 -37.49 25.52
C ALA A 191 -43.69 -37.22 25.30
N GLU A 192 -42.95 -36.93 26.37
CA GLU A 192 -41.50 -36.71 26.28
C GLU A 192 -40.80 -38.07 26.08
N LEU A 193 -40.13 -38.23 24.93
CA LEU A 193 -39.42 -39.45 24.56
C LEU A 193 -37.89 -39.33 24.77
N ASP A 194 -37.36 -38.12 24.95
CA ASP A 194 -35.92 -37.86 25.13
C ASP A 194 -35.59 -37.32 26.54
N THR A 195 -35.37 -38.25 27.46
CA THR A 195 -35.07 -38.02 28.89
C THR A 195 -33.64 -37.51 29.19
N ARG A 196 -32.83 -37.21 28.16
CA ARG A 196 -31.47 -36.67 28.35
C ARG A 196 -31.51 -35.24 28.90
N LYS A 197 -30.56 -34.88 29.76
CA LYS A 197 -30.50 -33.53 30.40
C LYS A 197 -30.19 -32.45 29.36
N SER A 198 -30.74 -31.23 29.52
CA SER A 198 -30.56 -30.14 28.54
C SER A 198 -29.10 -29.78 28.26
N GLY A 199 -28.22 -29.90 29.26
CA GLY A 199 -26.78 -29.64 29.11
C GLY A 199 -26.04 -30.66 28.23
N GLU A 200 -26.60 -31.86 28.01
CA GLU A 200 -26.07 -32.84 27.07
C GLU A 200 -26.49 -32.51 25.62
N LYS A 201 -27.70 -31.97 25.43
CA LYS A 201 -28.24 -31.54 24.12
C LYS A 201 -27.54 -30.29 23.58
N GLN A 202 -27.07 -29.40 24.46
CA GLN A 202 -26.45 -28.11 24.09
C GLN A 202 -25.21 -28.26 23.19
N PHE A 203 -24.50 -29.39 23.23
CA PHE A 203 -23.27 -29.61 22.46
C PHE A 203 -23.45 -30.54 21.25
N ASP A 204 -24.68 -30.89 20.87
CA ASP A 204 -24.92 -31.82 19.76
C ASP A 204 -24.40 -31.27 18.41
N TYR A 205 -24.24 -29.94 18.29
CA TYR A 205 -23.67 -29.29 17.10
C TYR A 205 -22.15 -29.45 16.96
N VAL A 206 -21.42 -29.72 18.05
CA VAL A 206 -19.97 -30.03 18.01
C VAL A 206 -19.70 -31.53 17.98
N ASN A 207 -20.75 -32.37 18.00
CA ASN A 207 -20.59 -33.82 17.95
C ASN A 207 -20.13 -34.26 16.55
N PRO A 208 -18.97 -34.93 16.42
CA PRO A 208 -18.46 -35.37 15.11
C PRO A 208 -19.43 -36.28 14.34
N ARG A 209 -20.31 -37.01 15.04
CA ARG A 209 -21.32 -37.89 14.43
C ARG A 209 -22.40 -37.12 13.65
N ASN A 210 -22.56 -35.82 13.92
CA ASN A 210 -23.57 -34.96 13.30
C ASN A 210 -22.95 -33.98 12.29
N ARG A 211 -21.70 -34.19 11.86
CA ARG A 211 -20.98 -33.20 11.02
C ARG A 211 -21.69 -32.92 9.69
N GLU A 212 -22.23 -33.94 9.04
CA GLU A 212 -22.98 -33.78 7.78
C GLU A 212 -24.25 -32.92 7.97
N VAL A 213 -24.98 -33.15 9.06
CA VAL A 213 -26.14 -32.33 9.46
C VAL A 213 -25.72 -30.87 9.62
N GLN A 214 -24.64 -30.62 10.35
CA GLN A 214 -24.16 -29.27 10.62
C GLN A 214 -23.71 -28.51 9.36
N ILE A 215 -23.10 -29.21 8.40
CA ILE A 215 -22.73 -28.64 7.10
C ILE A 215 -23.98 -28.21 6.33
N GLU A 216 -25.04 -29.03 6.31
CA GLU A 216 -26.29 -28.65 5.64
C GLU A 216 -27.00 -27.47 6.34
N MET A 217 -27.05 -27.47 7.67
CA MET A 217 -27.64 -26.35 8.44
C MET A 217 -26.89 -25.04 8.19
N GLU A 218 -25.56 -25.08 8.15
CA GLU A 218 -24.73 -23.92 7.80
C GLU A 218 -25.02 -23.42 6.38
N ARG A 219 -25.14 -24.32 5.40
CA ARG A 219 -25.47 -23.97 4.02
C ARG A 219 -26.84 -23.30 3.90
N ALA A 220 -27.86 -23.85 4.56
CA ALA A 220 -29.22 -23.28 4.57
C ALA A 220 -29.24 -21.88 5.22
N CYS A 221 -28.56 -21.71 6.36
CA CYS A 221 -28.46 -20.41 7.01
C CYS A 221 -27.71 -19.39 6.14
N THR A 222 -26.61 -19.79 5.50
CA THR A 222 -25.81 -18.92 4.63
C THR A 222 -26.63 -18.45 3.42
N ALA A 223 -27.34 -19.36 2.74
CA ALA A 223 -28.24 -19.02 1.65
C ALA A 223 -29.37 -18.07 2.10
N HIS A 224 -29.88 -18.22 3.33
CA HIS A 224 -30.83 -17.27 3.89
C HIS A 224 -30.20 -15.88 4.09
N LEU A 225 -28.98 -15.79 4.62
CA LEU A 225 -28.26 -14.52 4.82
C LEU A 225 -28.01 -13.78 3.50
N GLU A 226 -27.71 -14.50 2.42
CA GLU A 226 -27.62 -13.93 1.07
C GLU A 226 -28.96 -13.32 0.64
N LYS A 227 -30.06 -14.09 0.77
CA LYS A 227 -31.41 -13.64 0.38
C LYS A 227 -31.90 -12.44 1.17
N VAL A 228 -31.48 -12.26 2.43
CA VAL A 228 -31.84 -11.09 3.25
C VAL A 228 -30.81 -9.95 3.22
N GLY A 229 -29.75 -10.09 2.43
CA GLY A 229 -28.71 -9.06 2.30
C GLY A 229 -27.93 -8.83 3.60
N ALA A 230 -27.50 -9.90 4.26
CA ALA A 230 -26.76 -9.84 5.53
C ALA A 230 -25.54 -10.78 5.57
N ILE A 231 -25.09 -11.26 4.41
CA ILE A 231 -23.85 -12.03 4.29
C ILE A 231 -22.63 -11.13 4.47
N VAL A 232 -21.58 -11.63 5.12
CA VAL A 232 -20.27 -10.98 5.22
C VAL A 232 -19.30 -11.68 4.28
N ASP A 233 -18.65 -10.90 3.41
CA ASP A 233 -17.55 -11.35 2.57
C ASP A 233 -16.21 -11.09 3.28
N THR A 234 -15.51 -12.17 3.60
CA THR A 234 -14.28 -12.16 4.39
C THR A 234 -13.07 -11.62 3.63
N ASN A 235 -13.14 -11.52 2.29
CA ASN A 235 -12.07 -10.93 1.47
C ASN A 235 -11.86 -9.43 1.75
N PHE A 236 -12.89 -8.76 2.28
CA PHE A 236 -12.84 -7.33 2.61
C PHE A 236 -12.57 -7.06 4.10
N TYR A 237 -12.10 -8.07 4.85
CA TYR A 237 -11.73 -7.85 6.24
C TYR A 237 -10.63 -6.81 6.38
N ARG A 238 -10.81 -5.95 7.37
CA ARG A 238 -9.80 -4.98 7.80
C ARG A 238 -8.76 -5.70 8.64
N GLN A 239 -7.51 -5.29 8.50
CA GLN A 239 -6.44 -5.71 9.40
C GLN A 239 -6.37 -4.74 10.59
N PRO A 240 -6.31 -5.24 11.83
CA PRO A 240 -6.09 -4.39 13.00
C PRO A 240 -4.68 -3.76 12.96
N ASP A 241 -4.57 -2.51 13.38
CA ASP A 241 -3.31 -1.80 13.57
C ASP A 241 -2.84 -2.02 15.02
N PHE A 242 -1.96 -2.99 15.24
CA PHE A 242 -1.46 -3.33 16.57
C PHE A 242 -0.49 -2.31 17.16
N ASP A 243 -0.05 -1.34 16.37
CA ASP A 243 0.83 -0.25 16.78
C ASP A 243 0.05 1.06 17.01
N GLU A 244 -1.28 1.01 17.00
CA GLU A 244 -2.09 2.23 17.06
C GLU A 244 -2.06 2.96 18.42
N GLN A 245 -1.70 2.25 19.48
CA GLN A 245 -1.62 2.73 20.85
C GLN A 245 -0.48 2.02 21.61
N ASP A 246 0.24 2.78 22.45
CA ASP A 246 1.23 2.24 23.38
C ASP A 246 0.59 1.62 24.64
N PHE A 247 1.18 0.53 25.11
CA PHE A 247 0.74 -0.20 26.30
C PHE A 247 1.92 -0.58 27.20
N ALA A 248 1.71 -0.53 28.52
CA ALA A 248 2.74 -0.91 29.50
C ALA A 248 3.09 -2.41 29.47
N CYS A 249 2.13 -3.24 29.05
CA CYS A 249 2.32 -4.67 28.86
C CYS A 249 1.62 -5.16 27.58
N GLU A 250 2.11 -6.26 27.00
CA GLU A 250 1.56 -6.79 25.74
C GLU A 250 0.20 -7.45 25.97
N ALA A 251 -0.01 -8.09 27.13
CA ALA A 251 -1.29 -8.73 27.44
C ALA A 251 -1.73 -8.53 28.91
N SER A 252 -3.04 -8.59 29.12
CA SER A 252 -3.68 -8.65 30.43
C SER A 252 -4.63 -9.84 30.48
N VAL A 253 -4.46 -10.71 31.46
CA VAL A 253 -5.48 -11.73 31.77
C VAL A 253 -6.57 -11.06 32.60
N VAL A 254 -7.80 -11.07 32.13
CA VAL A 254 -8.94 -10.41 32.76
C VAL A 254 -9.84 -11.44 33.41
N ILE A 255 -10.07 -11.27 34.73
CA ILE A 255 -10.88 -12.17 35.56
C ILE A 255 -11.98 -11.37 36.26
N PRO A 256 -13.20 -11.32 35.70
CA PRO A 256 -14.37 -10.86 36.43
C PRO A 256 -14.71 -11.84 37.56
N VAL A 257 -14.94 -11.33 38.78
CA VAL A 257 -15.25 -12.19 39.92
C VAL A 257 -16.34 -11.61 40.82
N PHE A 258 -17.25 -12.50 41.24
CA PHE A 258 -18.23 -12.26 42.30
C PHE A 258 -18.44 -13.56 43.08
N ASN A 259 -18.08 -13.57 44.35
CA ASN A 259 -18.25 -14.70 45.28
C ASN A 259 -17.68 -16.05 44.74
N ARG A 260 -16.36 -16.15 44.68
CA ARG A 260 -15.61 -17.31 44.17
C ARG A 260 -14.45 -17.73 45.08
N GLU A 261 -14.65 -17.68 46.41
CA GLU A 261 -13.60 -18.02 47.38
C GLU A 261 -12.97 -19.43 47.18
N LYS A 262 -13.72 -20.38 46.60
CA LYS A 262 -13.24 -21.75 46.37
C LYS A 262 -12.33 -21.93 45.16
N THR A 263 -12.38 -21.02 44.19
CA THR A 263 -11.76 -21.23 42.87
C THR A 263 -10.83 -20.11 42.45
N ILE A 264 -11.02 -18.89 42.97
CA ILE A 264 -10.31 -17.70 42.52
C ILE A 264 -8.79 -17.82 42.69
N ALA A 265 -8.34 -18.45 43.78
CA ALA A 265 -6.91 -18.65 44.04
C ALA A 265 -6.25 -19.50 42.94
N ASP A 266 -6.92 -20.55 42.47
CA ASP A 266 -6.37 -21.41 41.42
C ASP A 266 -6.36 -20.70 40.07
N ALA A 267 -7.43 -19.98 39.74
CA ALA A 267 -7.55 -19.20 38.51
C ALA A 267 -6.40 -18.19 38.40
N VAL A 268 -6.22 -17.36 39.43
CA VAL A 268 -5.15 -16.35 39.49
C VAL A 268 -3.76 -17.01 39.43
N LYS A 269 -3.53 -18.09 40.18
CA LYS A 269 -2.25 -18.82 40.11
C LYS A 269 -1.97 -19.37 38.71
N SER A 270 -2.99 -19.89 38.01
CA SER A 270 -2.83 -20.40 36.64
C SER A 270 -2.41 -19.29 35.66
N ALA A 271 -2.97 -18.09 35.82
CA ALA A 271 -2.63 -16.90 35.03
C ALA A 271 -1.22 -16.36 35.37
N LEU A 272 -0.86 -16.28 36.66
CA LEU A 272 0.46 -15.82 37.10
C LEU A 272 1.59 -16.81 36.75
N SER A 273 1.27 -18.07 36.49
CA SER A 273 2.24 -19.12 36.09
C SER A 273 2.63 -19.12 34.61
N GLN A 274 2.00 -18.27 33.79
CA GLN A 274 2.27 -18.21 32.35
C GLN A 274 3.71 -17.77 32.06
N LYS A 275 4.30 -18.37 31.02
CA LYS A 275 5.66 -18.13 30.55
C LYS A 275 5.60 -17.46 29.18
N THR A 276 5.96 -16.19 29.12
CA THR A 276 5.89 -15.36 27.92
C THR A 276 7.25 -14.70 27.62
N ASN A 277 7.48 -14.33 26.37
CA ASN A 277 8.61 -13.48 25.96
C ASN A 277 8.30 -11.96 26.02
N PHE A 278 7.07 -11.61 26.41
CA PHE A 278 6.58 -10.25 26.58
C PHE A 278 6.07 -10.02 28.03
N PRO A 279 6.05 -8.77 28.52
CA PRO A 279 5.44 -8.44 29.81
C PRO A 279 3.92 -8.61 29.78
N TYR A 280 3.34 -9.09 30.89
CA TYR A 280 1.89 -9.23 31.08
C TYR A 280 1.49 -9.03 32.54
N ASN A 281 0.21 -8.77 32.79
CA ASN A 281 -0.38 -8.71 34.13
C ASN A 281 -1.71 -9.48 34.23
N VAL A 282 -2.26 -9.59 35.44
CA VAL A 282 -3.55 -10.22 35.72
C VAL A 282 -4.45 -9.20 36.40
N ILE A 283 -5.54 -8.83 35.74
CA ILE A 283 -6.53 -7.88 36.25
C ILE A 283 -7.73 -8.66 36.77
N VAL A 284 -7.95 -8.59 38.08
CA VAL A 284 -9.13 -9.16 38.73
C VAL A 284 -10.10 -8.04 39.05
N VAL A 285 -11.28 -8.06 38.42
CA VAL A 285 -12.35 -7.10 38.71
C VAL A 285 -13.27 -7.72 39.75
N ASN A 286 -13.02 -7.38 41.01
CA ASN A 286 -13.82 -7.85 42.14
C ASN A 286 -15.09 -7.00 42.26
N ASN A 287 -16.20 -7.55 41.78
CA ASN A 287 -17.49 -6.88 41.69
C ASN A 287 -18.23 -6.90 43.04
N HIS A 288 -17.59 -6.41 44.10
CA HIS A 288 -18.12 -6.36 45.48
C HIS A 288 -18.45 -7.73 46.06
N SER A 289 -17.51 -8.68 45.96
CA SER A 289 -17.67 -9.99 46.60
C SER A 289 -17.89 -9.84 48.12
N THR A 290 -18.83 -10.61 48.65
CA THR A 290 -19.23 -10.63 50.06
C THR A 290 -18.67 -11.81 50.83
N ASP A 291 -18.06 -12.78 50.13
CA ASP A 291 -17.33 -13.91 50.71
C ASP A 291 -15.83 -13.59 50.85
N SER A 292 -15.02 -14.61 51.16
CA SER A 292 -13.57 -14.46 51.38
C SER A 292 -12.77 -14.16 50.09
N THR A 293 -13.41 -13.98 48.94
CA THR A 293 -12.73 -13.74 47.64
C THR A 293 -11.77 -12.56 47.71
N GLY A 294 -12.19 -11.43 48.31
CA GLY A 294 -11.35 -10.24 48.44
C GLY A 294 -10.11 -10.50 49.29
N GLU A 295 -10.28 -11.11 50.45
CA GLU A 295 -9.19 -11.46 51.37
C GLU A 295 -8.20 -12.44 50.74
N ILE A 296 -8.68 -13.39 49.93
CA ILE A 296 -7.84 -14.33 49.20
C ILE A 296 -6.98 -13.60 48.16
N LEU A 297 -7.55 -12.66 47.42
CA LEU A 297 -6.80 -11.86 46.45
C LEU A 297 -5.74 -11.00 47.13
N ASP A 298 -6.09 -10.33 48.23
CA ASP A 298 -5.16 -9.52 49.02
C ASP A 298 -4.00 -10.34 49.62
N SER A 299 -4.19 -11.65 49.81
CA SER A 299 -3.14 -12.55 50.32
C SER A 299 -2.10 -12.99 49.29
N ILE A 300 -2.31 -12.71 47.99
CA ILE A 300 -1.39 -13.11 46.91
C ILE A 300 -0.37 -11.98 46.67
N ASP A 301 0.86 -12.21 47.11
CA ASP A 301 1.98 -11.27 46.95
C ASP A 301 2.68 -11.44 45.58
N ASP A 302 2.07 -10.86 44.52
CA ASP A 302 2.66 -10.75 43.17
C ASP A 302 2.30 -9.39 42.55
N GLU A 303 3.30 -8.60 42.19
CA GLU A 303 3.13 -7.25 41.64
C GLU A 303 2.36 -7.20 40.31
N ARG A 304 2.23 -8.34 39.61
CA ARG A 304 1.46 -8.46 38.37
C ARG A 304 -0.04 -8.64 38.62
N LEU A 305 -0.46 -8.91 39.85
CA LEU A 305 -1.87 -9.03 40.21
C LEU A 305 -2.46 -7.64 40.53
N ILE A 306 -3.47 -7.25 39.78
CA ILE A 306 -4.13 -5.95 39.89
C ILE A 306 -5.60 -6.18 40.22
N GLN A 307 -5.95 -5.92 41.47
CA GLN A 307 -7.35 -5.98 41.90
C GLN A 307 -8.02 -4.62 41.71
N ILE A 308 -9.13 -4.61 40.97
CA ILE A 308 -9.98 -3.44 40.79
C ILE A 308 -11.33 -3.72 41.45
N VAL A 309 -11.71 -2.87 42.41
CA VAL A 309 -13.07 -2.84 42.97
C VAL A 309 -13.80 -1.64 42.33
N PRO A 310 -14.79 -1.87 41.45
CA PRO A 310 -15.48 -0.78 40.77
C PRO A 310 -16.22 0.13 41.76
N GLY A 311 -16.23 1.44 41.53
CA GLY A 311 -16.98 2.40 42.38
C GLY A 311 -18.51 2.27 42.29
N ARG A 312 -19.02 1.44 41.37
CA ARG A 312 -20.44 1.18 41.12
C ARG A 312 -20.78 -0.30 41.33
N THR A 313 -22.04 -0.61 41.60
CA THR A 313 -22.50 -1.95 42.05
C THR A 313 -23.49 -2.61 41.08
N ASP A 314 -23.76 -2.01 39.93
CA ASP A 314 -24.76 -2.45 38.95
C ASP A 314 -24.12 -3.16 37.73
N LEU A 315 -22.90 -3.67 37.88
CA LEU A 315 -22.16 -4.31 36.79
C LEU A 315 -22.49 -5.79 36.67
N GLY A 316 -22.82 -6.22 35.46
CA GLY A 316 -22.72 -7.62 35.04
C GLY A 316 -21.29 -7.97 34.62
N ILE A 317 -21.09 -9.18 34.09
CA ILE A 317 -19.78 -9.66 33.62
C ILE A 317 -19.22 -8.74 32.54
N GLY A 318 -20.02 -8.34 31.55
CA GLY A 318 -19.60 -7.41 30.50
C GLY A 318 -19.24 -6.02 31.04
N GLY A 319 -19.95 -5.55 32.08
CA GLY A 319 -19.59 -4.33 32.79
C GLY A 319 -18.22 -4.41 33.48
N CYS A 320 -17.91 -5.56 34.08
CA CYS A 320 -16.59 -5.82 34.68
C CYS A 320 -15.48 -5.86 33.62
N TRP A 321 -15.74 -6.48 32.47
CA TRP A 321 -14.83 -6.41 31.31
C TRP A 321 -14.56 -4.98 30.88
N ASN A 322 -15.60 -4.14 30.78
CA ASN A 322 -15.42 -2.73 30.44
C ASN A 322 -14.55 -2.00 31.49
N VAL A 323 -14.71 -2.29 32.79
CA VAL A 323 -13.82 -1.72 33.82
C VAL A 323 -12.36 -2.15 33.59
N ALA A 324 -12.12 -3.43 33.29
CA ALA A 324 -10.78 -3.94 33.03
C ALA A 324 -10.16 -3.30 31.80
N VAL A 325 -10.81 -3.37 30.63
CA VAL A 325 -10.21 -2.91 29.36
C VAL A 325 -10.01 -1.40 29.31
N ASN A 326 -10.83 -0.62 30.02
CA ASN A 326 -10.67 0.83 30.10
C ASN A 326 -9.65 1.28 31.16
N SER A 327 -9.15 0.37 31.99
CA SER A 327 -8.07 0.64 32.95
C SER A 327 -6.74 0.92 32.23
N ASP A 328 -5.93 1.82 32.80
CA ASP A 328 -4.58 2.11 32.32
C ASP A 328 -3.62 0.90 32.51
N HIS A 329 -4.02 -0.05 33.35
CA HIS A 329 -3.30 -1.30 33.53
C HIS A 329 -3.53 -2.33 32.41
N CYS A 330 -4.59 -2.19 31.60
CA CYS A 330 -4.88 -3.17 30.57
C CYS A 330 -3.89 -3.07 29.42
N GLY A 331 -3.26 -4.20 29.08
CA GLY A 331 -2.33 -4.34 27.97
C GLY A 331 -2.99 -4.35 26.60
N LYS A 332 -2.16 -4.50 25.57
CA LYS A 332 -2.57 -4.47 24.15
C LYS A 332 -3.62 -5.54 23.83
N PHE A 333 -3.47 -6.73 24.40
CA PHE A 333 -4.43 -7.83 24.28
C PHE A 333 -5.08 -8.17 25.62
N ALA A 334 -6.40 -8.11 25.70
CA ALA A 334 -7.17 -8.53 26.86
C ALA A 334 -7.62 -9.99 26.68
N VAL A 335 -7.22 -10.87 27.59
CA VAL A 335 -7.39 -12.34 27.47
C VAL A 335 -8.29 -12.85 28.58
N GLN A 336 -9.31 -13.62 28.25
CA GLN A 336 -10.26 -14.15 29.22
C GLN A 336 -9.63 -15.21 30.12
N LEU A 337 -9.97 -15.13 31.41
CA LEU A 337 -10.02 -16.28 32.30
C LEU A 337 -11.20 -16.11 33.27
N ASP A 338 -12.15 -17.05 33.26
CA ASP A 338 -13.26 -17.05 34.19
C ASP A 338 -12.75 -17.44 35.60
N SER A 339 -13.36 -16.86 36.63
CA SER A 339 -12.88 -16.95 38.03
C SER A 339 -12.97 -18.35 38.65
N ASP A 340 -13.54 -19.29 37.91
CA ASP A 340 -13.67 -20.69 38.23
C ASP A 340 -12.95 -21.64 37.27
N ASP A 341 -12.24 -21.14 36.27
CA ASP A 341 -11.55 -21.96 35.28
C ASP A 341 -10.02 -21.83 35.39
N LEU A 342 -9.28 -22.59 34.57
CA LEU A 342 -7.82 -22.62 34.55
C LEU A 342 -7.28 -22.62 33.14
N TYR A 343 -6.08 -22.08 32.93
CA TYR A 343 -5.32 -22.35 31.71
C TYR A 343 -4.73 -23.76 31.73
N SER A 344 -4.80 -24.46 30.58
CA SER A 344 -4.34 -25.86 30.44
C SER A 344 -2.81 -26.00 30.49
N SER A 345 -2.07 -24.92 30.23
CA SER A 345 -0.62 -24.95 30.09
C SER A 345 0.03 -23.62 30.51
N PRO A 346 1.28 -23.62 31.00
CA PRO A 346 2.06 -22.39 31.21
C PRO A 346 2.36 -21.61 29.91
N LYS A 347 2.05 -22.14 28.73
CA LYS A 347 2.28 -21.47 27.43
C LYS A 347 0.99 -20.95 26.79
N THR A 348 -0.16 -21.05 27.45
CA THR A 348 -1.45 -20.64 26.89
C THR A 348 -1.44 -19.17 26.46
N LEU A 349 -0.97 -18.27 27.33
CA LEU A 349 -0.95 -16.84 27.03
C LEU A 349 -0.02 -16.50 25.86
N GLN A 350 1.16 -17.13 25.80
CA GLN A 350 2.09 -16.98 24.68
C GLN A 350 1.41 -17.38 23.36
N LYS A 351 0.78 -18.56 23.31
CA LYS A 351 0.08 -19.05 22.11
C LYS A 351 -1.03 -18.11 21.64
N ILE A 352 -1.79 -17.53 22.57
CA ILE A 352 -2.87 -16.60 22.24
C ILE A 352 -2.31 -15.32 21.60
N VAL A 353 -1.26 -14.73 22.18
CA VAL A 353 -0.65 -13.51 21.65
C VAL A 353 0.08 -13.76 20.33
N ASP A 354 0.78 -14.88 20.17
CA ASP A 354 1.39 -15.28 18.90
C ASP A 354 0.32 -15.38 17.80
N ALA A 355 -0.84 -15.96 18.10
CA ALA A 355 -1.95 -16.10 17.15
C ALA A 355 -2.54 -14.75 16.71
N PHE A 356 -2.55 -13.70 17.56
CA PHE A 356 -2.95 -12.36 17.14
C PHE A 356 -2.07 -11.85 15.99
N HIS A 357 -0.76 -11.96 16.17
CA HIS A 357 0.24 -11.47 15.21
C HIS A 357 0.29 -12.33 13.94
N GLU A 358 0.29 -13.66 14.09
CA GLU A 358 0.34 -14.61 12.97
C GLU A 358 -0.93 -14.56 12.10
N GLN A 359 -2.10 -14.55 12.74
CA GLN A 359 -3.38 -14.59 12.02
C GLN A 359 -3.90 -13.19 11.69
N LYS A 360 -3.28 -12.12 12.19
CA LYS A 360 -3.71 -10.73 12.02
C LYS A 360 -5.19 -10.52 12.37
N ALA A 361 -5.59 -11.12 13.50
CA ALA A 361 -6.99 -11.15 13.93
C ALA A 361 -7.26 -10.07 14.99
N ALA A 362 -8.49 -9.56 15.03
CA ALA A 362 -8.89 -8.60 16.06
C ALA A 362 -9.38 -9.29 17.34
N MET A 363 -9.77 -10.56 17.23
CA MET A 363 -10.19 -11.42 18.33
C MET A 363 -9.62 -12.82 18.09
N ILE A 364 -9.20 -13.50 19.15
CA ILE A 364 -8.75 -14.90 19.12
C ILE A 364 -9.70 -15.73 19.97
N ILE A 365 -10.07 -16.91 19.47
CA ILE A 365 -10.85 -17.89 20.22
C ILE A 365 -10.13 -19.22 20.23
N GLY A 366 -9.90 -19.74 21.44
CA GLY A 366 -9.27 -21.05 21.61
C GLY A 366 -10.25 -22.21 21.73
N SER A 367 -9.70 -23.31 22.23
CA SER A 367 -10.41 -24.55 22.52
C SER A 367 -10.28 -24.89 24.00
N TYR A 368 -11.29 -25.56 24.53
CA TYR A 368 -11.37 -25.87 25.95
C TYR A 368 -11.79 -27.31 26.20
N ARG A 369 -11.28 -27.90 27.29
CA ARG A 369 -11.68 -29.23 27.76
C ARG A 369 -12.58 -29.09 28.97
N MET A 370 -13.69 -29.83 28.97
CA MET A 370 -14.58 -29.88 30.12
C MET A 370 -14.03 -30.84 31.18
N CYS A 371 -13.96 -30.40 32.43
CA CYS A 371 -13.40 -31.18 33.52
C CYS A 371 -14.15 -30.98 34.84
N ASP A 372 -14.01 -31.92 35.76
CA ASP A 372 -14.48 -31.76 37.14
C ASP A 372 -13.47 -30.97 38.00
N PHE A 373 -13.75 -30.84 39.30
CA PHE A 373 -12.89 -30.11 40.23
C PHE A 373 -11.51 -30.77 40.42
N ASP A 374 -11.40 -32.08 40.16
CA ASP A 374 -10.17 -32.87 40.22
C ASP A 374 -9.45 -32.93 38.85
N LEU A 375 -9.92 -32.15 37.87
CA LEU A 375 -9.42 -32.05 36.49
C LEU A 375 -9.60 -33.31 35.63
N ASN A 376 -10.46 -34.25 36.04
CA ASN A 376 -10.86 -35.39 35.21
C ASN A 376 -11.73 -34.91 34.04
N THR A 377 -11.48 -35.42 32.85
CA THR A 377 -12.24 -35.07 31.65
C THR A 377 -13.70 -35.51 31.75
N LEU A 378 -14.63 -34.59 31.49
CA LEU A 378 -16.06 -34.86 31.34
C LEU A 378 -16.43 -34.98 29.86
N PRO A 379 -17.40 -35.84 29.48
CA PRO A 379 -17.92 -35.88 28.11
C PRO A 379 -18.48 -34.51 27.67
N PRO A 380 -18.32 -34.07 26.40
CA PRO A 380 -17.73 -34.79 25.26
C PRO A 380 -16.20 -34.72 25.16
N GLY A 381 -15.50 -34.09 26.12
CA GLY A 381 -14.04 -33.93 26.11
C GLY A 381 -13.58 -32.55 25.66
N LEU A 382 -12.75 -32.49 24.61
CA LEU A 382 -12.25 -31.24 24.01
C LEU A 382 -13.31 -30.64 23.09
N ILE A 383 -13.57 -29.34 23.25
CA ILE A 383 -14.46 -28.55 22.41
C ILE A 383 -13.60 -27.54 21.65
N ASP A 384 -13.46 -27.75 20.33
CA ASP A 384 -12.52 -27.00 19.47
C ASP A 384 -13.18 -26.10 18.42
N HIS A 385 -14.51 -26.17 18.30
CA HIS A 385 -15.34 -25.48 17.32
C HIS A 385 -14.80 -25.50 15.87
N LYS A 386 -14.42 -26.69 15.38
CA LYS A 386 -14.01 -26.91 13.97
C LYS A 386 -15.07 -26.55 12.92
N GLU A 387 -16.29 -26.23 13.31
CA GLU A 387 -17.32 -25.61 12.47
C GLU A 387 -17.00 -24.16 12.08
N TRP A 388 -16.05 -23.49 12.75
CA TRP A 388 -15.59 -22.18 12.31
C TRP A 388 -14.59 -22.30 11.15
N THR A 389 -15.01 -21.88 9.95
CA THR A 389 -14.15 -21.81 8.76
C THR A 389 -13.67 -20.38 8.51
N GLU A 390 -12.55 -20.22 7.80
CA GLU A 390 -12.01 -18.90 7.45
C GLU A 390 -12.97 -18.12 6.54
N ASP A 391 -13.65 -18.82 5.64
CA ASP A 391 -14.55 -18.23 4.65
C ASP A 391 -15.95 -17.93 5.18
N ASN A 392 -16.49 -18.76 6.09
CA ASN A 392 -17.90 -18.68 6.47
C ASN A 392 -18.18 -18.70 7.98
N GLY A 393 -17.15 -18.82 8.83
CA GLY A 393 -17.32 -18.86 10.28
C GLY A 393 -18.12 -17.68 10.84
N CYS A 394 -17.90 -16.47 10.31
CA CYS A 394 -18.63 -15.25 10.72
C CYS A 394 -20.13 -15.27 10.40
N ASN A 395 -20.55 -15.99 9.37
CA ASN A 395 -21.95 -16.15 8.99
C ASN A 395 -22.58 -17.29 9.79
N ASN A 396 -21.87 -18.41 9.92
CA ASN A 396 -22.26 -19.54 10.77
C ASN A 396 -22.41 -19.12 12.25
N ALA A 397 -21.67 -18.09 12.68
CA ALA A 397 -21.79 -17.49 14.01
C ALA A 397 -23.22 -17.09 14.37
N LEU A 398 -24.03 -16.65 13.40
CA LEU A 398 -25.43 -16.25 13.62
C LEU A 398 -26.35 -17.46 13.82
N ARG A 399 -25.94 -18.66 13.39
CA ARG A 399 -26.70 -19.90 13.57
C ARG A 399 -26.42 -20.53 14.94
N ILE A 400 -25.16 -20.57 15.36
CA ILE A 400 -24.73 -21.29 16.58
C ILE A 400 -24.88 -20.45 17.86
N ASN A 401 -24.96 -21.12 19.02
CA ASN A 401 -25.21 -20.51 20.33
C ASN A 401 -23.96 -20.10 21.13
N GLY A 402 -22.75 -20.35 20.61
CA GLY A 402 -21.50 -19.93 21.25
C GLY A 402 -20.32 -19.99 20.29
N LEU A 403 -19.32 -19.15 20.52
CA LEU A 403 -18.13 -19.06 19.67
C LEU A 403 -16.93 -19.87 20.20
N GLY A 404 -16.94 -20.22 21.50
CA GLY A 404 -15.88 -20.96 22.18
C GLY A 404 -15.11 -20.14 23.21
N ALA A 405 -14.17 -20.79 23.89
CA ALA A 405 -13.35 -20.21 24.97
C ALA A 405 -11.92 -20.79 24.94
N PRO A 406 -10.91 -20.06 25.46
CA PRO A 406 -10.98 -18.70 25.96
C PRO A 406 -11.08 -17.71 24.79
N ARG A 407 -11.69 -16.54 25.05
CA ARG A 407 -11.68 -15.43 24.09
C ARG A 407 -10.60 -14.43 24.47
N ALA A 408 -9.96 -13.86 23.48
CA ALA A 408 -9.04 -12.76 23.66
C ALA A 408 -9.34 -11.67 22.64
N PHE A 409 -9.07 -10.43 23.00
CA PHE A 409 -9.45 -9.27 22.21
C PHE A 409 -8.33 -8.25 22.10
N PHE A 410 -8.25 -7.58 20.95
CA PHE A 410 -7.42 -6.40 20.79
C PHE A 410 -8.06 -5.21 21.52
N THR A 411 -7.41 -4.75 22.59
CA THR A 411 -7.96 -3.81 23.58
C THR A 411 -8.53 -2.52 22.99
N PRO A 412 -7.85 -1.82 22.07
CA PRO A 412 -8.39 -0.59 21.47
C PRO A 412 -9.75 -0.75 20.76
N LEU A 413 -9.96 -1.88 20.08
CA LEU A 413 -11.24 -2.15 19.40
C LEU A 413 -12.36 -2.44 20.41
N VAL A 414 -12.04 -3.15 21.50
CA VAL A 414 -12.99 -3.38 22.59
C VAL A 414 -13.36 -2.07 23.28
N ARG A 415 -12.40 -1.17 23.51
CA ARG A 415 -12.67 0.16 24.09
C ARG A 415 -13.65 0.97 23.23
N GLN A 416 -13.70 0.72 21.94
CA GLN A 416 -14.66 1.40 21.07
C GLN A 416 -16.05 0.75 21.10
N ILE A 417 -16.11 -0.58 21.01
CA ILE A 417 -17.38 -1.31 20.91
C ILE A 417 -18.07 -1.42 22.28
N GLN A 418 -17.26 -1.67 23.31
CA GLN A 418 -17.64 -2.01 24.68
C GLN A 418 -18.50 -3.28 24.77
N PHE A 419 -18.36 -4.01 25.87
CA PHE A 419 -19.26 -5.13 26.17
C PHE A 419 -20.64 -4.61 26.61
N PRO A 420 -21.74 -5.27 26.24
CA PRO A 420 -23.02 -5.03 26.87
C PRO A 420 -22.93 -5.31 28.38
N ASN A 421 -23.50 -4.45 29.22
CA ASN A 421 -23.53 -4.65 30.67
C ASN A 421 -24.57 -5.73 31.07
N THR A 422 -24.25 -6.99 30.77
CA THR A 422 -25.01 -8.20 31.09
C THR A 422 -24.05 -9.28 31.59
N SER A 423 -24.60 -10.37 32.13
CA SER A 423 -23.83 -11.55 32.56
C SER A 423 -24.11 -12.78 31.69
N TYR A 424 -24.77 -12.59 30.54
CA TYR A 424 -24.98 -13.64 29.55
C TYR A 424 -25.03 -13.05 28.14
N GLY A 425 -24.18 -13.56 27.24
CA GLY A 425 -24.15 -13.20 25.83
C GLY A 425 -23.36 -11.92 25.51
N GLU A 426 -22.71 -11.29 26.49
CA GLU A 426 -21.87 -10.11 26.32
C GLU A 426 -20.70 -10.36 25.36
N ASP A 427 -20.07 -11.53 25.47
CA ASP A 427 -18.95 -11.99 24.66
C ASP A 427 -19.40 -12.34 23.24
N TYR A 428 -20.58 -12.96 23.11
CA TYR A 428 -21.20 -13.31 21.85
C TYR A 428 -21.58 -12.05 21.06
N ALA A 429 -22.13 -11.04 21.73
CA ALA A 429 -22.40 -9.73 21.14
C ALA A 429 -21.13 -9.10 20.56
N LEU A 430 -20.03 -9.16 21.32
CA LEU A 430 -18.76 -8.62 20.88
C LEU A 430 -18.17 -9.41 19.72
N GLY A 431 -18.21 -10.75 19.77
CA GLY A 431 -17.78 -11.60 18.68
C GLY A 431 -18.54 -11.36 17.37
N LEU A 432 -19.86 -11.18 17.43
CA LEU A 432 -20.66 -10.79 16.27
C LEU A 432 -20.21 -9.45 15.69
N ALA A 433 -20.02 -8.43 16.55
CA ALA A 433 -19.59 -7.11 16.12
C ALA A 433 -18.18 -7.11 15.50
N PHE A 434 -17.25 -7.90 16.02
CA PHE A 434 -15.91 -8.07 15.43
C PHE A 434 -15.98 -8.80 14.08
N SER A 435 -16.71 -9.91 14.03
CA SER A 435 -16.78 -10.81 12.87
C SER A 435 -17.32 -10.16 11.60
N ARG A 436 -18.02 -9.03 11.70
CA ARG A 436 -18.55 -8.31 10.53
C ARG A 436 -17.52 -7.47 9.79
N ARG A 437 -16.33 -7.26 10.37
CA ARG A 437 -15.27 -6.38 9.81
C ARG A 437 -13.86 -6.90 9.94
N TYR A 438 -13.61 -7.70 10.98
CA TYR A 438 -12.28 -8.17 11.31
C TYR A 438 -12.28 -9.68 11.41
N ARG A 439 -11.13 -10.26 11.07
CA ARG A 439 -10.89 -11.68 11.26
C ARG A 439 -10.97 -12.04 12.75
N ILE A 440 -11.69 -13.12 13.04
CA ILE A 440 -11.60 -13.84 14.30
C ILE A 440 -10.68 -15.04 14.07
N GLY A 441 -9.56 -15.08 14.79
CA GLY A 441 -8.60 -16.17 14.73
C GLY A 441 -8.97 -17.33 15.63
N ARG A 442 -8.45 -18.51 15.32
CA ARG A 442 -8.77 -19.77 16.01
C ARG A 442 -7.50 -20.48 16.50
N ILE A 443 -7.59 -21.08 17.69
CA ILE A 443 -6.58 -22.03 18.18
C ILE A 443 -7.31 -23.32 18.57
N TYR A 444 -7.02 -24.40 17.82
CA TYR A 444 -7.69 -25.70 17.98
C TYR A 444 -7.06 -26.59 19.07
N ASP A 445 -5.89 -26.21 19.57
CA ASP A 445 -5.26 -26.86 20.72
C ASP A 445 -6.00 -26.54 22.02
N GLU A 446 -5.98 -27.47 22.98
CA GLU A 446 -6.49 -27.22 24.34
C GLU A 446 -5.72 -26.07 25.00
N LEU A 447 -6.41 -24.97 25.29
CA LEU A 447 -5.85 -23.80 25.99
C LEU A 447 -6.42 -23.63 27.40
N TYR A 448 -7.59 -24.21 27.65
CA TYR A 448 -8.46 -23.80 28.75
C TYR A 448 -9.20 -25.01 29.35
N LEU A 449 -9.29 -25.04 30.67
CA LEU A 449 -9.92 -26.09 31.45
C LEU A 449 -11.19 -25.53 32.07
N CYS A 450 -12.34 -25.88 31.49
CA CYS A 450 -13.65 -25.45 31.96
C CYS A 450 -14.10 -26.40 33.10
N ARG A 451 -14.14 -25.90 34.34
CA ARG A 451 -14.48 -26.70 35.53
C ARG A 451 -16.00 -26.73 35.76
N ARG A 452 -16.58 -27.92 35.90
CA ARG A 452 -18.00 -28.13 36.23
C ARG A 452 -18.15 -28.85 37.58
N TRP A 453 -19.05 -28.37 38.43
CA TRP A 453 -19.46 -29.02 39.68
C TRP A 453 -20.92 -28.68 40.02
N GLY A 454 -21.49 -29.30 41.06
CA GLY A 454 -22.91 -29.22 41.44
C GLY A 454 -23.48 -27.85 41.84
N GLY A 455 -22.74 -26.76 41.60
CA GLY A 455 -23.21 -25.37 41.72
C GLY A 455 -22.89 -24.49 40.50
N ASN A 456 -22.30 -25.03 39.43
CA ASN A 456 -21.83 -24.30 38.23
C ASN A 456 -22.31 -24.92 36.89
N SER A 457 -23.36 -25.74 36.93
CA SER A 457 -23.87 -26.43 35.75
C SER A 457 -25.16 -25.79 35.23
N ASP A 458 -25.10 -25.20 34.04
CA ASP A 458 -26.27 -24.72 33.27
C ASP A 458 -27.31 -25.82 32.99
N ALA A 459 -26.95 -27.09 33.23
CA ALA A 459 -27.79 -28.27 33.08
C ALA A 459 -29.00 -28.35 34.04
N ALA A 460 -29.21 -27.34 34.89
CA ALA A 460 -30.34 -27.24 35.83
C ALA A 460 -31.15 -25.94 35.68
N LEU A 461 -30.99 -25.19 34.58
CA LEU A 461 -31.79 -23.99 34.34
C LEU A 461 -33.25 -24.37 34.00
N SER A 462 -34.22 -23.62 34.56
CA SER A 462 -35.63 -23.77 34.17
C SER A 462 -35.84 -23.38 32.70
N VAL A 463 -36.90 -23.91 32.08
CA VAL A 463 -37.26 -23.60 30.68
C VAL A 463 -37.36 -22.10 30.47
N GLU A 464 -37.93 -21.35 31.42
CA GLU A 464 -38.05 -19.90 31.34
C GLU A 464 -36.70 -19.19 31.32
N ARG A 465 -35.71 -19.68 32.06
CA ARG A 465 -34.36 -19.09 32.07
C ARG A 465 -33.61 -19.38 30.79
N VAL A 466 -33.74 -20.59 30.25
CA VAL A 466 -33.20 -20.95 28.91
C VAL A 466 -33.83 -20.08 27.83
N ASN A 467 -35.15 -19.92 27.88
CA ASN A 467 -35.90 -19.07 26.96
C ASN A 467 -35.48 -17.60 27.04
N ALA A 468 -35.32 -17.05 28.24
CA ALA A 468 -34.83 -15.68 28.42
C ALA A 468 -33.44 -15.49 27.81
N ASN A 469 -32.55 -16.46 28.00
CA ASN A 469 -31.19 -16.46 27.45
C ASN A 469 -31.20 -16.54 25.91
N ASN A 470 -32.00 -17.45 25.34
CA ASN A 470 -32.12 -17.63 23.89
C ASN A 470 -32.76 -16.41 23.22
N LEU A 471 -33.84 -15.87 23.81
CA LEU A 471 -34.50 -14.67 23.32
C LEU A 471 -33.54 -13.47 23.28
N TYR A 472 -32.68 -13.32 24.30
CA TYR A 472 -31.67 -12.27 24.31
C TYR A 472 -30.60 -12.47 23.22
N LYS A 473 -30.06 -13.68 23.05
CA LYS A 473 -29.09 -13.96 21.97
C LYS A 473 -29.70 -13.77 20.57
N ASP A 474 -30.95 -14.14 20.37
CA ASP A 474 -31.66 -13.87 19.12
C ASP A 474 -31.88 -12.36 18.89
N ARG A 475 -32.02 -11.55 19.95
CA ARG A 475 -32.04 -10.08 19.83
C ARG A 475 -30.69 -9.54 19.39
N LEU A 476 -29.59 -10.08 19.92
CA LEU A 476 -28.24 -9.74 19.48
C LEU A 476 -28.03 -10.08 18.00
N ARG A 477 -28.47 -11.27 17.55
CA ARG A 477 -28.46 -11.65 16.12
C ARG A 477 -29.32 -10.73 15.26
N THR A 478 -30.48 -10.32 15.76
CA THR A 478 -31.38 -9.38 15.08
C THR A 478 -30.71 -8.02 14.89
N MET A 479 -30.02 -7.52 15.92
CA MET A 479 -29.25 -6.29 15.84
C MET A 479 -28.11 -6.41 14.83
N GLU A 480 -27.39 -7.54 14.84
CA GLU A 480 -26.28 -7.77 13.93
C GLU A 480 -26.74 -7.92 12.47
N LEU A 481 -27.82 -8.67 12.20
CA LEU A 481 -28.44 -8.74 10.88
C LEU A 481 -28.74 -7.34 10.31
N LYS A 482 -29.38 -6.49 11.12
CA LYS A 482 -29.69 -5.11 10.73
C LYS A 482 -28.42 -4.28 10.49
N ALA A 483 -27.37 -4.49 11.29
CA ALA A 483 -26.09 -3.80 11.10
C ALA A 483 -25.43 -4.21 9.78
N ARG A 484 -25.41 -5.50 9.44
CA ARG A 484 -24.88 -6.01 8.16
C ARG A 484 -25.66 -5.50 6.95
N GLN A 485 -27.00 -5.48 7.04
CA GLN A 485 -27.86 -4.90 6.00
C GLN A 485 -27.57 -3.41 5.76
N GLN A 486 -27.41 -2.63 6.82
CA GLN A 486 -27.05 -1.21 6.69
C GLN A 486 -25.66 -1.02 6.09
N MET A 487 -24.69 -1.86 6.47
CA MET A 487 -23.34 -1.85 5.91
C MET A 487 -23.35 -2.12 4.39
N LEU A 488 -24.10 -3.14 3.95
CA LEU A 488 -24.24 -3.48 2.52
C LEU A 488 -24.97 -2.39 1.72
N GLN A 489 -25.85 -1.61 2.35
CA GLN A 489 -26.50 -0.44 1.74
C GLN A 489 -25.60 0.80 1.66
N GLY A 490 -24.33 0.70 2.04
CA GLY A 490 -23.36 1.80 1.99
C GLY A 490 -23.63 2.90 3.03
N LYS A 491 -24.43 2.61 4.07
CA LYS A 491 -24.64 3.56 5.15
C LYS A 491 -23.33 3.69 5.94
N ALA A 492 -22.81 4.92 6.01
CA ALA A 492 -21.71 5.29 6.88
C ALA A 492 -21.98 4.75 8.30
N ASP A 493 -21.08 3.90 8.77
CA ASP A 493 -21.20 3.32 10.11
C ASP A 493 -20.98 4.44 11.12
N ILE A 494 -21.72 4.39 12.24
CA ILE A 494 -21.41 5.23 13.40
C ILE A 494 -19.97 4.93 13.88
N MET A 495 -19.46 3.73 13.55
CA MET A 495 -18.08 3.30 13.69
C MET A 495 -17.22 3.42 12.40
N GLU A 496 -17.51 4.32 11.46
CA GLU A 496 -16.51 4.82 10.48
C GLU A 496 -15.43 5.65 11.19
N ASP A 497 -14.91 5.10 12.28
CA ASP A 497 -13.93 5.71 13.14
C ASP A 497 -12.57 5.32 12.56
N SER A 498 -12.01 6.21 11.74
CA SER A 498 -10.62 6.12 11.34
C SER A 498 -9.72 6.02 12.59
N SER A 499 -8.55 5.40 12.49
CA SER A 499 -7.60 5.31 13.62
C SER A 499 -7.36 6.69 14.27
N ILE A 500 -7.40 7.76 13.47
CA ILE A 500 -7.25 9.13 13.96
C ILE A 500 -8.46 9.62 14.78
N SER A 501 -9.68 9.22 14.41
CA SER A 501 -10.90 9.57 15.13
C SER A 501 -10.96 8.84 16.49
N ARG A 502 -10.51 7.57 16.52
CA ARG A 502 -10.33 6.81 17.78
C ARG A 502 -9.30 7.46 18.70
N PHE A 503 -8.14 7.84 18.15
CA PHE A 503 -7.12 8.57 18.90
C PHE A 503 -7.66 9.89 19.48
N PHE A 504 -8.38 10.66 18.67
CA PHE A 504 -8.98 11.93 19.08
C PHE A 504 -10.01 11.74 20.21
N ASN A 505 -10.96 10.82 20.04
CA ASN A 505 -11.99 10.55 21.04
C ASN A 505 -11.37 10.07 22.35
N ARG A 506 -10.41 9.13 22.28
CA ARG A 506 -9.70 8.64 23.47
C ARG A 506 -8.93 9.75 24.18
N GLN A 507 -8.28 10.63 23.44
CA GLN A 507 -7.59 11.78 24.05
C GLN A 507 -8.57 12.68 24.82
N LEU A 508 -9.77 12.93 24.28
CA LEU A 508 -10.79 13.70 25.00
C LEU A 508 -11.33 12.94 26.21
N GLU A 509 -11.38 11.61 26.19
CA GLU A 509 -11.71 10.78 27.36
C GLU A 509 -10.66 10.87 28.47
N MET A 510 -9.38 10.95 28.11
CA MET A 510 -8.29 10.97 29.09
C MET A 510 -7.93 12.37 29.59
N TRP A 511 -8.15 13.42 28.78
CA TRP A 511 -7.72 14.78 29.07
C TRP A 511 -8.90 15.74 29.25
N GLU A 512 -9.29 15.95 30.51
CA GLU A 512 -10.47 16.74 30.89
C GLU A 512 -10.40 18.19 30.39
N ASP A 513 -9.26 18.87 30.54
CA ASP A 513 -9.08 20.25 30.07
C ASP A 513 -9.27 20.39 28.55
N ALA A 514 -8.73 19.45 27.76
CA ALA A 514 -8.95 19.43 26.32
C ALA A 514 -10.43 19.20 26.00
N ARG A 515 -11.08 18.22 26.67
CA ARG A 515 -12.52 17.96 26.50
C ARG A 515 -13.37 19.20 26.79
N HIS A 516 -13.08 19.93 27.87
CA HIS A 516 -13.77 21.16 28.21
C HIS A 516 -13.63 22.20 27.10
N ARG A 517 -12.43 22.42 26.56
CA ARG A 517 -12.23 23.40 25.48
C ARG A 517 -12.89 23.01 24.15
N PHE A 518 -12.94 21.73 23.82
CA PHE A 518 -13.71 21.24 22.67
C PHE A 518 -15.22 21.36 22.89
N ARG A 519 -15.70 21.23 24.14
CA ARG A 519 -17.10 21.51 24.50
C ARG A 519 -17.41 22.99 24.37
N ASP A 520 -16.55 23.87 24.88
CA ASP A 520 -16.69 25.32 24.74
C ASP A 520 -16.69 25.75 23.27
N LEU A 521 -15.86 25.11 22.43
CA LEU A 521 -15.86 25.33 20.98
C LEU A 521 -17.23 25.08 20.35
N LYS A 522 -18.05 24.15 20.85
CA LYS A 522 -19.41 23.92 20.32
C LYS A 522 -20.37 25.08 20.61
N HIS A 523 -20.00 25.96 21.55
CA HIS A 523 -20.80 27.10 21.98
C HIS A 523 -20.24 28.45 21.49
N VAL A 524 -19.14 28.46 20.73
CA VAL A 524 -18.60 29.71 20.16
C VAL A 524 -19.54 30.30 19.11
N GLU A 525 -19.63 31.62 19.09
CA GLU A 525 -20.42 32.34 18.10
C GLU A 525 -19.66 32.47 16.77
N VAL A 526 -20.34 32.17 15.66
CA VAL A 526 -19.82 32.35 14.31
C VAL A 526 -20.77 33.22 13.52
N ARG A 527 -20.25 34.30 12.94
CA ARG A 527 -21.01 35.24 12.10
C ARG A 527 -20.48 35.22 10.67
N GLN A 528 -21.37 35.00 9.71
CA GLN A 528 -21.05 35.13 8.29
C GLN A 528 -21.06 36.63 7.91
N LEU A 529 -19.97 37.13 7.32
CA LEU A 529 -19.90 38.51 6.81
C LEU A 529 -20.12 38.59 5.29
N SER A 530 -19.68 37.57 4.55
CA SER A 530 -19.94 37.37 3.10
C SER A 530 -19.78 35.89 2.75
N ASP A 531 -20.08 35.45 1.52
CA ASP A 531 -19.84 34.06 1.09
C ASP A 531 -18.37 33.60 1.26
N GLN A 532 -17.42 34.54 1.21
CA GLN A 532 -15.98 34.29 1.36
C GLN A 532 -15.44 34.50 2.78
N LEU A 533 -16.22 35.03 3.72
CA LEU A 533 -15.71 35.44 5.04
C LEU A 533 -16.66 35.15 6.20
N LYS A 534 -16.09 34.48 7.22
CA LYS A 534 -16.70 34.19 8.52
C LYS A 534 -15.82 34.78 9.62
N VAL A 535 -16.44 35.15 10.73
CA VAL A 535 -15.75 35.53 11.96
C VAL A 535 -16.23 34.62 13.08
N GLN A 536 -15.29 34.08 13.87
CA GLN A 536 -15.55 33.28 15.06
C GLN A 536 -15.10 34.06 16.31
N PHE A 537 -15.96 34.13 17.32
CA PHE A 537 -15.58 34.59 18.66
C PHE A 537 -15.10 33.41 19.50
N ASN A 538 -13.80 33.33 19.77
CA ASN A 538 -13.20 32.22 20.51
C ASN A 538 -12.24 32.74 21.60
N PRO A 539 -12.70 32.92 22.85
CA PRO A 539 -11.91 33.51 23.93
C PRO A 539 -10.70 32.65 24.32
N ALA A 540 -10.76 31.32 24.11
CA ALA A 540 -9.65 30.41 24.41
C ALA A 540 -8.39 30.73 23.57
N ARG A 541 -8.52 31.48 22.48
CA ARG A 541 -7.41 31.85 21.60
C ARG A 541 -6.62 33.06 22.08
N ILE A 542 -7.01 33.73 23.15
CA ILE A 542 -6.31 34.94 23.65
C ILE A 542 -4.81 34.70 23.92
N VAL A 543 -4.46 33.52 24.46
CA VAL A 543 -3.06 33.16 24.77
C VAL A 543 -2.22 33.03 23.50
N SER A 544 -2.77 32.41 22.45
CA SER A 544 -2.07 32.22 21.18
C SER A 544 -2.01 33.51 20.37
N THR A 545 -3.09 34.29 20.35
CA THR A 545 -3.18 35.55 19.59
C THR A 545 -2.36 36.66 20.25
N GLY A 546 -2.24 36.65 21.58
CA GLY A 546 -1.46 37.62 22.36
C GLY A 546 0.03 37.30 22.52
N ALA A 547 0.49 36.13 22.07
CA ALA A 547 1.87 35.71 22.26
C ALA A 547 2.87 36.63 21.53
N LYS A 548 3.95 37.03 22.22
CA LYS A 548 5.09 37.72 21.60
C LYS A 548 6.04 36.70 20.98
N ILE A 549 6.55 36.99 19.79
CA ILE A 549 7.39 36.09 18.99
C ILE A 549 8.83 36.59 18.80
N ASP A 550 9.26 37.57 19.61
CA ASP A 550 10.64 38.06 19.56
C ASP A 550 11.60 37.03 20.18
N LYS A 551 12.86 37.01 19.69
CA LYS A 551 13.88 36.02 20.08
C LYS A 551 14.15 35.98 21.59
N HIS A 552 14.03 37.11 22.29
CA HIS A 552 14.25 37.18 23.73
C HIS A 552 13.13 36.45 24.47
N THR A 553 11.87 36.77 24.18
CA THR A 553 10.70 36.13 24.80
C THR A 553 10.61 34.63 24.49
N LEU A 554 10.97 34.21 23.26
CA LEU A 554 10.98 32.80 22.87
C LEU A 554 12.09 32.00 23.59
N GLY A 555 13.26 32.60 23.82
CA GLY A 555 14.36 31.94 24.55
C GLY A 555 14.07 31.69 26.04
N GLU A 556 13.17 32.48 26.64
CA GLU A 556 12.81 32.36 28.07
C GLU A 556 11.63 31.40 28.32
N ARG A 557 10.84 31.07 27.30
CA ARG A 557 9.66 30.18 27.43
C ARG A 557 10.01 28.74 27.03
N PRO A 558 9.72 27.73 27.87
CA PRO A 558 9.82 26.34 27.46
C PRO A 558 8.90 26.05 26.27
N CYS A 559 9.45 25.54 25.16
CA CYS A 559 8.66 25.18 23.98
C CYS A 559 7.64 24.08 24.34
N PHE A 560 6.34 24.40 24.19
CA PHE A 560 5.21 23.53 24.56
C PHE A 560 4.98 22.37 23.59
N LEU A 561 5.69 22.35 22.46
CA LEU A 561 5.67 21.24 21.51
C LEU A 561 6.76 20.19 21.81
N CYS A 562 7.74 20.49 22.65
CA CYS A 562 8.72 19.51 23.11
C CYS A 562 8.11 18.56 24.14
N GLU A 563 8.30 17.24 23.96
CA GLU A 563 7.75 16.18 24.79
C GLU A 563 7.88 16.44 26.31
N ARG A 564 9.08 16.80 26.77
CA ARG A 564 9.37 17.12 28.18
C ARG A 564 8.52 18.25 28.79
N ASN A 565 7.93 19.10 27.96
CA ASN A 565 7.14 20.26 28.37
C ASN A 565 5.63 20.09 28.11
N ARG A 566 5.20 18.95 27.52
CA ARG A 566 3.79 18.66 27.25
C ARG A 566 3.08 18.21 28.54
N PRO A 567 1.76 18.43 28.66
CA PRO A 567 0.95 17.80 29.71
C PRO A 567 1.07 16.28 29.67
N LYS A 568 1.10 15.61 30.82
CA LYS A 568 1.28 14.15 30.90
C LYS A 568 0.08 13.39 30.32
N GLU A 569 -1.09 14.01 30.37
CA GLU A 569 -2.36 13.51 29.86
C GLU A 569 -2.45 13.60 28.32
N GLN A 570 -1.57 14.38 27.68
CA GLN A 570 -1.55 14.53 26.23
C GLN A 570 -0.90 13.29 25.59
N MET A 571 -1.76 12.41 25.09
CA MET A 571 -1.41 11.26 24.27
C MET A 571 -0.73 11.72 22.98
N THR A 572 0.14 10.86 22.47
CA THR A 572 0.85 11.06 21.22
C THR A 572 0.59 9.86 20.31
N LYS A 573 0.35 10.11 19.03
CA LYS A 573 0.37 9.05 18.00
C LYS A 573 1.57 9.29 17.10
N GLN A 574 2.47 8.30 16.99
CA GLN A 574 3.63 8.41 16.11
C GLN A 574 3.17 8.31 14.66
N ILE A 575 3.64 9.23 13.80
CA ILE A 575 3.39 9.15 12.34
C ILE A 575 4.59 8.46 11.68
N ASP A 576 5.80 8.89 12.03
CA ASP A 576 7.07 8.30 11.62
C ASP A 576 8.19 8.80 12.56
N ASP A 577 9.46 8.53 12.25
CA ASP A 577 10.59 8.99 13.08
C ASP A 577 10.72 10.53 13.21
N HIS A 578 10.06 11.30 12.35
CA HIS A 578 10.20 12.74 12.22
C HIS A 578 9.03 13.53 12.81
N PHE A 579 7.81 12.98 12.81
CA PHE A 579 6.59 13.69 13.20
C PHE A 579 5.70 12.88 14.13
N GLN A 580 5.03 13.62 15.01
CA GLN A 580 4.04 13.11 15.96
C GLN A 580 2.71 13.81 15.74
N LEU A 581 1.60 13.11 15.95
CA LEU A 581 0.25 13.67 15.93
C LEU A 581 -0.22 13.91 17.36
N LEU A 582 -0.66 15.14 17.64
CA LEU A 582 -1.22 15.55 18.93
C LEU A 582 -2.59 16.19 18.73
N VAL A 583 -3.55 15.95 19.63
CA VAL A 583 -4.77 16.77 19.67
C VAL A 583 -4.41 18.18 20.11
N ASN A 584 -4.90 19.18 19.37
CA ASN A 584 -4.66 20.58 19.68
C ASN A 584 -5.53 21.01 20.87
N PRO A 585 -4.96 21.37 22.03
CA PRO A 585 -5.74 21.73 23.21
C PRO A 585 -6.37 23.13 23.13
N PHE A 586 -6.13 23.90 22.07
CA PHE A 586 -6.75 25.21 21.83
C PHE A 586 -7.47 25.20 20.48
N PRO A 587 -8.58 24.46 20.36
CA PRO A 587 -9.18 24.15 19.08
C PRO A 587 -9.89 25.36 18.46
N ILE A 588 -9.99 25.30 17.13
CA ILE A 588 -10.69 26.27 16.26
C ILE A 588 -11.70 25.48 15.40
N LEU A 589 -11.32 24.27 15.03
CA LEU A 589 -12.07 23.31 14.24
C LEU A 589 -12.66 22.22 15.14
N PRO A 590 -13.80 21.58 14.76
CA PRO A 590 -14.42 20.49 15.52
C PRO A 590 -13.47 19.35 15.86
N VAL A 591 -12.60 18.99 14.91
CA VAL A 591 -11.42 18.14 15.10
C VAL A 591 -10.21 18.98 14.74
N HIS A 592 -9.22 19.05 15.64
CA HIS A 592 -8.03 19.88 15.44
C HIS A 592 -6.80 19.19 16.04
N PHE A 593 -5.77 19.00 15.23
CA PHE A 593 -4.49 18.43 15.57
C PHE A 593 -3.34 19.42 15.39
N THR A 594 -2.27 19.19 16.15
CA THR A 594 -0.95 19.78 15.94
C THR A 594 0.03 18.65 15.65
N ILE A 595 0.85 18.81 14.62
CA ILE A 595 1.77 17.78 14.13
C ILE A 595 3.20 18.31 14.27
N PRO A 596 3.81 18.28 15.47
CA PRO A 596 5.17 18.75 15.65
C PRO A 596 6.21 17.75 15.15
N ALA A 597 7.36 18.27 14.71
CA ALA A 597 8.55 17.46 14.51
C ALA A 597 9.01 16.85 15.85
N THR A 598 9.56 15.63 15.83
CA THR A 598 10.11 14.97 17.03
C THR A 598 11.33 15.72 17.57
N LYS A 599 12.13 16.30 16.67
CA LYS A 599 13.28 17.14 17.02
C LYS A 599 12.85 18.61 17.14
N HIS A 600 13.36 19.28 18.16
CA HIS A 600 13.23 20.73 18.29
C HIS A 600 14.08 21.40 17.20
N GLN A 601 13.43 21.96 16.19
CA GLN A 601 14.07 22.63 15.06
C GLN A 601 13.19 23.79 14.56
N PRO A 602 13.76 24.88 14.02
CA PRO A 602 12.97 26.03 13.58
C PRO A 602 11.87 25.70 12.57
N GLN A 603 10.78 26.45 12.61
CA GLN A 603 9.69 26.38 11.63
C GLN A 603 10.22 26.69 10.23
N SER A 604 10.12 25.75 9.29
CA SER A 604 10.56 25.90 7.89
C SER A 604 9.87 24.89 6.99
N ILE A 605 9.27 25.34 5.88
CA ILE A 605 8.48 24.47 5.00
C ILE A 605 9.27 23.84 3.86
N TYR A 606 10.35 24.45 3.39
CA TYR A 606 10.98 24.10 2.11
C TYR A 606 11.31 22.60 1.96
N ARG A 607 11.94 21.99 2.98
CA ARG A 607 12.32 20.56 2.97
C ARG A 607 11.23 19.62 3.49
N HIS A 608 10.09 20.17 3.90
CA HIS A 608 9.05 19.45 4.63
C HIS A 608 7.67 19.57 3.95
N TYR A 609 7.56 20.24 2.81
CA TYR A 609 6.29 20.41 2.10
C TYR A 609 5.66 19.07 1.71
N GLY A 610 6.47 18.11 1.22
CA GLY A 610 5.98 16.77 0.88
C GLY A 610 5.28 16.03 2.04
N GLU A 611 5.56 16.41 3.30
CA GLU A 611 4.85 15.84 4.45
C GLU A 611 3.35 16.20 4.44
N MET A 612 2.97 17.36 3.88
CA MET A 612 1.55 17.71 3.74
C MET A 612 0.83 16.75 2.80
N HIS A 613 1.47 16.38 1.69
CA HIS A 613 0.96 15.38 0.75
C HIS A 613 0.83 14.02 1.43
N ARG A 614 1.90 13.57 2.10
CA ARG A 614 1.93 12.28 2.80
C ARG A 614 0.87 12.18 3.89
N LEU A 615 0.66 13.24 4.68
CA LEU A 615 -0.39 13.30 5.70
C LEU A 615 -1.79 13.16 5.10
N LEU A 616 -2.06 13.80 3.96
CA LEU A 616 -3.34 13.70 3.24
C LEU A 616 -3.52 12.34 2.54
N SER A 617 -2.44 11.65 2.20
CA SER A 617 -2.48 10.26 1.72
C SER A 617 -2.85 9.28 2.83
N LEU A 618 -2.39 9.53 4.06
CA LEU A 618 -2.72 8.72 5.24
C LEU A 618 -4.12 9.03 5.81
N HIS A 619 -4.53 10.29 5.77
CA HIS A 619 -5.76 10.81 6.38
C HIS A 619 -6.50 11.74 5.41
N SER A 620 -7.15 11.15 4.40
CA SER A 620 -7.81 11.88 3.31
C SER A 620 -9.03 12.69 3.77
N GLU A 621 -9.58 12.41 4.96
CA GLU A 621 -10.70 13.14 5.55
C GLU A 621 -10.31 14.49 6.17
N LEU A 622 -9.02 14.76 6.33
CA LEU A 622 -8.52 15.97 6.97
C LEU A 622 -8.13 17.05 5.95
N MET A 623 -8.01 18.28 6.46
CA MET A 623 -7.18 19.30 5.83
C MET A 623 -5.90 19.47 6.65
N VAL A 624 -4.78 19.73 5.98
CA VAL A 624 -3.48 20.02 6.59
C VAL A 624 -3.11 21.45 6.24
N PHE A 625 -2.61 22.21 7.21
CA PHE A 625 -2.23 23.60 7.00
C PHE A 625 -0.96 23.97 7.74
N TYR A 626 -0.24 24.94 7.18
CA TYR A 626 1.04 25.41 7.66
C TYR A 626 1.02 26.94 7.80
N ASN A 627 1.58 27.41 8.92
CA ASN A 627 1.82 28.82 9.18
C ASN A 627 3.33 29.06 9.19
N GLY A 628 3.83 29.94 8.33
CA GLY A 628 5.24 30.33 8.38
C GLY A 628 5.64 31.00 9.71
N PRO A 629 6.94 31.09 10.06
CA PRO A 629 7.44 31.61 11.33
C PRO A 629 6.86 32.98 11.70
N LYS A 630 6.71 33.86 10.70
CA LYS A 630 6.12 35.20 10.84
C LYS A 630 4.73 35.28 10.21
N CYS A 631 3.99 34.17 10.10
CA CYS A 631 2.67 34.11 9.47
C CYS A 631 1.63 33.42 10.35
N GLY A 632 1.74 33.55 11.68
CA GLY A 632 0.77 33.01 12.63
C GLY A 632 1.15 31.67 13.26
N ALA A 633 2.41 31.21 13.08
CA ALA A 633 2.92 30.03 13.78
C ALA A 633 2.87 30.23 15.30
N SER A 634 2.37 29.21 16.01
CA SER A 634 2.22 29.28 17.48
C SER A 634 3.54 29.04 18.23
N ALA A 635 4.47 28.33 17.61
CA ALA A 635 5.83 28.06 18.06
C ALA A 635 6.79 28.17 16.86
N PRO A 636 7.26 29.37 16.49
CA PRO A 636 8.11 29.56 15.31
C PRO A 636 9.51 28.93 15.46
N ASP A 637 9.89 28.56 16.67
CA ASP A 637 11.13 27.85 17.04
C ASP A 637 11.04 26.33 16.91
N HIS A 638 9.84 25.76 16.68
CA HIS A 638 9.62 24.32 16.55
C HIS A 638 8.75 23.99 15.34
N LEU A 639 9.29 23.27 14.36
CA LEU A 639 8.59 22.81 13.16
C LEU A 639 7.30 22.07 13.52
N HIS A 640 6.17 22.54 13.02
CA HIS A 640 4.88 21.87 13.15
C HIS A 640 3.92 22.21 12.00
N PHE A 641 3.11 21.22 11.65
CA PHE A 641 1.89 21.38 10.87
C PHE A 641 0.67 21.43 11.80
N GLN A 642 -0.45 21.84 11.26
CA GLN A 642 -1.75 21.69 11.90
C GLN A 642 -2.69 20.96 10.95
N ALA A 643 -3.63 20.20 11.49
CA ALA A 643 -4.61 19.49 10.69
C ALA A 643 -5.97 19.52 11.38
N GLY A 644 -7.06 19.31 10.65
CA GLY A 644 -8.38 19.25 11.26
C GLY A 644 -9.50 19.01 10.27
N THR A 645 -10.73 19.26 10.73
CA THR A 645 -11.94 19.06 9.92
C THR A 645 -11.85 19.78 8.58
N SER A 646 -11.92 19.02 7.48
CA SER A 646 -11.92 19.55 6.12
C SER A 646 -13.32 20.06 5.71
N GLY A 647 -13.37 20.98 4.75
CA GLY A 647 -14.61 21.44 4.12
C GLY A 647 -15.38 22.54 4.88
N VAL A 648 -14.86 23.04 6.00
CA VAL A 648 -15.54 24.07 6.83
C VAL A 648 -15.12 25.50 6.50
N LEU A 649 -13.97 25.68 5.84
CA LEU A 649 -13.39 26.99 5.51
C LEU A 649 -14.08 27.62 4.29
N PRO A 650 -14.33 28.94 4.29
CA PRO A 650 -14.92 29.62 3.12
C PRO A 650 -14.17 29.38 1.81
N LEU A 651 -12.84 29.30 1.83
CA LEU A 651 -12.03 28.92 0.67
C LEU A 651 -12.42 27.54 0.10
N GLN A 652 -12.63 26.53 0.96
CA GLN A 652 -13.00 25.18 0.56
C GLN A 652 -14.49 25.08 0.17
N THR A 653 -15.40 25.73 0.92
CA THR A 653 -16.84 25.69 0.61
C THR A 653 -17.17 26.35 -0.72
N ASN A 654 -16.36 27.33 -1.14
CA ASN A 654 -16.51 28.01 -2.43
C ASN A 654 -15.62 27.41 -3.53
N TRP A 655 -14.89 26.32 -3.25
CA TRP A 655 -13.87 25.80 -4.16
C TRP A 655 -14.38 25.52 -5.56
N GLN A 656 -15.58 24.94 -5.71
CA GLN A 656 -16.16 24.64 -7.02
C GLN A 656 -16.36 25.89 -7.90
N ARG A 657 -16.64 27.05 -7.29
CA ARG A 657 -16.74 28.34 -7.99
C ARG A 657 -15.35 28.89 -8.30
N LEU A 658 -14.47 28.88 -7.30
CA LEU A 658 -13.12 29.44 -7.40
C LEU A 658 -12.24 28.68 -8.41
N SER A 659 -12.36 27.35 -8.46
CA SER A 659 -11.58 26.49 -9.34
C SER A 659 -11.86 26.71 -10.83
N ARG A 660 -13.04 27.23 -11.20
CA ARG A 660 -13.43 27.52 -12.59
C ARG A 660 -12.73 28.73 -13.19
N ASN A 661 -12.26 29.65 -12.34
CA ASN A 661 -11.64 30.91 -12.74
C ASN A 661 -10.13 30.92 -12.50
N LEU A 662 -9.52 29.75 -12.27
CA LEU A 662 -8.08 29.63 -12.11
C LEU A 662 -7.37 29.98 -13.42
N THR A 663 -6.29 30.74 -13.29
CA THR A 663 -5.41 31.04 -14.43
C THR A 663 -4.14 30.23 -14.31
N ASP A 664 -3.92 29.28 -15.21
CA ASP A 664 -2.73 28.42 -15.19
C ASP A 664 -1.47 29.24 -15.49
N VAL A 665 -0.41 29.01 -14.71
CA VAL A 665 0.88 29.71 -14.81
C VAL A 665 1.95 28.81 -15.40
N ILE A 666 2.13 27.63 -14.81
CA ILE A 666 3.00 26.56 -15.28
C ILE A 666 2.30 25.22 -15.08
N SER A 667 2.57 24.26 -15.95
CA SER A 667 2.03 22.90 -15.90
C SER A 667 3.17 21.90 -16.08
N LEU A 668 3.18 20.82 -15.30
CA LEU A 668 4.02 19.64 -15.54
C LEU A 668 3.31 18.67 -16.49
N THR A 669 1.99 18.54 -16.32
CA THR A 669 1.08 17.79 -17.18
C THR A 669 -0.24 18.56 -17.32
N ASP A 670 -1.18 18.07 -18.13
CA ASP A 670 -2.52 18.68 -18.23
C ASP A 670 -3.30 18.68 -16.90
N GLU A 671 -2.94 17.79 -15.98
CA GLU A 671 -3.62 17.59 -14.69
C GLU A 671 -2.83 18.12 -13.49
N GLU A 672 -1.53 18.42 -13.65
CA GLU A 672 -0.63 18.82 -12.55
C GLU A 672 0.03 20.18 -12.83
N LYS A 673 -0.32 21.18 -12.02
CA LYS A 673 -0.08 22.58 -12.38
C LYS A 673 -0.08 23.55 -11.20
N ILE A 674 0.51 24.72 -11.45
CA ILE A 674 0.37 25.93 -10.63
C ILE A 674 -0.57 26.89 -11.33
N SER A 675 -1.64 27.28 -10.64
CA SER A 675 -2.59 28.27 -11.10
C SER A 675 -2.69 29.45 -10.12
N VAL A 676 -3.13 30.60 -10.59
CA VAL A 676 -3.38 31.78 -9.75
C VAL A 676 -4.87 31.88 -9.45
N LEU A 677 -5.18 32.10 -8.17
CA LEU A 677 -6.49 32.43 -7.66
C LEU A 677 -6.59 33.94 -7.41
N ARG A 678 -7.34 34.64 -8.27
CA ARG A 678 -7.57 36.10 -8.16
C ARG A 678 -8.90 36.45 -7.50
N ASP A 679 -9.89 35.57 -7.65
CA ASP A 679 -11.28 35.83 -7.26
C ASP A 679 -11.54 35.48 -5.78
N PHE A 680 -10.57 35.74 -4.92
CA PHE A 680 -10.64 35.53 -3.47
C PHE A 680 -10.12 36.75 -2.70
N LEU A 681 -10.35 36.80 -1.38
CA LEU A 681 -10.08 37.96 -0.51
C LEU A 681 -8.66 38.54 -0.69
N VAL A 682 -7.68 37.65 -0.84
CA VAL A 682 -6.30 37.92 -1.20
C VAL A 682 -5.89 37.03 -2.38
N PRO A 683 -5.00 37.51 -3.27
CA PRO A 683 -4.42 36.68 -4.30
C PRO A 683 -3.66 35.48 -3.70
N ALA A 684 -3.84 34.29 -4.27
CA ALA A 684 -3.16 33.07 -3.85
C ALA A 684 -2.71 32.24 -5.05
N PHE A 685 -1.77 31.32 -4.81
CA PHE A 685 -1.39 30.29 -5.77
C PHE A 685 -2.03 28.96 -5.38
N VAL A 686 -2.42 28.19 -6.38
CA VAL A 686 -2.99 26.86 -6.23
C VAL A 686 -2.06 25.88 -6.91
N ILE A 687 -1.64 24.87 -6.17
CA ILE A 687 -0.95 23.70 -6.70
C ILE A 687 -1.97 22.57 -6.76
N ILE A 688 -2.13 21.97 -7.94
CA ILE A 688 -2.93 20.76 -8.15
C ILE A 688 -1.96 19.67 -8.61
N SER A 689 -1.99 18.52 -7.95
CA SER A 689 -1.09 17.40 -8.18
C SER A 689 -1.78 16.06 -7.93
N LYS A 690 -1.24 14.97 -8.49
CA LYS A 690 -1.68 13.59 -8.23
C LYS A 690 -0.60 12.72 -7.59
N SER A 691 0.65 13.20 -7.54
CA SER A 691 1.79 12.52 -6.93
C SER A 691 2.55 13.42 -5.96
N GLU A 692 3.25 12.82 -4.99
CA GLU A 692 4.08 13.57 -4.02
C GLU A 692 5.20 14.34 -4.72
N ASP A 693 5.85 13.72 -5.71
CA ASP A 693 6.98 14.30 -6.44
C ASP A 693 6.55 15.55 -7.23
N SER A 694 5.42 15.47 -7.93
CA SER A 694 4.88 16.62 -8.69
C SER A 694 4.40 17.74 -7.76
N ASP A 695 3.77 17.40 -6.64
CA ASP A 695 3.35 18.38 -5.62
C ASP A 695 4.55 19.16 -5.07
N GLU A 696 5.61 18.46 -4.68
CA GLU A 696 6.81 19.05 -4.10
C GLU A 696 7.59 19.89 -5.13
N GLU A 697 7.73 19.40 -6.36
CA GLU A 697 8.40 20.12 -7.45
C GLU A 697 7.68 21.45 -7.77
N LEU A 698 6.35 21.40 -7.93
CA LEU A 698 5.55 22.61 -8.17
C LEU A 698 5.68 23.60 -7.01
N PHE A 699 5.67 23.11 -5.77
CA PHE A 699 5.87 23.97 -4.61
C PHE A 699 7.27 24.60 -4.57
N HIS A 700 8.35 23.85 -4.84
CA HIS A 700 9.71 24.39 -4.82
C HIS A 700 9.91 25.46 -5.88
N ARG A 701 9.32 25.30 -7.08
CA ARG A 701 9.32 26.36 -8.11
C ARG A 701 8.64 27.62 -7.61
N LEU A 702 7.45 27.49 -7.02
CA LEU A 702 6.75 28.63 -6.41
C LEU A 702 7.57 29.26 -5.28
N TYR A 703 8.13 28.45 -4.38
CA TYR A 703 8.93 28.91 -3.26
C TYR A 703 10.09 29.80 -3.69
N ARG A 704 10.87 29.39 -4.70
CA ARG A 704 12.04 30.14 -5.20
C ARG A 704 11.68 31.44 -5.89
N SER A 705 10.47 31.54 -6.43
CA SER A 705 9.97 32.74 -7.10
C SER A 705 9.45 33.82 -6.14
N MET A 706 9.15 33.44 -4.90
CA MET A 706 8.65 34.35 -3.86
C MET A 706 9.79 35.19 -3.24
N PRO A 707 9.53 36.43 -2.82
CA PRO A 707 10.54 37.30 -2.25
C PRO A 707 11.01 36.80 -0.87
N MET A 708 12.33 36.70 -0.68
CA MET A 708 12.96 36.47 0.62
C MET A 708 13.46 37.79 1.21
N ARG A 709 13.05 38.12 2.44
CA ARG A 709 13.54 39.33 3.13
C ARG A 709 14.76 39.01 4.00
N SER A 710 15.61 40.01 4.25
CA SER A 710 16.91 39.83 4.92
C SER A 710 16.83 39.33 6.37
N ASP A 711 15.69 39.52 7.03
CA ASP A 711 15.44 39.12 8.43
C ASP A 711 14.55 37.86 8.54
N GLU A 712 14.35 37.15 7.43
CA GLU A 712 13.46 35.98 7.32
C GLU A 712 14.24 34.73 6.93
N SER A 713 13.83 33.58 7.47
CA SER A 713 14.40 32.26 7.15
C SER A 713 13.68 31.56 6.00
N GLU A 714 12.49 32.04 5.63
CA GLU A 714 11.70 31.58 4.50
C GLU A 714 10.80 32.70 3.99
N PRO A 715 10.33 32.65 2.72
CA PRO A 715 9.33 33.59 2.23
C PRO A 715 8.08 33.52 3.10
N MET A 716 7.51 34.67 3.43
CA MET A 716 6.31 34.72 4.27
C MET A 716 5.11 34.10 3.54
N MET A 717 4.58 32.99 4.05
CA MET A 717 3.41 32.33 3.47
C MET A 717 2.53 31.62 4.50
N ASN A 718 1.29 31.38 4.11
CA ASN A 718 0.40 30.39 4.72
C ASN A 718 0.05 29.33 3.66
N ILE A 719 -0.12 28.07 4.07
CA ILE A 719 -0.48 26.98 3.16
C ILE A 719 -1.68 26.24 3.74
N ILE A 720 -2.67 25.93 2.89
CA ILE A 720 -3.81 25.09 3.22
C ILE A 720 -3.92 24.00 2.15
N ALA A 721 -3.87 22.74 2.54
CA ALA A 721 -3.93 21.60 1.64
C ALA A 721 -5.07 20.64 2.02
N TRP A 722 -5.73 20.06 1.02
CA TRP A 722 -6.72 19.01 1.20
C TRP A 722 -6.82 18.12 -0.05
N ARG A 723 -7.42 16.94 0.10
CA ARG A 723 -7.64 15.98 -1.00
C ARG A 723 -9.07 16.08 -1.53
N LYS A 724 -9.24 15.95 -2.85
CA LYS A 724 -10.55 15.86 -3.52
C LYS A 724 -10.50 14.78 -4.61
N GLY A 725 -11.07 13.60 -4.34
CA GLY A 725 -10.89 12.45 -5.23
C GLY A 725 -9.41 12.04 -5.23
N ASP A 726 -8.78 11.99 -6.40
CA ASP A 726 -7.36 11.69 -6.55
C ASP A 726 -6.47 12.94 -6.65
N GLU A 727 -7.06 14.13 -6.58
CA GLU A 727 -6.33 15.40 -6.64
C GLU A 727 -5.94 15.88 -5.24
N PHE A 728 -4.67 16.26 -5.09
CA PHE A 728 -4.14 17.01 -3.96
C PHE A 728 -4.16 18.49 -4.32
N ILE A 729 -4.75 19.29 -3.45
CA ILE A 729 -4.97 20.71 -3.68
C ILE A 729 -4.29 21.47 -2.56
N SER A 730 -3.27 22.25 -2.90
CA SER A 730 -2.53 23.10 -1.98
C SER A 730 -2.67 24.56 -2.37
N VAL A 731 -3.27 25.36 -1.48
CA VAL A 731 -3.40 26.81 -1.65
C VAL A 731 -2.30 27.50 -0.85
N VAL A 732 -1.35 28.10 -1.56
CA VAL A 732 -0.25 28.87 -1.00
C VAL A 732 -0.62 30.35 -1.06
N ILE A 733 -0.69 31.00 0.10
CA ILE A 733 -1.05 32.41 0.26
C ILE A 733 0.20 33.19 0.67
N PRO A 734 0.87 33.90 -0.25
CA PRO A 734 2.02 34.74 0.08
C PRO A 734 1.59 35.93 0.96
N ARG A 735 2.47 36.32 1.89
CA ARG A 735 2.19 37.30 2.95
C ARG A 735 3.13 38.50 2.87
N GLU A 736 2.63 39.66 3.30
CA GLU A 736 3.38 40.91 3.43
C GLU A 736 3.69 41.28 4.87
N LYS A 737 2.76 41.00 5.79
CA LYS A 737 2.89 41.33 7.22
C LYS A 737 2.52 40.14 8.09
N HIS A 738 3.19 40.05 9.24
CA HIS A 738 2.85 39.08 10.27
C HIS A 738 1.48 39.36 10.88
N ARG A 739 1.28 40.63 11.30
CA ARG A 739 0.06 41.13 11.91
C ARG A 739 -0.33 42.46 11.26
N PRO A 740 -1.62 42.76 11.14
CA PRO A 740 -2.09 44.05 10.65
C PRO A 740 -1.78 45.16 11.65
N ASP A 741 -1.70 46.41 11.18
CA ASP A 741 -1.39 47.58 12.00
C ASP A 741 -2.40 47.76 13.14
N ALA A 742 -3.66 47.36 12.92
CA ALA A 742 -4.71 47.35 13.93
C ALA A 742 -4.37 46.49 15.17
N TYR A 743 -3.50 45.48 15.05
CA TYR A 743 -3.05 44.69 16.20
C TYR A 743 -2.20 45.49 17.18
N PHE A 744 -1.36 46.38 16.64
CA PHE A 744 -0.42 47.19 17.41
C PHE A 744 -0.97 48.55 17.83
N ALA A 745 -2.17 48.91 17.37
CA ALA A 745 -2.85 50.13 17.78
C ALA A 745 -3.19 50.11 19.28
N GLU A 746 -3.44 51.30 19.84
CA GLU A 746 -3.81 51.47 21.26
C GLU A 746 -5.28 51.93 21.39
N GLY A 747 -5.90 51.61 22.52
CA GLY A 747 -7.28 52.01 22.83
C GLY A 747 -8.33 51.38 21.90
N GLU A 748 -9.37 52.15 21.56
CA GLU A 748 -10.52 51.69 20.75
C GLU A 748 -10.15 51.28 19.31
N ALA A 749 -8.98 51.68 18.82
CA ALA A 749 -8.48 51.34 17.49
C ALA A 749 -7.81 49.95 17.44
N GLN A 750 -7.46 49.35 18.59
CA GLN A 750 -6.79 48.06 18.65
C GLN A 750 -7.75 46.92 18.33
N MET A 751 -7.36 46.02 17.41
CA MET A 751 -8.04 44.75 17.16
C MET A 751 -7.07 43.58 17.32
N MET A 752 -7.39 42.64 18.23
CA MET A 752 -6.55 41.47 18.51
C MET A 752 -6.80 40.37 17.46
N VAL A 753 -6.44 40.67 16.22
CA VAL A 753 -6.50 39.74 15.08
C VAL A 753 -5.10 39.50 14.57
N SER A 754 -4.66 38.24 14.57
CA SER A 754 -3.34 37.82 14.10
C SER A 754 -3.51 36.74 13.03
N PRO A 755 -3.76 37.12 11.75
CA PRO A 755 -4.19 36.18 10.73
C PRO A 755 -3.18 35.05 10.49
N GLY A 756 -3.60 33.80 10.72
CA GLY A 756 -2.93 32.58 10.27
C GLY A 756 -3.61 31.98 9.04
N ALA A 757 -3.30 30.73 8.71
CA ALA A 757 -3.80 30.05 7.51
C ALA A 757 -5.32 29.95 7.48
N LEU A 758 -5.97 29.67 8.61
CA LEU A 758 -7.44 29.60 8.68
C LEU A 758 -8.10 30.98 8.48
N ASP A 759 -7.52 32.04 9.05
CA ASP A 759 -7.98 33.42 8.85
C ASP A 759 -7.83 33.84 7.39
N MET A 760 -6.68 33.55 6.78
CA MET A 760 -6.40 33.84 5.37
C MET A 760 -7.28 33.03 4.42
N ALA A 761 -7.77 31.87 4.84
CA ALA A 761 -8.76 31.06 4.13
C ALA A 761 -10.23 31.49 4.38
N GLY A 762 -10.42 32.61 5.09
CA GLY A 762 -11.72 33.27 5.27
C GLY A 762 -12.39 33.03 6.64
N LEU A 763 -11.76 32.34 7.59
CA LEU A 763 -12.30 32.13 8.94
C LEU A 763 -11.50 32.94 9.97
N ILE A 764 -11.87 34.21 10.17
CA ILE A 764 -11.17 35.11 11.10
C ILE A 764 -11.51 34.74 12.53
N ILE A 765 -10.50 34.60 13.38
CA ILE A 765 -10.67 34.28 14.81
C ILE A 765 -10.43 35.52 15.67
N THR A 766 -11.45 35.89 16.45
CA THR A 766 -11.40 37.02 17.39
C THR A 766 -11.45 36.51 18.83
N PRO A 767 -10.44 36.80 19.67
CA PRO A 767 -10.43 36.35 21.07
C PRO A 767 -11.18 37.30 22.02
N ARG A 768 -11.46 38.54 21.58
CA ARG A 768 -12.22 39.53 22.36
C ARG A 768 -13.61 39.74 21.76
N GLU A 769 -14.62 39.76 22.61
CA GLU A 769 -16.02 39.95 22.20
C GLU A 769 -16.26 41.32 21.55
N GLU A 770 -15.53 42.35 22.01
CA GLU A 770 -15.57 43.69 21.42
C GLU A 770 -15.07 43.69 19.96
N ASP A 771 -14.01 42.94 19.65
CA ASP A 771 -13.45 42.84 18.30
C ASP A 771 -14.42 42.08 17.39
N PHE A 772 -15.02 40.99 17.90
CA PHE A 772 -16.06 40.24 17.21
C PHE A 772 -17.26 41.12 16.86
N SER A 773 -17.65 42.02 17.76
CA SER A 773 -18.78 42.94 17.55
C SER A 773 -18.44 44.05 16.56
N LYS A 774 -17.23 44.64 16.68
CA LYS A 774 -16.75 45.79 15.90
C LYS A 774 -16.35 45.45 14.46
N ILE A 775 -15.96 44.21 14.18
CA ILE A 775 -15.50 43.79 12.86
C ILE A 775 -16.68 43.69 11.88
N ASN A 776 -16.52 44.26 10.70
CA ASN A 776 -17.48 44.20 9.59
C ASN A 776 -16.75 43.77 8.31
N LEU A 777 -17.48 43.59 7.20
CA LEU A 777 -16.90 43.07 5.96
C LEU A 777 -15.72 43.91 5.45
N ASP A 778 -15.85 45.23 5.46
CA ASP A 778 -14.81 46.14 4.97
C ASP A 778 -13.54 46.06 5.83
N LYS A 779 -13.70 46.11 7.16
CA LYS A 779 -12.57 45.98 8.10
C LYS A 779 -11.90 44.61 7.99
N ALA A 780 -12.68 43.53 7.97
CA ALA A 780 -12.17 42.17 7.83
C ALA A 780 -11.36 42.00 6.55
N THR A 781 -11.89 42.50 5.42
CA THR A 781 -11.21 42.45 4.12
C THR A 781 -9.94 43.29 4.14
N ALA A 782 -9.96 44.48 4.75
CA ALA A 782 -8.79 45.34 4.88
C ALA A 782 -7.68 44.67 5.69
N LEU A 783 -7.98 44.06 6.84
CA LEU A 783 -7.00 43.36 7.68
C LEU A 783 -6.31 42.22 6.93
N LEU A 784 -7.06 41.40 6.19
CA LEU A 784 -6.51 40.29 5.42
C LEU A 784 -5.69 40.76 4.22
N ARG A 785 -6.14 41.80 3.48
CA ARG A 785 -5.40 42.39 2.36
C ARG A 785 -4.13 43.09 2.78
N GLU A 786 -4.12 43.73 3.94
CA GLU A 786 -2.91 44.33 4.52
C GLU A 786 -1.85 43.26 4.83
N CYS A 787 -2.31 42.07 5.20
CA CYS A 787 -1.47 40.93 5.53
C CYS A 787 -1.01 40.11 4.31
N GLY A 788 -1.82 40.04 3.24
CA GLY A 788 -1.50 39.35 1.99
C GLY A 788 -0.75 40.23 0.98
N ILE A 789 -0.26 39.63 -0.09
CA ILE A 789 0.40 40.38 -1.18
C ILE A 789 -0.60 41.15 -2.06
N SER A 790 -0.13 42.24 -2.69
CA SER A 790 -0.90 42.96 -3.70
C SER A 790 -0.94 42.21 -5.04
N ALA A 791 -1.89 42.56 -5.91
CA ALA A 791 -1.98 42.00 -7.26
C ALA A 791 -0.72 42.28 -8.10
N GLU A 792 -0.08 43.45 -7.93
CA GLU A 792 1.16 43.81 -8.63
C GLU A 792 2.33 42.90 -8.24
N LYS A 793 2.46 42.58 -6.94
CA LYS A 793 3.49 41.65 -6.46
C LYS A 793 3.20 40.20 -6.86
N MET A 794 1.93 39.83 -6.94
CA MET A 794 1.50 38.55 -7.51
C MET A 794 1.99 38.43 -8.96
N GLU A 795 1.81 39.46 -9.79
CA GLU A 795 2.34 39.46 -11.17
C GLU A 795 3.85 39.34 -11.23
N ALA A 796 4.58 39.98 -10.30
CA ALA A 796 6.03 39.84 -10.24
C ALA A 796 6.46 38.39 -9.95
N ILE A 797 5.79 37.70 -9.02
CA ILE A 797 6.03 36.29 -8.72
C ILE A 797 5.68 35.41 -9.94
N VAL A 798 4.55 35.68 -10.61
CA VAL A 798 4.15 34.97 -11.84
C VAL A 798 5.17 35.15 -12.96
N SER A 799 5.69 36.37 -13.14
CA SER A 799 6.74 36.65 -14.13
C SER A 799 8.03 35.90 -13.78
N ASN A 800 8.42 35.87 -12.50
CA ASN A 800 9.58 35.12 -12.03
C ASN A 800 9.41 33.62 -12.25
N LEU A 801 8.23 33.06 -11.96
CA LEU A 801 7.89 31.65 -12.21
C LEU A 801 8.03 31.28 -13.70
N LYS A 802 7.48 32.12 -14.58
CA LYS A 802 7.58 31.92 -16.04
C LYS A 802 9.00 32.08 -16.54
N ALA A 803 9.78 32.99 -15.96
CA ALA A 803 11.19 33.19 -16.30
C ALA A 803 12.09 32.06 -15.78
N SER A 804 11.83 31.55 -14.56
CA SER A 804 12.55 30.42 -13.98
C SER A 804 12.26 29.13 -14.73
N ALA A 805 11.04 28.93 -15.23
CA ALA A 805 10.72 27.83 -16.14
C ALA A 805 11.53 27.87 -17.45
N ALA A 806 12.09 29.03 -17.81
CA ALA A 806 13.00 29.18 -18.94
C ALA A 806 14.50 29.10 -18.57
N THR A 807 14.86 28.97 -17.27
CA THR A 807 16.26 29.07 -16.80
C THR A 807 16.71 28.15 -15.66
N THR A 808 15.90 27.21 -15.14
CA THR A 808 16.31 26.38 -13.99
C THR A 808 17.10 25.13 -14.37
N HIS A 809 18.43 25.21 -14.28
CA HIS A 809 19.28 24.06 -13.92
C HIS A 809 19.14 23.81 -12.40
N GLU A 810 18.28 22.88 -11.99
CA GLU A 810 18.47 22.20 -10.70
C GLU A 810 19.70 21.28 -10.77
N HIS A 811 20.36 21.02 -9.64
CA HIS A 811 21.53 20.16 -9.58
C HIS A 811 21.14 18.71 -9.94
N PRO A 812 21.46 18.20 -11.15
CA PRO A 812 20.74 17.04 -11.70
C PRO A 812 21.04 15.71 -11.01
N LEU A 813 22.06 15.69 -10.15
CA LEU A 813 22.41 14.57 -9.29
C LEU A 813 21.33 14.19 -8.27
N GLN A 814 20.56 15.16 -7.77
CA GLN A 814 19.47 14.88 -6.83
C GLN A 814 18.22 14.36 -7.54
N LEU A 815 17.95 14.83 -8.77
CA LEU A 815 16.89 14.34 -9.65
C LEU A 815 17.13 12.91 -10.15
N LEU A 816 18.39 12.50 -10.30
CA LEU A 816 18.73 11.16 -10.79
C LEU A 816 18.73 10.09 -9.69
N ALA A 817 19.08 10.42 -8.44
CA ALA A 817 19.34 9.44 -7.38
C ALA A 817 18.40 9.55 -6.17
N GLY A 818 17.17 10.06 -6.37
CA GLY A 818 16.16 10.41 -5.36
C GLY A 818 16.40 9.87 -3.93
N LYS A 819 16.53 10.78 -2.95
CA LYS A 819 16.75 10.49 -1.51
C LYS A 819 17.73 9.32 -1.22
N GLY A 820 18.77 9.13 -2.04
CA GLY A 820 19.82 8.10 -1.85
C GLY A 820 19.45 6.70 -2.33
N LYS A 821 18.38 6.54 -3.12
CA LYS A 821 17.99 5.29 -3.77
C LYS A 821 18.61 5.19 -5.16
N GLN A 822 18.89 3.96 -5.60
CA GLN A 822 19.40 3.70 -6.95
C GLN A 822 18.34 4.10 -8.00
N PRO A 823 18.73 4.82 -9.09
CA PRO A 823 17.83 5.10 -10.21
C PRO A 823 17.43 3.86 -11.00
N ASN A 824 16.33 3.98 -11.74
CA ASN A 824 16.01 3.11 -12.87
C ASN A 824 16.46 3.76 -14.19
N VAL A 825 16.96 2.95 -15.12
CA VAL A 825 17.33 3.32 -16.49
C VAL A 825 16.30 2.76 -17.47
N ASN A 826 15.94 3.55 -18.48
CA ASN A 826 15.13 3.12 -19.61
C ASN A 826 16.02 2.78 -20.81
N VAL A 827 16.04 1.51 -21.21
CA VAL A 827 16.88 1.02 -22.30
C VAL A 827 16.03 0.66 -23.52
N GLY A 828 16.27 1.31 -24.66
CA GLY A 828 15.64 0.96 -25.93
C GLY A 828 16.26 -0.33 -26.51
N ILE A 829 15.43 -1.36 -26.71
CA ILE A 829 15.90 -2.71 -27.10
C ILE A 829 15.71 -2.97 -28.59
N VAL A 830 14.47 -2.87 -29.07
CA VAL A 830 14.12 -3.20 -30.46
C VAL A 830 12.94 -2.35 -30.93
N SER A 831 12.96 -1.96 -32.21
CA SER A 831 11.85 -1.22 -32.83
C SER A 831 11.35 -1.93 -34.08
N GLY A 832 10.03 -2.01 -34.25
CA GLY A 832 9.41 -2.73 -35.36
C GLY A 832 7.94 -2.36 -35.57
N GLN A 833 7.39 -2.74 -36.74
CA GLN A 833 5.95 -2.64 -37.02
C GLN A 833 5.14 -3.64 -36.18
N LYS A 834 5.76 -4.77 -35.85
CA LYS A 834 5.22 -5.81 -34.96
C LYS A 834 6.35 -6.31 -34.07
N ILE A 835 6.06 -6.52 -32.78
CA ILE A 835 7.00 -7.06 -31.81
C ILE A 835 6.35 -8.24 -31.11
N HIS A 836 7.02 -9.39 -31.16
CA HIS A 836 6.63 -10.61 -30.45
C HIS A 836 7.46 -10.74 -29.18
N PHE A 837 6.80 -11.06 -28.07
CA PHE A 837 7.46 -11.22 -26.78
C PHE A 837 6.74 -12.23 -25.90
N SER A 838 7.46 -12.81 -24.95
CA SER A 838 6.91 -13.78 -23.99
C SER A 838 7.12 -13.29 -22.57
N LEU A 839 6.07 -13.31 -21.75
CA LEU A 839 6.13 -12.99 -20.34
C LEU A 839 6.34 -14.29 -19.55
N ASN A 840 7.58 -14.52 -19.10
CA ASN A 840 7.98 -15.80 -18.48
C ASN A 840 7.40 -16.00 -17.06
N LYS A 841 6.86 -14.93 -16.47
CA LYS A 841 6.16 -14.88 -15.18
C LYS A 841 5.00 -13.86 -15.26
N PRO A 842 4.12 -13.76 -14.23
CA PRO A 842 3.02 -12.81 -14.25
C PRO A 842 3.44 -11.34 -14.24
N TYR A 843 2.86 -10.56 -15.17
CA TYR A 843 2.94 -9.10 -15.24
C TYR A 843 1.55 -8.48 -15.16
N LEU A 844 1.43 -7.30 -14.57
CA LEU A 844 0.21 -6.50 -14.55
C LEU A 844 0.24 -5.47 -15.70
N ALA A 845 -0.76 -5.51 -16.56
CA ALA A 845 -0.96 -4.53 -17.61
C ALA A 845 -2.45 -4.12 -17.65
N LYS A 846 -2.73 -2.81 -17.54
CA LYS A 846 -4.10 -2.25 -17.55
C LYS A 846 -5.08 -2.89 -16.55
N GLY A 847 -4.57 -3.34 -15.39
CA GLY A 847 -5.38 -3.98 -14.35
C GLY A 847 -5.58 -5.48 -14.51
N GLU A 848 -5.06 -6.08 -15.58
CA GLU A 848 -5.13 -7.52 -15.84
C GLU A 848 -3.76 -8.20 -15.67
N MET A 849 -3.80 -9.43 -15.17
CA MET A 849 -2.62 -10.28 -15.02
C MET A 849 -2.35 -11.06 -16.30
N VAL A 850 -1.17 -10.86 -16.88
CA VAL A 850 -0.78 -11.40 -18.18
C VAL A 850 0.48 -12.26 -18.05
N THR A 851 0.49 -13.40 -18.75
CA THR A 851 1.62 -14.36 -18.82
C THR A 851 1.68 -15.00 -20.21
N GLY A 852 2.84 -15.51 -20.62
CA GLY A 852 3.01 -16.26 -21.86
C GLY A 852 3.24 -15.37 -23.09
N GLU A 853 3.05 -15.95 -24.28
CA GLU A 853 3.30 -15.27 -25.57
C GLU A 853 2.32 -14.11 -25.84
N GLN A 854 2.86 -13.00 -26.32
CA GLN A 854 2.16 -11.76 -26.62
C GLN A 854 2.68 -11.15 -27.93
N GLU A 855 1.82 -10.37 -28.62
CA GLU A 855 2.17 -9.60 -29.82
C GLU A 855 1.63 -8.17 -29.68
N VAL A 856 2.45 -7.19 -30.03
CA VAL A 856 2.00 -5.80 -30.25
C VAL A 856 2.25 -5.41 -31.70
N ALA A 857 1.32 -4.65 -32.29
CA ALA A 857 1.42 -4.19 -33.68
C ALA A 857 1.10 -2.69 -33.81
N PHE A 858 1.82 -1.98 -34.67
CA PHE A 858 1.54 -0.58 -34.95
C PHE A 858 0.26 -0.48 -35.79
N SER A 859 -0.69 0.36 -35.35
CA SER A 859 -1.95 0.56 -36.05
C SER A 859 -2.49 1.98 -35.79
N GLU A 860 -2.82 2.70 -36.87
CA GLU A 860 -3.43 4.05 -36.84
C GLU A 860 -2.77 5.04 -35.86
N GLY A 861 -1.44 5.05 -35.79
CA GLY A 861 -0.68 5.95 -34.91
C GLY A 861 -0.59 5.50 -33.44
N GLY A 862 -1.08 4.29 -33.11
CA GLY A 862 -1.05 3.71 -31.77
C GLY A 862 -0.56 2.24 -31.75
N ILE A 863 -0.62 1.65 -30.56
CA ILE A 863 -0.19 0.28 -30.27
C ILE A 863 -1.44 -0.61 -30.17
N LEU A 864 -1.60 -1.55 -31.09
CA LEU A 864 -2.64 -2.56 -31.04
C LEU A 864 -2.18 -3.75 -30.19
N TRP A 865 -2.92 -4.06 -29.13
CA TRP A 865 -2.70 -5.21 -28.26
C TRP A 865 -4.05 -5.80 -27.81
N ASN A 866 -4.24 -7.11 -27.98
CA ASN A 866 -5.48 -7.83 -27.66
C ASN A 866 -6.76 -7.18 -28.25
N GLY A 867 -6.67 -6.63 -29.46
CA GLY A 867 -7.79 -6.00 -30.17
C GLY A 867 -8.10 -4.55 -29.75
N ASN A 868 -7.38 -4.02 -28.76
CA ASN A 868 -7.53 -2.65 -28.27
C ASN A 868 -6.34 -1.78 -28.70
N GLN A 869 -6.60 -0.50 -28.96
CA GLN A 869 -5.57 0.47 -29.38
C GLN A 869 -5.15 1.35 -28.19
N TYR A 870 -3.84 1.49 -27.98
CA TYR A 870 -3.25 2.23 -26.87
C TYR A 870 -2.25 3.27 -27.36
N SER A 871 -2.15 4.41 -26.66
CA SER A 871 -1.09 5.41 -26.89
C SER A 871 0.26 4.97 -26.32
N SER A 872 0.23 4.24 -25.21
CA SER A 872 1.39 3.56 -24.61
C SER A 872 0.92 2.31 -23.86
N LEU A 873 1.82 1.32 -23.75
CA LEU A 873 1.54 0.07 -23.05
C LEU A 873 2.69 -0.25 -22.10
N THR A 874 2.36 -0.70 -20.89
CA THR A 874 3.36 -1.01 -19.85
C THR A 874 2.97 -2.27 -19.11
N PHE A 875 3.94 -3.16 -18.98
CA PHE A 875 3.83 -4.43 -18.27
C PHE A 875 4.70 -4.35 -17.01
N HIS A 876 4.07 -4.41 -15.84
CA HIS A 876 4.74 -4.34 -14.54
C HIS A 876 4.96 -5.75 -13.95
N PRO A 877 6.21 -6.14 -13.62
CA PRO A 877 6.47 -7.46 -13.05
C PRO A 877 5.82 -7.60 -11.67
N GLN A 878 5.21 -8.76 -11.37
CA GLN A 878 4.60 -9.03 -10.06
C GLN A 878 5.53 -9.76 -9.09
N SER A 879 6.77 -10.06 -9.52
CA SER A 879 7.82 -10.64 -8.68
C SER A 879 9.19 -10.14 -9.14
N ALA A 880 10.16 -10.10 -8.22
CA ALA A 880 11.49 -9.54 -8.49
C ALA A 880 12.32 -10.34 -9.51
N ASP A 881 11.98 -11.62 -9.70
CA ASP A 881 12.62 -12.52 -10.67
C ASP A 881 11.74 -12.77 -11.91
N ALA A 882 10.70 -11.96 -12.11
CA ALA A 882 9.93 -11.98 -13.34
C ALA A 882 10.77 -11.45 -14.50
N SER A 883 10.76 -12.18 -15.61
CA SER A 883 11.49 -11.83 -16.84
C SER A 883 10.57 -11.87 -18.05
N PHE A 884 10.98 -11.17 -19.11
CA PHE A 884 10.32 -11.22 -20.42
C PHE A 884 11.36 -11.48 -21.51
N SER A 885 10.94 -12.15 -22.58
CA SER A 885 11.79 -12.49 -23.72
C SER A 885 11.31 -11.75 -24.96
N LEU A 886 12.19 -11.01 -25.63
CA LEU A 886 11.92 -10.34 -26.90
C LEU A 886 12.52 -11.15 -28.05
N SER A 887 11.72 -11.40 -29.08
CA SER A 887 12.18 -12.07 -30.30
C SER A 887 12.81 -11.07 -31.28
N ASP A 888 13.69 -11.57 -32.15
CA ASP A 888 14.31 -10.81 -33.25
C ASP A 888 15.12 -9.56 -32.84
N VAL A 889 15.75 -9.57 -31.65
CA VAL A 889 16.64 -8.48 -31.22
C VAL A 889 17.93 -8.52 -32.04
N THR A 890 18.21 -7.45 -32.78
CA THR A 890 19.44 -7.32 -33.58
C THR A 890 20.62 -7.01 -32.68
N ILE A 891 21.72 -7.75 -32.82
CA ILE A 891 22.98 -7.55 -32.10
C ILE A 891 24.06 -7.14 -33.09
N GLY A 892 24.82 -6.07 -32.79
CA GLY A 892 25.93 -5.60 -33.63
C GLY A 892 25.44 -4.82 -34.85
N VAL A 893 24.52 -3.87 -34.64
CA VAL A 893 23.88 -3.16 -35.75
C VAL A 893 24.93 -2.38 -36.54
N ASN A 894 25.01 -2.61 -37.84
CA ASN A 894 26.05 -2.05 -38.74
C ASN A 894 27.49 -2.56 -38.51
N PHE A 895 27.69 -3.65 -37.77
CA PHE A 895 28.97 -4.35 -37.68
C PHE A 895 28.99 -5.61 -38.56
N HIS A 896 30.19 -6.11 -38.87
CA HIS A 896 30.38 -7.26 -39.79
C HIS A 896 29.89 -8.62 -39.23
N TRP A 897 29.37 -8.64 -38.00
CA TRP A 897 28.87 -9.82 -37.29
C TRP A 897 27.39 -9.69 -36.87
N GLU A 898 26.64 -8.76 -37.48
CA GLU A 898 25.22 -8.51 -37.19
C GLU A 898 24.35 -9.79 -37.25
N ARG A 899 23.56 -10.05 -36.21
CA ARG A 899 22.64 -11.21 -36.14
C ARG A 899 21.40 -10.91 -35.29
N LYS A 900 20.32 -11.67 -35.49
CA LYS A 900 19.09 -11.57 -34.69
C LYS A 900 18.97 -12.76 -33.74
N GLU A 901 18.74 -12.49 -32.46
CA GLU A 901 18.60 -13.52 -31.43
C GLU A 901 17.48 -13.14 -30.45
N THR A 902 16.84 -14.14 -29.82
CA THR A 902 15.91 -13.90 -28.72
C THR A 902 16.71 -13.54 -27.47
N GLN A 903 16.34 -12.45 -26.81
CA GLN A 903 16.98 -12.01 -25.57
C GLN A 903 15.97 -11.90 -24.43
N THR A 904 16.42 -12.26 -23.22
CA THR A 904 15.61 -12.25 -22.01
C THR A 904 16.08 -11.15 -21.07
N PHE A 905 15.12 -10.38 -20.54
CA PHE A 905 15.34 -9.20 -19.72
C PHE A 905 14.54 -9.30 -18.41
N LEU A 906 15.03 -8.63 -17.38
CA LEU A 906 14.31 -8.41 -16.12
C LEU A 906 13.74 -6.98 -16.09
N GLY A 907 12.78 -6.74 -15.21
CA GLY A 907 12.22 -5.41 -14.98
C GLY A 907 10.97 -5.13 -15.82
N THR A 908 10.60 -3.86 -15.90
CA THR A 908 9.36 -3.42 -16.56
C THR A 908 9.57 -3.33 -18.07
N LEU A 909 8.55 -3.71 -18.84
CA LEU A 909 8.53 -3.60 -20.30
C LEU A 909 7.52 -2.53 -20.72
N HIS A 910 8.00 -1.54 -21.47
CA HIS A 910 7.19 -0.45 -22.02
C HIS A 910 7.21 -0.50 -23.54
N PHE A 911 6.08 -0.15 -24.15
CA PHE A 911 5.97 0.08 -25.58
C PHE A 911 5.51 1.51 -25.84
N VAL A 912 6.20 2.18 -26.74
CA VAL A 912 5.88 3.55 -27.21
C VAL A 912 5.98 3.61 -28.74
N VAL A 913 5.27 4.55 -29.35
CA VAL A 913 5.31 4.79 -30.80
C VAL A 913 6.35 5.87 -31.11
N GLU A 914 7.26 5.57 -32.05
CA GLU A 914 8.22 6.54 -32.58
C GLU A 914 8.41 6.30 -34.09
N SER A 915 8.26 7.36 -34.90
CA SER A 915 8.48 7.33 -36.36
C SER A 915 7.78 6.17 -37.08
N ASP A 916 6.46 6.04 -36.86
CA ASP A 916 5.59 5.00 -37.41
C ASP A 916 5.97 3.55 -37.03
N LYS A 917 6.76 3.35 -35.98
CA LYS A 917 7.13 2.03 -35.44
C LYS A 917 6.88 1.97 -33.93
N ILE A 918 6.74 0.76 -33.39
CA ILE A 918 6.73 0.53 -31.94
C ILE A 918 8.17 0.34 -31.49
N CYS A 919 8.56 0.99 -30.40
CA CYS A 919 9.81 0.75 -29.67
C CYS A 919 9.54 0.01 -28.36
N ALA A 920 10.26 -1.09 -28.13
CA ALA A 920 10.28 -1.80 -26.86
C ALA A 920 11.37 -1.22 -25.95
N ILE A 921 10.97 -0.75 -24.76
CA ILE A 921 11.84 -0.13 -23.77
C ILE A 921 11.83 -0.98 -22.50
N ASN A 922 13.00 -1.32 -22.00
CA ASN A 922 13.16 -2.01 -20.73
C ASN A 922 13.53 -1.02 -19.63
N GLU A 923 12.70 -0.91 -18.58
CA GLU A 923 13.01 -0.14 -17.37
C GLU A 923 13.50 -1.08 -16.25
N LEU A 924 14.70 -0.80 -15.72
CA LEU A 924 15.30 -1.60 -14.65
C LEU A 924 16.26 -0.76 -13.78
N PRO A 925 16.59 -1.20 -12.55
CA PRO A 925 17.56 -0.51 -11.72
C PRO A 925 18.96 -0.46 -12.35
N VAL A 926 19.66 0.67 -12.20
CA VAL A 926 21.00 0.91 -12.79
C VAL A 926 22.00 -0.20 -12.44
N GLU A 927 22.01 -0.69 -11.21
CA GLU A 927 22.96 -1.75 -10.82
C GLU A 927 22.71 -3.08 -11.56
N ARG A 928 21.46 -3.40 -11.90
CA ARG A 928 21.13 -4.59 -12.72
C ARG A 928 21.49 -4.41 -14.18
N TYR A 929 21.34 -3.19 -14.69
CA TYR A 929 21.82 -2.84 -16.02
C TYR A 929 23.33 -3.02 -16.15
N LEU A 930 24.09 -2.55 -15.16
CA LEU A 930 25.55 -2.66 -15.14
C LEU A 930 26.06 -4.11 -15.08
N GLU A 931 25.35 -5.02 -14.40
CA GLU A 931 25.68 -6.46 -14.37
C GLU A 931 25.72 -7.05 -15.79
N SER A 932 24.76 -6.65 -16.64
CA SER A 932 24.70 -7.09 -18.04
C SER A 932 25.76 -6.39 -18.89
N VAL A 933 25.89 -5.06 -18.78
CA VAL A 933 26.86 -4.27 -19.57
C VAL A 933 28.29 -4.75 -19.33
N ILE A 934 28.73 -4.85 -18.08
CA ILE A 934 30.12 -5.22 -17.78
C ILE A 934 30.40 -6.66 -18.24
N SER A 935 29.43 -7.57 -18.09
CA SER A 935 29.56 -8.96 -18.55
C SER A 935 29.62 -9.08 -20.09
N SER A 936 29.13 -8.07 -20.82
CA SER A 936 29.14 -8.03 -22.28
C SER A 936 30.31 -7.23 -22.87
N GLU A 937 30.86 -6.28 -22.12
CA GLU A 937 32.01 -5.45 -22.50
C GLU A 937 33.36 -6.07 -22.08
N MET A 938 33.39 -6.84 -21.00
CA MET A 938 34.62 -7.39 -20.41
C MET A 938 34.60 -8.90 -20.25
N SER A 939 35.78 -9.51 -20.25
CA SER A 939 35.93 -10.93 -19.95
C SER A 939 35.68 -11.20 -18.46
N ALA A 940 35.02 -12.33 -18.16
CA ALA A 940 34.78 -12.81 -16.80
C ALA A 940 36.06 -13.11 -15.99
N THR A 941 37.22 -13.21 -16.66
CA THR A 941 38.55 -13.46 -16.05
C THR A 941 39.32 -12.18 -15.70
N SER A 942 38.72 -11.01 -15.89
CA SER A 942 39.31 -9.72 -15.55
C SER A 942 39.63 -9.59 -14.07
N SER A 943 40.71 -8.86 -13.74
CA SER A 943 41.03 -8.53 -12.36
C SER A 943 39.91 -7.73 -11.67
N LEU A 944 39.74 -7.94 -10.37
CA LEU A 944 38.67 -7.29 -9.61
C LEU A 944 38.77 -5.76 -9.64
N GLU A 945 39.98 -5.21 -9.55
CA GLU A 945 40.20 -3.76 -9.58
C GLU A 945 39.88 -3.15 -10.95
N LEU A 946 40.15 -3.87 -12.04
CA LEU A 946 39.72 -3.47 -13.38
C LEU A 946 38.19 -3.47 -13.50
N LEU A 947 37.51 -4.50 -13.00
CA LEU A 947 36.05 -4.59 -13.01
C LEU A 947 35.40 -3.48 -12.16
N LYS A 948 35.99 -3.13 -11.02
CA LYS A 948 35.54 -2.01 -10.18
C LYS A 948 35.70 -0.66 -10.89
N ALA A 949 36.86 -0.42 -11.51
CA ALA A 949 37.10 0.78 -12.30
C ALA A 949 36.06 0.88 -13.44
N HIS A 950 35.81 -0.24 -14.14
CA HIS A 950 34.81 -0.30 -15.20
C HIS A 950 33.38 -0.05 -14.69
N ALA A 951 33.02 -0.56 -13.51
CA ALA A 951 31.71 -0.32 -12.92
C ALA A 951 31.48 1.17 -12.61
N VAL A 952 32.49 1.86 -12.06
CA VAL A 952 32.40 3.28 -11.75
C VAL A 952 32.30 4.13 -13.02
N ILE A 953 33.11 3.88 -14.06
CA ILE A 953 33.02 4.65 -15.31
C ILE A 953 31.71 4.38 -16.05
N SER A 954 31.24 3.12 -16.12
CA SER A 954 30.00 2.77 -16.80
C SER A 954 28.79 3.42 -16.12
N ARG A 955 28.78 3.45 -14.78
CA ARG A 955 27.76 4.14 -13.98
C ARG A 955 27.81 5.65 -14.20
N SER A 956 29.00 6.24 -14.15
CA SER A 956 29.19 7.69 -14.32
C SER A 956 28.71 8.14 -15.70
N TRP A 957 29.13 7.43 -16.74
CA TRP A 957 28.68 7.68 -18.11
C TRP A 957 27.16 7.54 -18.25
N LEU A 958 26.57 6.47 -17.72
CA LEU A 958 25.13 6.25 -17.80
C LEU A 958 24.34 7.38 -17.13
N LEU A 959 24.70 7.75 -15.90
CA LEU A 959 24.03 8.84 -15.20
C LEU A 959 24.23 10.19 -15.90
N ALA A 960 25.39 10.42 -16.52
CA ALA A 960 25.62 11.60 -17.34
C ALA A 960 24.72 11.62 -18.59
N GLN A 961 24.46 10.48 -19.24
CA GLN A 961 23.52 10.40 -20.36
C GLN A 961 22.07 10.64 -19.91
N MET A 962 21.66 10.02 -18.79
CA MET A 962 20.33 10.24 -18.21
C MET A 962 20.11 11.71 -17.81
N LYS A 963 21.11 12.35 -17.20
CA LYS A 963 21.12 13.80 -16.89
C LYS A 963 20.85 14.61 -18.16
N LYS A 964 21.66 14.38 -19.18
CA LYS A 964 21.68 15.16 -20.41
C LYS A 964 20.40 14.97 -21.24
N ARG A 965 19.84 13.76 -21.29
CA ARG A 965 18.55 13.49 -21.97
C ARG A 965 17.40 14.26 -21.33
N ARG A 966 17.36 14.35 -19.99
CA ARG A 966 16.38 15.17 -19.26
C ARG A 966 16.54 16.66 -19.58
N GLU A 967 17.78 17.17 -19.55
CA GLU A 967 18.08 18.57 -19.91
C GLU A 967 17.70 18.90 -21.37
N VAL A 968 17.86 17.95 -22.31
CA VAL A 968 17.46 18.12 -23.72
C VAL A 968 15.93 18.12 -23.88
N ALA A 969 15.21 17.26 -23.16
CA ALA A 969 13.74 17.23 -23.18
C ALA A 969 13.12 18.54 -22.67
N GLU A 970 13.77 19.20 -21.70
CA GLU A 970 13.32 20.47 -21.12
C GLU A 970 13.64 21.70 -21.99
N SER A 971 14.71 21.64 -22.80
CA SER A 971 15.22 22.79 -23.55
C SER A 971 14.73 22.89 -25.01
N GLY A 972 14.03 21.89 -25.54
CA GLY A 972 13.29 21.93 -26.82
C GLY A 972 14.13 22.23 -28.07
N ASN A 973 15.46 22.25 -27.98
CA ASN A 973 16.36 22.67 -29.04
C ASN A 973 16.97 21.46 -29.79
N ASN A 974 16.66 21.34 -31.08
CA ASN A 974 17.35 20.41 -31.99
C ASN A 974 18.74 20.98 -32.33
N PHE A 975 19.77 20.50 -31.62
CA PHE A 975 21.17 20.85 -31.88
C PHE A 975 21.70 20.02 -33.05
N PHE A 976 22.01 20.62 -34.21
CA PHE A 976 22.53 19.86 -35.36
C PHE A 976 23.93 19.26 -35.09
N SER A 977 24.07 17.93 -35.15
CA SER A 977 25.30 17.15 -34.93
C SER A 977 26.39 17.21 -36.02
N PHE A 978 26.27 18.11 -37.00
CA PHE A 978 27.29 18.27 -38.05
C PHE A 978 27.35 19.70 -38.62
N VAL A 979 28.54 20.08 -39.09
CA VAL A 979 28.78 21.29 -39.89
C VAL A 979 29.25 20.86 -41.27
N LYS A 980 28.40 21.06 -42.29
CA LYS A 980 28.75 20.81 -43.70
C LYS A 980 28.87 22.14 -44.44
N LYS A 981 30.05 22.39 -45.02
CA LYS A 981 30.31 23.48 -45.99
C LYS A 981 30.79 22.86 -47.30
N ASP A 982 30.95 23.67 -48.35
CA ASP A 982 31.38 23.20 -49.67
C ASP A 982 32.76 22.53 -49.66
N ASP A 983 33.63 22.92 -48.71
CA ASP A 983 35.02 22.45 -48.57
C ASP A 983 35.26 21.51 -47.38
N ARG A 984 34.27 21.30 -46.49
CA ARG A 984 34.46 20.48 -45.28
C ARG A 984 33.19 19.85 -44.72
N LEU A 985 33.36 18.70 -44.05
CA LEU A 985 32.36 18.03 -43.22
C LEU A 985 32.97 17.76 -41.85
N ILE A 986 32.44 18.42 -40.81
CA ILE A 986 32.78 18.12 -39.42
C ILE A 986 31.56 17.45 -38.80
N ARG A 987 31.68 16.18 -38.43
CA ARG A 987 30.58 15.39 -37.87
C ARG A 987 31.04 14.68 -36.62
N TRP A 988 30.35 14.88 -35.51
CA TRP A 988 30.56 14.10 -34.29
C TRP A 988 29.30 13.29 -33.99
N TYR A 989 29.50 12.15 -33.34
CA TYR A 989 28.46 11.17 -33.02
C TYR A 989 28.34 11.10 -31.51
N ASP A 990 27.21 11.61 -30.96
CA ASP A 990 26.96 11.59 -29.51
C ASP A 990 25.55 12.02 -29.06
N ARG A 991 24.71 12.60 -29.93
CA ARG A 991 23.79 13.67 -29.47
C ARG A 991 22.30 13.64 -29.83
N GLU A 992 21.78 12.74 -30.66
CA GLU A 992 20.38 12.88 -31.12
C GLU A 992 19.58 11.58 -31.25
N ASP A 993 20.15 10.42 -30.92
CA ASP A 993 19.53 9.17 -31.41
C ASP A 993 18.34 8.68 -30.56
N HIS A 994 18.18 9.18 -29.32
CA HIS A 994 17.21 8.62 -28.36
C HIS A 994 16.42 9.73 -27.66
N THR A 995 15.19 10.00 -28.11
CA THR A 995 14.29 10.98 -27.47
C THR A 995 13.38 10.34 -26.42
N ILE A 996 13.05 9.06 -26.62
CA ILE A 996 12.04 8.31 -25.87
C ILE A 996 12.61 7.35 -24.79
N PHE A 997 13.92 7.10 -24.77
CA PHE A 997 14.61 6.28 -23.76
C PHE A 997 15.99 6.84 -23.43
N ASP A 998 16.62 6.37 -22.35
CA ASP A 998 17.86 6.97 -21.82
C ASP A 998 19.11 6.50 -22.59
N VAL A 999 19.17 5.22 -22.96
CA VAL A 999 20.27 4.59 -23.73
C VAL A 999 19.74 3.44 -24.60
N CYS A 1000 20.43 3.06 -25.68
CA CYS A 1000 20.10 1.86 -26.45
C CYS A 1000 20.90 0.63 -25.98
N ALA A 1001 20.42 -0.55 -26.35
CA ALA A 1001 21.05 -1.83 -26.02
C ALA A 1001 22.27 -2.21 -26.90
N ASP A 1002 22.64 -1.37 -27.87
CA ASP A 1002 23.67 -1.66 -28.87
C ASP A 1002 25.02 -0.98 -28.54
N ASP A 1003 26.07 -1.33 -29.27
CA ASP A 1003 27.44 -0.81 -29.12
C ASP A 1003 27.55 0.72 -29.33
N HIS A 1004 26.47 1.36 -29.81
CA HIS A 1004 26.33 2.82 -29.87
C HIS A 1004 26.35 3.48 -28.47
N CYS A 1005 25.74 2.84 -27.46
CA CYS A 1005 25.71 3.34 -26.09
C CYS A 1005 26.61 2.51 -25.17
N GLN A 1006 26.09 1.38 -24.70
CA GLN A 1006 26.78 0.38 -23.90
C GLN A 1006 26.10 -0.95 -24.21
N ARG A 1007 26.88 -2.01 -24.40
CA ARG A 1007 26.36 -3.30 -24.86
C ARG A 1007 25.51 -3.99 -23.79
N TYR A 1008 24.19 -3.84 -23.85
CA TYR A 1008 23.22 -4.42 -22.89
C TYR A 1008 22.50 -5.61 -23.53
N GLN A 1009 22.63 -6.81 -22.94
CA GLN A 1009 22.09 -8.06 -23.53
C GLN A 1009 21.11 -8.81 -22.60
N GLY A 1010 20.60 -8.11 -21.58
CA GLY A 1010 19.73 -8.68 -20.55
C GLY A 1010 20.43 -9.75 -19.71
N ILE A 1011 19.68 -10.78 -19.29
CA ILE A 1011 20.15 -11.93 -18.50
C ILE A 1011 20.41 -13.17 -19.36
N THR A 1012 20.41 -13.03 -20.69
CA THR A 1012 20.62 -14.13 -21.65
C THR A 1012 22.02 -14.76 -21.51
N LYS A 1013 23.00 -13.98 -21.03
CA LYS A 1013 24.32 -14.44 -20.65
C LYS A 1013 24.42 -14.51 -19.13
N GLU A 1014 25.01 -15.59 -18.62
CA GLU A 1014 25.20 -15.79 -17.18
C GLU A 1014 26.14 -14.72 -16.62
N THR A 1015 25.68 -13.97 -15.61
CA THR A 1015 26.49 -12.94 -14.94
C THR A 1015 27.59 -13.62 -14.12
N SER A 1016 28.85 -13.30 -14.40
CA SER A 1016 29.97 -13.81 -13.60
C SER A 1016 29.87 -13.32 -12.15
N PRO A 1017 30.04 -14.19 -11.13
CA PRO A 1017 30.09 -13.76 -9.72
C PRO A 1017 31.13 -12.67 -9.44
N HIS A 1018 32.23 -12.63 -10.20
CA HIS A 1018 33.25 -11.58 -10.09
C HIS A 1018 32.73 -10.19 -10.50
N VAL A 1019 31.86 -10.11 -11.52
CA VAL A 1019 31.25 -8.86 -11.99
C VAL A 1019 30.24 -8.36 -10.96
N ALA A 1020 29.37 -9.24 -10.47
CA ALA A 1020 28.40 -8.89 -9.42
C ALA A 1020 29.10 -8.37 -8.15
N GLU A 1021 30.23 -8.97 -7.77
CA GLU A 1021 31.02 -8.53 -6.63
C GLU A 1021 31.66 -7.14 -6.85
N ALA A 1022 32.23 -6.87 -8.04
CA ALA A 1022 32.80 -5.56 -8.37
C ALA A 1022 31.74 -4.44 -8.32
N ILE A 1023 30.56 -4.70 -8.86
CA ILE A 1023 29.42 -3.78 -8.84
C ILE A 1023 28.96 -3.55 -7.40
N ARG A 1024 28.84 -4.60 -6.60
CA ARG A 1024 28.45 -4.51 -5.17
C ARG A 1024 29.44 -3.67 -4.36
N GLN A 1025 30.75 -3.86 -4.57
CA GLN A 1025 31.79 -3.11 -3.85
C GLN A 1025 31.85 -1.63 -4.27
N THR A 1026 31.46 -1.30 -5.50
CA THR A 1026 31.45 0.07 -6.04
C THR A 1026 30.04 0.68 -6.11
N LYS A 1027 29.05 0.07 -5.46
CA LYS A 1027 27.64 0.45 -5.57
C LYS A 1027 27.44 1.94 -5.29
N GLY A 1028 26.82 2.62 -6.26
CA GLY A 1028 26.56 4.05 -6.22
C GLY A 1028 27.78 4.97 -6.33
N GLN A 1029 28.99 4.46 -6.57
CA GLN A 1029 30.19 5.29 -6.80
C GLN A 1029 30.27 5.76 -8.26
N ILE A 1030 30.52 7.06 -8.44
CA ILE A 1030 30.67 7.73 -9.74
C ILE A 1030 31.83 8.73 -9.71
N LEU A 1031 32.27 9.15 -10.90
CA LEU A 1031 33.24 10.23 -11.11
C LEU A 1031 32.52 11.57 -11.22
N MET A 1032 33.10 12.57 -10.54
CA MET A 1032 32.58 13.93 -10.40
C MET A 1032 33.67 14.95 -10.71
N ASP A 1033 33.35 16.00 -11.46
CA ASP A 1033 34.19 17.20 -11.64
C ASP A 1033 33.48 18.38 -10.95
N GLY A 1034 33.93 18.67 -9.73
CA GLY A 1034 33.21 19.55 -8.81
C GLY A 1034 31.81 19.02 -8.49
N ASP A 1035 30.81 19.66 -9.11
CA ASP A 1035 29.38 19.46 -8.94
C ASP A 1035 28.72 18.75 -10.14
N ASP A 1036 29.47 18.50 -11.22
CA ASP A 1036 28.97 17.80 -12.40
C ASP A 1036 29.42 16.33 -12.48
N ILE A 1037 28.54 15.47 -13.00
CA ILE A 1037 28.86 14.06 -13.28
C ILE A 1037 29.83 14.01 -14.46
N CYS A 1038 30.94 13.30 -14.30
CA CYS A 1038 31.88 13.09 -15.38
C CYS A 1038 31.28 12.20 -16.47
N ASP A 1039 31.29 12.70 -17.71
CA ASP A 1039 31.12 11.89 -18.92
C ASP A 1039 32.33 10.94 -19.09
N ALA A 1040 32.29 9.80 -18.41
CA ALA A 1040 33.42 8.89 -18.25
C ALA A 1040 33.65 8.00 -19.50
N ARG A 1041 34.25 8.57 -20.55
CA ARG A 1041 34.63 7.86 -21.78
C ARG A 1041 35.80 6.90 -21.56
N PHE A 1042 35.86 5.81 -22.31
CA PHE A 1042 36.95 4.83 -22.26
C PHE A 1042 37.18 4.18 -23.63
N SER A 1043 38.39 3.66 -23.88
CA SER A 1043 38.74 3.01 -25.15
C SER A 1043 39.71 1.85 -24.95
N LYS A 1044 39.80 0.94 -25.94
CA LYS A 1044 40.65 -0.27 -25.85
C LYS A 1044 42.13 0.06 -25.60
N CYS A 1045 42.74 0.90 -26.44
CA CYS A 1045 44.15 1.26 -26.32
C CYS A 1045 44.40 2.74 -26.69
N CYS A 1046 45.00 3.52 -25.79
CA CYS A 1046 45.27 4.93 -26.03
C CYS A 1046 46.44 5.17 -27.00
N GLY A 1047 47.37 4.22 -27.15
CA GLY A 1047 48.59 4.36 -27.96
C GLY A 1047 49.77 4.98 -27.21
N GLY A 1048 49.68 5.07 -25.88
CA GLY A 1048 50.69 5.59 -24.95
C GLY A 1048 50.36 6.98 -24.38
N VAL A 1049 49.39 7.68 -24.95
CA VAL A 1049 48.87 8.97 -24.48
C VAL A 1049 47.36 9.02 -24.73
N THR A 1050 46.58 9.46 -23.74
CA THR A 1050 45.13 9.67 -23.90
C THR A 1050 44.85 10.99 -24.62
N GLU A 1051 43.68 11.08 -25.26
CA GLU A 1051 43.25 12.26 -26.02
C GLU A 1051 42.25 13.11 -25.24
N GLU A 1052 42.09 14.38 -25.63
CA GLU A 1052 41.07 15.27 -25.07
C GLU A 1052 39.72 15.13 -25.77
N PHE A 1053 38.64 15.25 -25.00
CA PHE A 1053 37.26 15.10 -25.46
C PHE A 1053 36.92 15.91 -26.72
N GLN A 1054 37.39 17.15 -26.79
CA GLN A 1054 37.05 18.09 -27.86
C GLN A 1054 37.54 17.70 -29.26
N TYR A 1055 38.58 16.86 -29.34
CA TYR A 1055 39.11 16.41 -30.64
C TYR A 1055 38.31 15.25 -31.24
N CYS A 1056 37.54 14.54 -30.42
CA CYS A 1056 36.70 13.41 -30.83
C CYS A 1056 35.21 13.77 -30.90
N TRP A 1057 34.72 14.64 -30.01
CA TRP A 1057 33.29 14.99 -29.88
C TRP A 1057 33.02 16.49 -30.09
N GLU A 1058 32.15 17.10 -29.30
CA GLU A 1058 31.86 18.54 -29.36
C GLU A 1058 33.10 19.36 -29.01
N ASP A 1059 33.24 20.59 -29.53
CA ASP A 1059 34.37 21.49 -29.22
C ASP A 1059 34.26 22.12 -27.81
N THR A 1060 34.00 21.29 -26.80
CA THR A 1060 33.83 21.69 -25.40
C THR A 1060 34.89 21.01 -24.55
N PRO A 1061 35.94 21.72 -24.09
CA PRO A 1061 36.94 21.16 -23.21
C PRO A 1061 36.31 20.58 -21.93
N LYS A 1062 36.77 19.40 -21.50
CA LYS A 1062 36.39 18.77 -20.23
C LYS A 1062 37.65 18.59 -19.39
N ASN A 1063 37.71 19.22 -18.22
CA ASN A 1063 38.93 19.26 -17.39
C ASN A 1063 39.42 17.86 -16.98
N TYR A 1064 38.47 16.98 -16.68
CA TYR A 1064 38.71 15.58 -16.28
C TYR A 1064 38.98 14.62 -17.47
N LEU A 1065 38.85 15.06 -18.72
CA LEU A 1065 39.23 14.30 -19.92
C LEU A 1065 40.40 15.01 -20.60
N SER A 1066 41.46 15.23 -19.83
CA SER A 1066 42.71 15.78 -20.31
C SER A 1066 43.64 14.69 -20.83
N SER A 1067 44.62 15.09 -21.63
CA SER A 1067 45.62 14.17 -22.17
C SER A 1067 46.65 13.76 -21.12
N VAL A 1068 46.74 12.46 -20.86
CA VAL A 1068 47.58 11.83 -19.85
C VAL A 1068 48.52 10.84 -20.52
N ARG A 1069 49.78 10.83 -20.09
CA ARG A 1069 50.74 9.80 -20.50
C ARG A 1069 50.50 8.54 -19.70
N ASP A 1070 50.36 7.42 -20.40
CA ASP A 1070 49.98 6.12 -19.84
C ASP A 1070 51.15 5.41 -19.13
N ILE A 1071 51.72 6.08 -18.11
CA ILE A 1071 52.82 5.61 -17.25
C ILE A 1071 52.65 6.17 -15.82
N ILE A 1072 53.25 5.54 -14.81
CA ILE A 1072 53.30 6.10 -13.44
C ILE A 1072 54.07 7.43 -13.42
N GLN A 1073 53.42 8.49 -12.91
CA GLN A 1073 54.11 9.69 -12.46
C GLN A 1073 54.56 9.49 -10.99
N GLY A 1074 55.88 9.46 -10.75
CA GLY A 1074 56.44 9.57 -9.38
C GLY A 1074 57.09 8.31 -8.79
N VAL A 1075 57.14 7.17 -9.47
CA VAL A 1075 57.96 6.01 -9.06
C VAL A 1075 59.23 5.96 -9.90
N LYS A 1076 60.39 5.96 -9.23
CA LYS A 1076 61.67 5.62 -9.87
C LYS A 1076 61.57 4.17 -10.35
N SER A 1077 61.44 3.97 -11.66
CA SER A 1077 61.77 2.67 -12.23
C SER A 1077 63.21 2.33 -11.83
N VAL A 1078 63.41 1.13 -11.29
CA VAL A 1078 64.75 0.62 -11.03
C VAL A 1078 65.43 0.45 -12.39
N GLY A 1079 66.28 1.41 -12.76
CA GLY A 1079 67.25 1.26 -13.84
C GLY A 1079 67.05 2.05 -15.14
N SER A 1080 66.15 3.02 -15.26
CA SER A 1080 66.12 3.90 -16.44
C SER A 1080 65.65 5.33 -16.13
N ALA A 1081 66.16 6.28 -16.91
CA ALA A 1081 66.07 7.73 -16.69
C ALA A 1081 64.63 8.24 -16.45
N SER A 1082 64.50 9.33 -15.68
CA SER A 1082 63.25 10.09 -15.53
C SER A 1082 62.56 10.27 -16.88
N PRO A 1083 61.23 10.01 -16.99
CA PRO A 1083 60.54 10.12 -18.26
C PRO A 1083 60.73 11.51 -18.85
N ALA A 1084 61.29 11.59 -20.06
CA ALA A 1084 61.38 12.85 -20.79
C ALA A 1084 59.97 13.45 -20.96
N PRO A 1085 59.80 14.78 -20.83
CA PRO A 1085 58.50 15.42 -21.00
C PRO A 1085 57.89 15.05 -22.36
N LEU A 1086 56.57 14.86 -22.39
CA LEU A 1086 55.85 14.50 -23.61
C LEU A 1086 56.03 15.61 -24.65
N PRO A 1087 56.49 15.31 -25.89
CA PRO A 1087 56.52 16.31 -26.95
C PRO A 1087 55.10 16.70 -27.34
N SER A 1088 54.90 17.92 -27.86
CA SER A 1088 53.60 18.37 -28.33
C SER A 1088 53.20 17.61 -29.59
N LEU A 1089 52.41 16.54 -29.45
CA LEU A 1089 51.96 15.68 -30.57
C LEU A 1089 50.94 16.37 -31.50
N GLN A 1090 50.61 17.63 -31.23
CA GLN A 1090 49.88 18.49 -32.16
C GLN A 1090 50.76 18.94 -33.34
N ASP A 1091 52.09 18.94 -33.16
CA ASP A 1091 53.05 19.17 -34.24
C ASP A 1091 53.25 17.90 -35.06
N GLU A 1092 53.17 18.01 -36.39
CA GLU A 1092 53.21 16.87 -37.31
C GLU A 1092 54.52 16.08 -37.21
N ALA A 1093 55.67 16.77 -37.09
CA ALA A 1093 56.97 16.11 -37.03
C ALA A 1093 57.16 15.38 -35.69
N ALA A 1094 56.68 15.96 -34.59
CA ALA A 1094 56.65 15.31 -33.28
C ALA A 1094 55.70 14.09 -33.27
N ALA A 1095 54.52 14.20 -33.90
CA ALA A 1095 53.56 13.10 -34.03
C ALA A 1095 54.11 11.95 -34.86
N ASP A 1096 54.75 12.23 -36.00
CA ASP A 1096 55.40 11.21 -36.84
C ASP A 1096 56.50 10.46 -36.10
N ALA A 1097 57.40 11.20 -35.42
CA ALA A 1097 58.44 10.61 -34.59
C ALA A 1097 57.86 9.74 -33.45
N TRP A 1098 56.77 10.19 -32.81
CA TRP A 1098 56.11 9.45 -31.74
C TRP A 1098 55.43 8.17 -32.22
N ILE A 1099 54.66 8.25 -33.30
CA ILE A 1099 53.92 7.12 -33.88
C ILE A 1099 54.88 6.06 -34.42
N ARG A 1100 56.01 6.47 -35.01
CA ARG A 1100 57.04 5.52 -35.48
C ARG A 1100 57.96 4.99 -34.38
N SER A 1101 57.91 5.58 -33.19
CA SER A 1101 58.63 5.09 -32.02
C SER A 1101 57.80 4.06 -31.23
N ASN A 1102 58.46 3.32 -30.33
CA ASN A 1102 57.83 2.36 -29.43
C ASN A 1102 58.09 2.73 -27.95
N PRO A 1103 57.45 3.79 -27.43
CA PRO A 1103 57.70 4.25 -26.07
C PRO A 1103 57.10 3.30 -25.02
N PRO A 1104 57.63 3.29 -23.77
CA PRO A 1104 57.02 2.55 -22.68
C PRO A 1104 55.66 3.18 -22.31
N ALA A 1105 54.66 2.33 -22.13
CA ALA A 1105 53.31 2.66 -21.68
C ALA A 1105 52.67 1.41 -21.07
N PHE A 1106 51.70 1.56 -20.17
CA PHE A 1106 50.94 0.43 -19.64
C PHE A 1106 50.22 -0.34 -20.75
N CYS A 1107 49.61 0.36 -21.70
CA CYS A 1107 48.94 -0.25 -22.84
C CYS A 1107 49.90 -0.89 -23.88
N ASN A 1108 51.22 -0.76 -23.69
CA ASN A 1108 52.24 -1.43 -24.51
C ASN A 1108 52.63 -2.78 -23.87
N THR A 1109 51.69 -3.72 -23.88
CA THR A 1109 51.88 -5.06 -23.32
C THR A 1109 51.68 -6.14 -24.36
N THR A 1110 52.46 -7.21 -24.26
CA THR A 1110 52.30 -8.44 -25.05
C THR A 1110 51.89 -9.63 -24.17
N ASP A 1111 51.54 -9.40 -22.90
CA ASP A 1111 51.12 -10.46 -21.99
C ASP A 1111 49.72 -10.97 -22.39
N LYS A 1112 49.67 -12.20 -22.91
CA LYS A 1112 48.42 -12.83 -23.35
C LYS A 1112 47.40 -13.00 -22.23
N LYS A 1113 47.83 -13.20 -20.99
CA LYS A 1113 46.92 -13.31 -19.84
C LYS A 1113 46.21 -11.99 -19.60
N ILE A 1114 46.95 -10.88 -19.59
CA ILE A 1114 46.38 -9.54 -19.40
C ILE A 1114 45.49 -9.16 -20.59
N LEU A 1115 45.93 -9.45 -21.82
CA LEU A 1115 45.14 -9.16 -23.02
C LEU A 1115 43.82 -9.93 -23.06
N SER A 1116 43.77 -11.17 -22.57
CA SER A 1116 42.52 -11.96 -22.45
C SER A 1116 41.51 -11.41 -21.44
N GLN A 1117 41.88 -10.44 -20.60
CA GLN A 1117 40.94 -9.74 -19.71
C GLN A 1117 40.11 -8.69 -20.46
N VAL A 1118 40.69 -8.09 -21.50
CA VAL A 1118 40.10 -6.96 -22.25
C VAL A 1118 39.64 -7.36 -23.64
N LEU A 1119 40.33 -8.31 -24.29
CA LEU A 1119 40.04 -8.75 -25.66
C LEU A 1119 39.23 -10.06 -25.65
N ASN A 1120 38.04 -10.02 -26.24
CA ASN A 1120 37.18 -11.19 -26.46
C ASN A 1120 37.82 -12.16 -27.47
N ASP A 1121 37.37 -13.41 -27.51
CA ASP A 1121 37.99 -14.50 -28.30
C ASP A 1121 38.27 -14.15 -29.78
N TYR A 1122 37.44 -13.31 -30.41
CA TYR A 1122 37.63 -12.86 -31.80
C TYR A 1122 38.70 -11.76 -31.96
N ASP A 1123 38.90 -10.91 -30.94
CA ASP A 1123 39.86 -9.78 -30.98
C ASP A 1123 41.28 -10.18 -30.57
N GLN A 1124 41.46 -11.35 -29.93
CA GLN A 1124 42.76 -11.85 -29.47
C GLN A 1124 43.77 -12.14 -30.59
N GLU A 1125 43.32 -12.21 -31.85
CA GLU A 1125 44.19 -12.37 -33.02
C GLU A 1125 44.89 -11.06 -33.43
N THR A 1126 44.45 -9.91 -32.91
CA THR A 1126 45.02 -8.59 -33.21
C THR A 1126 46.13 -8.25 -32.21
N ALA A 1127 47.41 -8.45 -32.59
CA ALA A 1127 48.55 -8.26 -31.71
C ALA A 1127 49.28 -6.90 -31.86
N ASP A 1128 48.97 -6.11 -32.89
CA ASP A 1128 49.67 -4.88 -33.27
C ASP A 1128 48.89 -3.59 -32.95
N PHE A 1129 47.87 -3.65 -32.08
CA PHE A 1129 47.02 -2.51 -31.73
C PHE A 1129 47.77 -1.31 -31.11
N TYR A 1130 48.92 -1.52 -30.46
CA TYR A 1130 49.71 -0.43 -29.89
C TYR A 1130 50.41 0.40 -30.98
N ARG A 1131 50.89 -0.27 -32.03
CA ARG A 1131 51.50 0.30 -33.24
C ARG A 1131 51.16 -0.58 -34.44
N TRP A 1132 50.31 -0.10 -35.32
CA TRP A 1132 49.73 -0.84 -36.43
C TRP A 1132 50.09 -0.22 -37.78
N LYS A 1133 50.00 -1.00 -38.85
CA LYS A 1133 50.20 -0.53 -40.23
C LYS A 1133 49.12 -1.08 -41.15
N VAL A 1134 48.49 -0.20 -41.92
CA VAL A 1134 47.55 -0.52 -42.99
C VAL A 1134 48.06 0.03 -44.31
N THR A 1135 48.18 -0.82 -45.32
CA THR A 1135 48.59 -0.41 -46.66
C THR A 1135 47.37 -0.34 -47.58
N LEU A 1136 47.12 0.81 -48.19
CA LEU A 1136 46.04 1.02 -49.16
C LEU A 1136 46.60 1.31 -50.55
N THR A 1137 46.08 0.64 -51.58
CA THR A 1137 46.36 1.01 -52.96
C THR A 1137 45.56 2.25 -53.35
N GLN A 1138 46.03 2.97 -54.38
CA GLN A 1138 45.33 4.14 -54.91
C GLN A 1138 43.86 3.83 -55.28
N GLU A 1139 43.61 2.69 -55.94
CA GLU A 1139 42.26 2.26 -56.30
C GLU A 1139 41.38 2.01 -55.07
N LYS A 1140 41.92 1.33 -54.04
CA LYS A 1140 41.15 1.00 -52.83
C LYS A 1140 40.82 2.24 -52.01
N LEU A 1141 41.77 3.16 -51.84
CA LEU A 1141 41.54 4.42 -51.13
C LEU A 1141 40.48 5.27 -51.85
N LYS A 1142 40.57 5.37 -53.17
CA LYS A 1142 39.57 6.04 -54.02
C LYS A 1142 38.18 5.43 -53.87
N GLN A 1143 38.08 4.09 -53.88
CA GLN A 1143 36.83 3.38 -53.66
C GLN A 1143 36.22 3.69 -52.30
N LEU A 1144 37.01 3.58 -51.21
CA LEU A 1144 36.56 3.84 -49.84
C LEU A 1144 36.02 5.27 -49.68
N LEU A 1145 36.75 6.27 -50.17
CA LEU A 1145 36.33 7.67 -50.08
C LEU A 1145 35.05 7.93 -50.88
N ASN A 1146 34.94 7.36 -52.09
CA ASN A 1146 33.73 7.46 -52.90
C ASN A 1146 32.52 6.82 -52.22
N GLU A 1147 32.68 5.62 -51.66
CA GLU A 1147 31.59 4.86 -51.05
C GLU A 1147 31.14 5.44 -49.72
N LYS A 1148 32.08 5.84 -48.86
CA LYS A 1148 31.80 6.30 -47.50
C LYS A 1148 31.38 7.77 -47.46
N LEU A 1149 32.04 8.65 -48.23
CA LEU A 1149 31.74 10.09 -48.25
C LEU A 1149 30.75 10.49 -49.34
N LYS A 1150 30.44 9.59 -50.30
CA LYS A 1150 29.59 9.87 -51.47
C LYS A 1150 30.11 11.06 -52.31
N MET A 1151 31.43 11.20 -52.43
CA MET A 1151 32.09 12.28 -53.18
C MET A 1151 33.22 11.74 -54.06
N ASN A 1152 33.37 12.26 -55.28
CA ASN A 1152 34.46 11.91 -56.19
C ASN A 1152 35.66 12.85 -56.01
N PHE A 1153 36.82 12.28 -55.66
CA PHE A 1153 38.08 13.01 -55.45
C PHE A 1153 39.04 12.92 -56.65
N GLY A 1154 38.75 12.08 -57.65
CA GLY A 1154 39.74 11.72 -58.67
C GLY A 1154 40.82 10.80 -58.09
N ASP A 1155 42.06 11.01 -58.51
CA ASP A 1155 43.21 10.29 -57.94
C ASP A 1155 43.70 11.02 -56.68
N ILE A 1156 43.97 10.28 -55.60
CA ILE A 1156 44.36 10.85 -54.32
C ILE A 1156 45.85 11.20 -54.37
N LEU A 1157 46.18 12.45 -54.04
CA LEU A 1157 47.53 12.99 -54.05
C LEU A 1157 48.13 13.04 -52.65
N ASP A 1158 47.29 13.33 -51.64
CA ASP A 1158 47.75 13.48 -50.27
C ASP A 1158 46.62 13.33 -49.23
N LEU A 1159 47.01 12.91 -48.03
CA LEU A 1159 46.17 12.85 -46.83
C LEU A 1159 46.89 13.65 -45.73
N GLN A 1160 46.48 14.89 -45.54
CA GLN A 1160 47.17 15.84 -44.66
C GLN A 1160 46.42 16.00 -43.35
N ALA A 1161 47.10 15.79 -42.22
CA ALA A 1161 46.58 16.17 -40.92
C ALA A 1161 46.56 17.70 -40.82
N GLU A 1162 45.37 18.29 -40.94
CA GLU A 1162 45.18 19.74 -40.81
C GLU A 1162 45.13 20.16 -39.34
N GLU A 1163 44.64 19.27 -38.48
CA GLU A 1163 44.62 19.46 -37.03
C GLU A 1163 44.78 18.12 -36.32
N ARG A 1164 45.63 18.11 -35.28
CA ARG A 1164 45.83 16.99 -34.36
C ARG A 1164 45.49 17.40 -32.94
N GLY A 1165 44.98 16.43 -32.18
CA GLY A 1165 44.86 16.51 -30.73
C GLY A 1165 46.17 16.21 -30.00
N LYS A 1166 46.13 16.22 -28.67
CA LYS A 1166 47.30 16.07 -27.80
C LYS A 1166 47.86 14.65 -27.78
N SER A 1167 47.09 13.65 -28.17
CA SER A 1167 47.58 12.28 -28.33
C SER A 1167 48.13 12.00 -29.74
N GLY A 1168 48.16 13.02 -30.62
CA GLY A 1168 48.50 12.87 -32.03
C GLY A 1168 47.37 12.31 -32.90
N ARG A 1169 46.15 12.15 -32.36
CA ARG A 1169 44.97 11.76 -33.16
C ARG A 1169 44.59 12.90 -34.09
N ILE A 1170 44.35 12.59 -35.36
CA ILE A 1170 43.89 13.59 -36.32
C ILE A 1170 42.43 13.93 -36.02
N SER A 1171 42.17 15.21 -35.77
CA SER A 1171 40.82 15.75 -35.57
C SER A 1171 40.27 16.41 -36.83
N LYS A 1172 41.13 16.84 -37.76
CA LYS A 1172 40.75 17.29 -39.11
C LYS A 1172 41.72 16.74 -40.14
N LEU A 1173 41.21 15.92 -41.05
CA LEU A 1173 41.97 15.34 -42.15
C LEU A 1173 41.57 16.03 -43.46
N ARG A 1174 42.55 16.64 -44.12
CA ARG A 1174 42.41 17.20 -45.46
C ARG A 1174 42.78 16.14 -46.49
N ILE A 1175 41.80 15.77 -47.30
CA ILE A 1175 41.95 14.84 -48.41
C ILE A 1175 42.20 15.67 -49.67
N VAL A 1176 43.34 15.46 -50.32
CA VAL A 1176 43.73 16.16 -51.55
C VAL A 1176 43.68 15.18 -52.71
N GLY A 1177 42.73 15.37 -53.62
CA GLY A 1177 42.63 14.63 -54.87
C GLY A 1177 42.77 15.53 -56.09
N THR A 1178 42.93 14.94 -57.28
CA THR A 1178 43.09 15.67 -58.55
C THR A 1178 41.85 16.51 -58.92
N GLU A 1179 40.66 16.08 -58.51
CA GLU A 1179 39.39 16.74 -58.84
C GLU A 1179 38.84 17.58 -57.68
N LYS A 1180 39.17 17.22 -56.44
CA LYS A 1180 38.60 17.85 -55.24
C LYS A 1180 39.57 17.80 -54.07
N THR A 1181 39.59 18.87 -53.29
CA THR A 1181 40.14 18.88 -51.93
C THR A 1181 38.99 19.05 -50.94
N PHE A 1182 38.95 18.23 -49.89
CA PHE A 1182 37.88 18.28 -48.89
C PHE A 1182 38.40 17.89 -47.51
N VAL A 1183 37.92 18.56 -46.47
CA VAL A 1183 38.31 18.29 -45.09
C VAL A 1183 37.21 17.51 -44.40
N ILE A 1184 37.56 16.34 -43.84
CA ILE A 1184 36.68 15.61 -42.91
C ILE A 1184 37.19 15.81 -41.49
N GLY A 1185 36.29 15.93 -40.53
CA GLY A 1185 36.65 16.19 -39.13
C GLY A 1185 35.99 15.23 -38.16
N LYS A 1186 36.65 15.15 -36.99
CA LYS A 1186 36.45 14.25 -35.85
C LYS A 1186 36.91 12.82 -36.13
N GLU A 1187 37.39 12.19 -35.06
CA GLU A 1187 38.15 10.94 -35.11
C GLU A 1187 37.40 9.79 -35.79
N LEU A 1188 36.12 9.62 -35.45
CA LEU A 1188 35.33 8.50 -35.94
C LEU A 1188 35.04 8.58 -37.44
N GLU A 1189 34.73 9.79 -37.96
CA GLU A 1189 34.46 10.00 -39.38
C GLU A 1189 35.72 9.69 -40.23
N ILE A 1190 36.89 10.12 -39.74
CA ILE A 1190 38.19 9.83 -40.37
C ILE A 1190 38.42 8.31 -40.45
N ARG A 1191 38.16 7.58 -39.38
CA ARG A 1191 38.34 6.12 -39.34
C ARG A 1191 37.39 5.37 -40.26
N ARG A 1192 36.13 5.82 -40.35
CA ARG A 1192 35.11 5.24 -41.23
C ARG A 1192 35.41 5.49 -42.70
N ALA A 1193 35.98 6.66 -43.04
CA ALA A 1193 36.31 7.02 -44.41
C ALA A 1193 37.48 6.20 -44.99
N LEU A 1194 38.36 5.67 -44.14
CA LEU A 1194 39.62 5.02 -44.55
C LEU A 1194 39.64 3.49 -44.36
N SER A 1195 38.52 2.85 -44.03
CA SER A 1195 38.44 1.39 -43.85
C SER A 1195 37.07 0.83 -44.24
N ASP A 1196 37.04 -0.43 -44.70
CA ASP A 1196 35.79 -1.14 -45.01
C ASP A 1196 34.95 -1.36 -43.74
N THR A 1197 35.62 -1.77 -42.65
CA THR A 1197 35.04 -2.04 -41.33
C THR A 1197 35.29 -0.87 -40.39
N HIS A 1198 36.49 -0.77 -39.85
CA HIS A 1198 36.96 0.32 -39.01
C HIS A 1198 38.49 0.42 -39.07
N LEU A 1199 39.03 1.65 -39.08
CA LEU A 1199 40.45 1.87 -38.79
C LEU A 1199 40.64 1.84 -37.27
N TYR A 1200 41.78 1.37 -36.75
CA TYR A 1200 41.96 1.21 -35.30
C TYR A 1200 41.86 2.55 -34.55
N SER A 1201 42.51 3.61 -35.03
CA SER A 1201 42.42 4.97 -34.47
C SER A 1201 42.69 6.02 -35.57
N SER A 1202 42.50 7.32 -35.28
CA SER A 1202 42.99 8.40 -36.16
C SER A 1202 44.40 8.90 -35.80
N ALA A 1203 45.10 8.26 -34.85
CA ALA A 1203 46.50 8.59 -34.55
C ALA A 1203 47.40 7.88 -35.53
N PHE A 1204 47.50 8.41 -36.76
CA PHE A 1204 48.36 7.86 -37.79
C PHE A 1204 49.12 8.94 -38.57
N VAL A 1205 50.14 8.47 -39.28
CA VAL A 1205 50.88 9.19 -40.32
C VAL A 1205 50.82 8.39 -41.62
N VAL A 1206 51.05 9.07 -42.74
CA VAL A 1206 50.85 8.49 -44.07
C VAL A 1206 52.12 8.62 -44.90
N ASP A 1207 52.67 7.48 -45.32
CA ASP A 1207 53.75 7.43 -46.30
C ASP A 1207 53.16 7.29 -47.71
N ARG A 1208 53.55 8.20 -48.61
CA ARG A 1208 53.21 8.15 -50.03
C ARG A 1208 54.28 7.35 -50.77
N CYS A 1209 53.91 6.19 -51.26
CA CYS A 1209 54.81 5.24 -51.90
C CYS A 1209 54.54 5.17 -53.41
N ASP A 1210 55.57 4.81 -54.16
CA ASP A 1210 55.45 4.46 -55.58
C ASP A 1210 54.82 5.60 -56.43
N ILE A 1211 55.33 6.82 -56.29
CA ILE A 1211 54.82 8.01 -57.00
C ILE A 1211 55.13 7.91 -58.49
N ASP A 1212 54.10 8.04 -59.33
CA ASP A 1212 54.23 7.98 -60.79
C ASP A 1212 54.83 9.26 -61.41
N GLU A 1213 55.09 9.24 -62.72
CA GLU A 1213 55.64 10.39 -63.47
C GLU A 1213 54.74 11.65 -63.43
N LYS A 1214 53.47 11.51 -63.04
CA LYS A 1214 52.51 12.62 -62.89
C LYS A 1214 52.41 13.13 -61.45
N GLY A 1215 53.21 12.59 -60.53
CA GLY A 1215 53.21 12.97 -59.13
C GLY A 1215 52.08 12.32 -58.31
N VAL A 1216 51.46 11.24 -58.80
CA VAL A 1216 50.36 10.52 -58.14
C VAL A 1216 50.90 9.29 -57.40
N PRO A 1217 50.77 9.20 -56.06
CA PRO A 1217 51.14 8.00 -55.31
C PRO A 1217 50.28 6.80 -55.69
N GLN A 1218 50.90 5.64 -55.93
CA GLN A 1218 50.16 4.41 -56.23
C GLN A 1218 49.81 3.61 -54.97
N ARG A 1219 50.45 3.93 -53.84
CA ARG A 1219 50.25 3.26 -52.55
C ARG A 1219 50.41 4.23 -51.37
N PHE A 1220 49.57 4.04 -50.35
CA PHE A 1220 49.59 4.79 -49.10
C PHE A 1220 49.79 3.83 -47.93
N ASP A 1221 50.88 4.00 -47.19
CA ASP A 1221 51.15 3.24 -45.98
C ASP A 1221 50.69 4.08 -44.77
N ILE A 1222 49.57 3.70 -44.17
CA ILE A 1222 49.01 4.32 -42.96
C ILE A 1222 49.62 3.63 -41.73
N ILE A 1223 50.44 4.35 -40.98
CA ILE A 1223 51.12 3.84 -39.79
C ILE A 1223 50.52 4.54 -38.59
N GLY A 1224 49.95 3.79 -37.65
CA GLY A 1224 49.20 4.38 -36.55
C GLY A 1224 49.44 3.74 -35.19
N ALA A 1225 48.81 4.34 -34.18
CA ALA A 1225 48.99 4.01 -32.78
C ALA A 1225 47.64 3.92 -32.05
N GLY A 1226 47.51 2.92 -31.17
CA GLY A 1226 46.33 2.72 -30.34
C GLY A 1226 45.09 2.25 -31.09
N TRP A 1227 44.03 1.95 -30.31
CA TRP A 1227 42.76 1.41 -30.76
C TRP A 1227 41.60 2.10 -30.04
N GLY A 1228 40.80 2.86 -30.80
CA GLY A 1228 39.70 3.67 -30.33
C GLY A 1228 40.05 5.16 -30.21
N HIS A 1229 39.08 5.92 -29.73
CA HIS A 1229 39.15 7.38 -29.63
C HIS A 1229 40.20 7.87 -28.61
N GLY A 1230 40.66 7.03 -27.68
CA GLY A 1230 41.76 7.34 -26.76
C GLY A 1230 41.44 8.32 -25.63
N VAL A 1231 40.21 8.79 -25.54
CA VAL A 1231 39.76 9.72 -24.50
C VAL A 1231 39.38 8.95 -23.23
N GLY A 1232 39.82 9.46 -22.08
CA GLY A 1232 39.55 8.86 -20.77
C GLY A 1232 40.32 7.57 -20.52
N LEU A 1233 39.67 6.56 -19.92
CA LEU A 1233 40.35 5.34 -19.47
C LEU A 1233 40.81 4.47 -20.64
N CYS A 1234 42.08 4.05 -20.60
CA CYS A 1234 42.64 3.06 -21.52
C CYS A 1234 42.44 1.65 -20.93
N GLN A 1235 41.57 0.82 -21.51
CA GLN A 1235 41.20 -0.48 -20.92
C GLN A 1235 42.40 -1.42 -20.76
N ILE A 1236 43.28 -1.54 -21.77
CA ILE A 1236 44.49 -2.39 -21.66
C ILE A 1236 45.48 -1.82 -20.63
N GLY A 1237 45.63 -0.49 -20.57
CA GLY A 1237 46.50 0.15 -19.58
C GLY A 1237 45.99 -0.06 -18.15
N ALA A 1238 44.67 0.12 -17.94
CA ALA A 1238 44.00 -0.18 -16.68
C ALA A 1238 44.13 -1.67 -16.28
N ALA A 1239 44.07 -2.60 -17.24
CA ALA A 1239 44.27 -4.02 -16.96
C ALA A 1239 45.70 -4.33 -16.50
N VAL A 1240 46.70 -3.71 -17.12
CA VAL A 1240 48.10 -3.82 -16.67
C VAL A 1240 48.26 -3.22 -15.28
N MET A 1241 47.70 -2.03 -15.03
CA MET A 1241 47.73 -1.42 -13.69
C MET A 1241 47.06 -2.33 -12.65
N GLY A 1242 45.91 -2.94 -12.95
CA GLY A 1242 45.25 -3.88 -12.04
C GLY A 1242 46.11 -5.10 -11.70
N GLU A 1243 46.80 -5.68 -12.70
CA GLU A 1243 47.72 -6.83 -12.48
C GLU A 1243 49.03 -6.42 -11.79
N GLU A 1244 49.46 -5.16 -11.92
CA GLU A 1244 50.59 -4.58 -11.17
C GLU A 1244 50.21 -4.19 -9.73
N GLY A 1245 48.94 -4.37 -9.33
CA GLY A 1245 48.48 -4.17 -7.96
C GLY A 1245 47.98 -2.77 -7.62
N PHE A 1246 47.63 -1.97 -8.64
CA PHE A 1246 46.97 -0.68 -8.42
C PHE A 1246 45.48 -0.90 -8.09
N ASP A 1247 45.01 -0.21 -7.04
CA ASP A 1247 43.60 -0.17 -6.68
C ASP A 1247 42.77 0.60 -7.73
N TYR A 1248 41.48 0.28 -7.84
CA TYR A 1248 40.60 0.85 -8.87
C TYR A 1248 40.52 2.39 -8.83
N ASP A 1249 40.61 3.01 -7.65
CA ASP A 1249 40.59 4.46 -7.50
C ASP A 1249 41.87 5.10 -8.04
N ALA A 1250 43.03 4.48 -7.82
CA ALA A 1250 44.29 4.89 -8.43
C ALA A 1250 44.27 4.76 -9.95
N ILE A 1251 43.65 3.71 -10.49
CA ILE A 1251 43.44 3.53 -11.93
C ILE A 1251 42.55 4.66 -12.49
N LEU A 1252 41.42 4.94 -11.84
CA LEU A 1252 40.49 5.98 -12.29
C LEU A 1252 41.11 7.38 -12.23
N LEU A 1253 41.74 7.73 -11.11
CA LEU A 1253 42.34 9.06 -10.91
C LEU A 1253 43.61 9.27 -11.75
N HIS A 1254 44.24 8.19 -12.25
CA HIS A 1254 45.28 8.27 -13.27
C HIS A 1254 44.73 8.81 -14.60
N TYR A 1255 43.62 8.23 -15.09
CA TYR A 1255 43.05 8.57 -16.40
C TYR A 1255 42.10 9.78 -16.38
N TYR A 1256 41.41 10.02 -15.27
CA TYR A 1256 40.48 11.15 -15.09
C TYR A 1256 41.04 12.18 -14.11
N GLN A 1257 42.14 12.83 -14.52
CA GLN A 1257 42.84 13.77 -13.64
C GLN A 1257 41.96 14.95 -13.24
N GLY A 1258 41.89 15.23 -11.93
CA GLY A 1258 41.05 16.30 -11.38
C GLY A 1258 39.61 15.87 -11.06
N ALA A 1259 39.20 14.65 -11.42
CA ALA A 1259 37.93 14.10 -10.97
C ALA A 1259 38.01 13.57 -9.53
N GLU A 1260 36.85 13.44 -8.88
CA GLU A 1260 36.67 12.83 -7.56
C GLU A 1260 35.73 11.62 -7.67
N ILE A 1261 35.97 10.59 -6.87
CA ILE A 1261 35.03 9.47 -6.74
C ILE A 1261 34.05 9.78 -5.60
N LYS A 1262 32.76 9.89 -5.91
CA LYS A 1262 31.69 10.15 -4.92
C LYS A 1262 30.64 9.04 -4.96
N LYS A 1263 30.11 8.71 -3.78
CA LYS A 1263 28.97 7.79 -3.65
C LYS A 1263 27.65 8.57 -3.61
N VAL A 1264 26.78 8.35 -4.59
CA VAL A 1264 25.55 9.13 -4.81
C VAL A 1264 24.25 8.41 -4.41
N TYR A 1265 24.28 7.08 -4.24
CA TYR A 1265 23.16 6.30 -3.67
C TYR A 1265 23.68 5.04 -2.96
N LYS A 1266 22.82 4.38 -2.17
CA LYS A 1266 23.19 3.21 -1.33
C LYS A 1266 22.67 1.89 -1.85
#